data_AF-M0E6H1-F1
#
_entry.id   AF-M0E6H1-F1
#
_cell.length_a   1.000
_cell.length_b   1.000
_cell.length_c   1.000
_cell.angle_alpha   90.00
_cell.angle_beta   90.00
_cell.angle_gamma   90.00
#
_symmetry.space_group_name_H-M   'P 1'
#
loop_
_entity.id
_entity.type
_entity.pdbx_description
1 polymer ?
#
loop_
_entity_poly.entity_id
_entity_poly.type
_entity_poly.pdbx_seq_one_letter_code
_entity_poly.pdbx_strand_id
1 'polypeptide(L)'
;MTAGHRDIPPQDDPRYVRPPNEAYKLDDDPSYRQHQAVNNIITQSLIDRLTGSGSAEKQHFGSKPSRQYFAGVLASQYEYLEAMSKGDSFENIAEDVAPFTIGLQFRVPADIADGAAVRLTPSASVYYRRFPTADEQRERGEQAATSTDADQLRSGIGEESEVETDGGIIKASEGARETQSFLPAYERLPVEFDDLILTGERLRELAEQSDEENIDLNDTLDDVAATALNDDRYFCDVADGVKEYDAREVPVDVLENGSFDEWIDYHYGDNSVEPLWEADIRIQVDRDNDELVINASLVNTHGTDYPDATDYQYKMWRAFLFDVGIEATVDDTSVIPFRLDEIRDKYQYDGRMYAIGENCAAEPTYPKEAHSPIADPDPTGVQTATLPVYKQAKYLPREPIPARFDVLAGQAQLQPDEIDSEFDVDVTIGLDGVLRLIEEQMAAAEEDYEAIRDEVLDHKSDEAETQFEDALEDFRTERQRFHQGRKLIENDERVRRAFKLLNETFTDELLGDFSSWRLFQIVFIVMTIPDIVQQANPERDIEERLDTADVIYYPTGGGKTESYLGLVTFTAFHDRLRGKHYGTTALTKFPLRFLSLDQLERAAEVLGQAELVRRNHDIDGEPFSVGYFVGSNNTPNKLMNQQQYDREDRIADAKKSPANENEEHEYLILSECPFCGKESVDIDGDHERARIDHICNNTACPWVNDHDGESAALPVYISDREVYRHAPTFVVSTIDKISIMGMQRRFRTLLGAIKTRCPDHGFSGEKRCLVDDYDYPDKHSCDNDDLESAEQVDPPSLIIQDELHLLREEFGSFDSHYETLIQTLADRFNDGWDVKVVAATATIQGAERQVEALYRKENNIFPAQGPRLKQSFYAYAHPRRVGRNMIGGIPRNVTRSRAINRIHEEQARIVQTLIQEPERLAEALRSPEDRLREFGYEELNFPDDRKALHERLQVILDNYEVQISYHYAKDNTQLMKRSVRTMINGNLEAAPRDYEPLNAKLMTGETPLNLVRSYKDEIEKPRDERENPIHMVIATSMISHGVDIDRFNFISFHGMPRSTAEYIQSYSRVGRSVPGTVYLSFNPMQVRDRSHYHQFHHYHEYEDLLVEATPLERWAKYAIEQTISGVLCAALLQYYDFTLADEISGRLYDLKGLQEAFHEDLLTKQDIKRFLLDAYDVVDTDDDATDAAAIYADRIDALFDTIWQFLLAEEDSGNTFIPSVLERGQEDDSLPGVRQPMTNLRDIDEQIPIEPDTETAKSVHLFNQ
;
A
#
# COMPACT_ATOMS: atom_id res chain seq x y z
N MET A 1 23.79 -25.49 1.94
CA MET A 1 23.49 -24.39 2.88
C MET A 1 21.98 -24.35 3.04
N THR A 2 21.45 -24.66 4.21
CA THR A 2 20.00 -24.62 4.50
C THR A 2 19.80 -23.52 5.53
N ALA A 3 19.19 -22.40 5.14
CA ALA A 3 18.85 -21.32 6.06
C ALA A 3 17.76 -21.79 7.04
N GLY A 4 17.79 -21.23 8.25
CA GLY A 4 17.12 -21.71 9.45
C GLY A 4 15.65 -22.08 9.34
N HIS A 5 15.32 -23.23 9.91
CA HIS A 5 13.97 -23.48 10.41
C HIS A 5 13.69 -22.51 11.56
N ARG A 6 12.56 -21.79 11.51
CA ARG A 6 12.02 -21.07 12.68
C ARG A 6 11.25 -22.08 13.52
N ASP A 7 11.84 -22.55 14.61
CA ASP A 7 11.16 -23.47 15.53
C ASP A 7 9.95 -22.80 16.19
N ILE A 8 8.89 -23.54 16.50
CA ILE A 8 7.77 -22.94 17.24
C ILE A 8 8.23 -22.68 18.67
N PRO A 9 7.99 -21.49 19.21
CA PRO A 9 8.37 -21.17 20.58
C PRO A 9 7.79 -22.18 21.58
N PRO A 10 8.60 -22.71 22.51
CA PRO A 10 8.10 -23.62 23.52
C PRO A 10 7.11 -22.92 24.46
N GLN A 11 6.20 -23.73 25.01
CA GLN A 11 5.12 -23.37 25.93
C GLN A 11 5.49 -22.36 27.02
N ASP A 12 6.66 -22.58 27.60
CA ASP A 12 7.23 -21.91 28.75
C ASP A 12 8.14 -20.74 28.39
N ASP A 13 8.17 -20.31 27.11
CA ASP A 13 9.07 -19.23 26.70
C ASP A 13 8.58 -17.85 27.17
N PRO A 14 9.30 -17.19 28.10
CA PRO A 14 8.92 -15.91 28.69
C PRO A 14 8.96 -14.75 27.69
N ARG A 15 9.51 -14.96 26.49
CA ARG A 15 9.68 -13.93 25.46
C ARG A 15 8.53 -13.83 24.46
N TYR A 16 7.50 -14.66 24.59
CA TYR A 16 6.25 -14.45 23.87
C TYR A 16 5.21 -13.94 24.84
N VAL A 17 4.67 -12.78 24.50
CA VAL A 17 3.51 -12.24 25.18
C VAL A 17 2.32 -13.07 24.73
N ARG A 18 2.11 -14.19 25.39
CA ARG A 18 0.97 -15.05 25.16
C ARG A 18 -0.22 -14.40 25.90
N PRO A 19 -1.44 -14.32 25.33
CA PRO A 19 -2.61 -14.49 26.19
C PRO A 19 -2.46 -15.87 26.87
N PRO A 20 -2.99 -16.10 28.09
CA PRO A 20 -2.60 -17.28 28.85
C PRO A 20 -2.82 -18.59 28.07
N ASN A 21 -1.69 -19.23 27.75
CA ASN A 21 -1.43 -20.55 27.16
C ASN A 21 -1.72 -20.74 25.63
N GLU A 22 -1.33 -21.90 25.03
CA GLU A 22 -0.96 -22.28 23.63
C GLU A 22 -1.61 -21.59 22.38
N ALA A 23 -1.82 -20.29 22.30
CA ALA A 23 -2.48 -19.65 21.14
C ALA A 23 -1.65 -19.58 19.81
N TYR A 24 -0.59 -20.38 19.65
CA TYR A 24 -0.03 -20.67 18.33
C TYR A 24 -0.70 -21.94 17.79
N LYS A 25 -1.85 -21.79 17.12
CA LYS A 25 -2.29 -22.87 16.24
C LYS A 25 -1.16 -23.10 15.23
N LEU A 26 -0.54 -24.27 15.28
CA LEU A 26 0.26 -24.80 14.19
C LEU A 26 -0.53 -24.54 12.90
N ASP A 27 0.15 -24.05 11.87
CA ASP A 27 -0.48 -23.77 10.58
C ASP A 27 -1.06 -25.07 9.99
N ASP A 28 -2.34 -25.30 10.27
CA ASP A 28 -3.13 -26.41 9.77
C ASP A 28 -3.69 -26.14 8.38
N ASP A 29 -3.26 -25.08 7.69
CA ASP A 29 -3.64 -24.81 6.31
C ASP A 29 -2.55 -25.28 5.33
N PRO A 30 -2.65 -26.52 4.80
CA PRO A 30 -1.84 -26.98 3.69
C PRO A 30 -1.81 -26.02 2.51
N SER A 31 -2.91 -25.33 2.20
CA SER A 31 -3.00 -24.45 1.04
C SER A 31 -2.01 -23.30 1.15
N TYR A 32 -1.96 -22.63 2.30
CA TYR A 32 -1.02 -21.53 2.53
C TYR A 32 0.44 -22.00 2.46
N ARG A 33 0.76 -23.13 3.10
CA ARG A 33 2.10 -23.73 3.06
C ARG A 33 2.55 -24.09 1.65
N GLN A 34 1.65 -24.62 0.83
CA GLN A 34 1.91 -24.94 -0.58
C GLN A 34 2.21 -23.68 -1.38
N HIS A 35 1.42 -22.60 -1.21
CA HIS A 35 1.69 -21.33 -1.88
C HIS A 35 3.02 -20.71 -1.44
N GLN A 36 3.34 -20.76 -0.13
CA GLN A 36 4.62 -20.28 0.40
C GLN A 36 5.81 -21.00 -0.25
N ALA A 37 5.74 -22.33 -0.35
CA ALA A 37 6.80 -23.12 -0.98
C ALA A 37 6.98 -22.78 -2.46
N VAL A 38 5.88 -22.61 -3.21
CA VAL A 38 5.95 -22.22 -4.62
C VAL A 38 6.48 -20.80 -4.78
N ASN A 39 6.03 -19.84 -3.96
CA ASN A 39 6.54 -18.46 -3.99
C ASN A 39 8.05 -18.40 -3.67
N ASN A 40 8.53 -19.19 -2.73
CA ASN A 40 9.94 -19.29 -2.40
C ASN A 40 10.78 -19.78 -3.59
N ILE A 41 10.30 -20.79 -4.31
CA ILE A 41 10.97 -21.30 -5.52
C ILE A 41 11.00 -20.24 -6.63
N ILE A 42 9.88 -19.52 -6.85
CA ILE A 42 9.83 -18.42 -7.83
C ILE A 42 10.82 -17.31 -7.44
N THR A 43 10.82 -16.92 -6.17
CA THR A 43 11.70 -15.88 -5.61
C THR A 43 13.18 -16.27 -5.74
N GLN A 44 13.54 -17.49 -5.36
CA GLN A 44 14.90 -18.00 -5.48
C GLN A 44 15.33 -18.10 -6.94
N SER A 45 14.45 -18.59 -7.84
CA SER A 45 14.72 -18.64 -9.28
C SER A 45 14.97 -17.24 -9.86
N LEU A 46 14.27 -16.22 -9.37
CA LEU A 46 14.49 -14.84 -9.79
C LEU A 46 15.87 -14.34 -9.31
N ILE A 47 16.23 -14.57 -8.05
CA ILE A 47 17.55 -14.21 -7.50
C ILE A 47 18.66 -14.86 -8.32
N ASP A 48 18.55 -16.16 -8.59
CA ASP A 48 19.50 -16.94 -9.38
C ASP A 48 19.69 -16.32 -10.78
N ARG A 49 18.59 -15.98 -11.48
CA ARG A 49 18.65 -15.40 -12.83
C ARG A 49 19.18 -13.97 -12.91
N LEU A 50 19.13 -13.22 -11.81
CA LEU A 50 19.61 -11.83 -11.75
C LEU A 50 21.08 -11.72 -11.27
N THR A 51 21.54 -12.69 -10.49
CA THR A 51 22.93 -12.77 -9.98
C THR A 51 23.81 -13.69 -10.83
N GLY A 52 23.20 -14.62 -11.55
CA GLY A 52 23.90 -15.72 -12.21
C GLY A 52 24.37 -16.79 -11.23
N SER A 53 23.76 -16.86 -10.04
CA SER A 53 23.96 -17.92 -9.05
C SER A 53 23.07 -19.14 -9.36
N GLY A 54 23.32 -20.28 -8.73
CA GLY A 54 22.54 -21.52 -8.94
C GLY A 54 23.04 -22.42 -10.08
N SER A 55 22.56 -23.67 -10.14
CA SER A 55 23.07 -24.68 -11.08
C SER A 55 22.58 -24.48 -12.52
N ALA A 56 21.40 -23.87 -12.68
CA ALA A 56 20.80 -23.58 -13.99
C ALA A 56 21.56 -22.52 -14.79
N GLU A 57 22.25 -21.60 -14.11
CA GLU A 57 23.01 -20.51 -14.74
C GLU A 57 24.48 -20.88 -15.03
N LYS A 58 24.85 -22.17 -14.90
CA LYS A 58 26.20 -22.65 -15.25
C LYS A 58 26.57 -22.35 -16.70
N GLN A 59 25.58 -22.30 -17.59
CA GLN A 59 25.77 -21.98 -19.00
C GLN A 59 24.82 -20.86 -19.42
N HIS A 60 25.38 -19.81 -20.03
CA HIS A 60 24.63 -18.64 -20.51
C HIS A 60 24.80 -18.52 -22.03
N PHE A 61 23.74 -18.12 -22.73
CA PHE A 61 23.72 -18.06 -24.18
C PHE A 61 23.15 -16.73 -24.69
N GLY A 62 23.63 -16.25 -25.84
CA GLY A 62 23.17 -15.03 -26.48
C GLY A 62 23.91 -13.78 -26.00
N SER A 63 23.34 -13.05 -25.04
CA SER A 63 23.95 -11.81 -24.55
C SER A 63 25.22 -12.05 -23.73
N LYS A 64 26.04 -11.02 -23.56
CA LYS A 64 27.17 -11.08 -22.61
C LYS A 64 26.66 -11.25 -21.18
N PRO A 65 27.31 -12.04 -20.31
CA PRO A 65 26.93 -12.19 -18.91
C PRO A 65 26.78 -10.85 -18.16
N SER A 66 27.66 -9.87 -18.42
CA SER A 66 27.60 -8.53 -17.83
C SER A 66 26.40 -7.67 -18.28
N ARG A 67 25.60 -8.14 -19.24
CA ARG A 67 24.34 -7.51 -19.66
C ARG A 67 23.11 -8.26 -19.15
N GLN A 68 23.31 -9.48 -18.63
CA GLN A 68 22.31 -10.36 -18.05
C GLN A 68 22.28 -10.18 -16.53
N TYR A 69 23.42 -10.43 -15.90
CA TYR A 69 23.58 -10.39 -14.44
C TYR A 69 24.02 -9.00 -14.03
N PHE A 70 23.30 -8.42 -13.09
CA PHE A 70 23.56 -7.05 -12.65
C PHE A 70 23.60 -6.86 -11.13
N ALA A 71 23.32 -7.93 -10.38
CA ALA A 71 23.49 -7.96 -8.93
C ALA A 71 24.69 -8.85 -8.57
N GLY A 72 25.49 -8.41 -7.59
CA GLY A 72 26.70 -9.13 -7.16
C GLY A 72 27.79 -9.18 -8.23
N VAL A 73 28.02 -8.04 -8.93
CA VAL A 73 28.99 -7.92 -10.01
C VAL A 73 30.04 -6.86 -9.67
N LEU A 74 31.33 -7.19 -9.81
CA LEU A 74 32.44 -6.24 -9.75
C LEU A 74 32.99 -5.99 -11.15
N ALA A 75 32.85 -4.75 -11.63
CA ALA A 75 33.38 -4.34 -12.93
C ALA A 75 34.87 -3.97 -12.85
N SER A 76 35.52 -3.94 -14.01
CA SER A 76 36.89 -3.44 -14.17
C SER A 76 36.97 -1.93 -13.92
N GLN A 77 38.08 -1.47 -13.35
CA GLN A 77 38.36 -0.06 -13.07
C GLN A 77 38.82 0.75 -14.31
N TYR A 78 39.20 0.08 -15.39
CA TYR A 78 39.80 0.71 -16.58
C TYR A 78 38.98 1.88 -17.16
N GLU A 79 37.72 1.64 -17.55
CA GLU A 79 36.84 2.66 -18.17
C GLU A 79 36.62 3.85 -17.23
N TYR A 80 36.49 3.58 -15.94
CA TYR A 80 36.30 4.60 -14.91
C TYR A 80 37.51 5.52 -14.77
N LEU A 81 38.70 4.93 -14.60
CA LEU A 81 39.95 5.69 -14.43
C LEU A 81 40.36 6.40 -15.73
N GLU A 82 40.08 5.80 -16.89
CA GLU A 82 40.28 6.43 -18.19
C GLU A 82 39.36 7.67 -18.34
N ALA A 83 38.08 7.56 -17.99
CA ALA A 83 37.13 8.67 -18.02
C ALA A 83 37.51 9.80 -17.06
N MET A 84 37.91 9.47 -15.83
CA MET A 84 38.40 10.43 -14.83
C MET A 84 39.59 11.25 -15.36
N SER A 85 40.51 10.59 -16.08
CA SER A 85 41.67 11.27 -16.66
C SER A 85 41.32 12.24 -17.80
N LYS A 86 40.19 12.01 -18.49
CA LYS A 86 39.73 12.77 -19.67
C LYS A 86 38.77 13.93 -19.33
N GLY A 87 38.32 14.07 -18.08
CA GLY A 87 37.64 15.26 -17.54
C GLY A 87 36.18 15.50 -17.98
N ASP A 88 35.88 15.51 -19.28
CA ASP A 88 34.55 15.88 -19.82
C ASP A 88 33.59 14.69 -20.01
N SER A 89 34.07 13.45 -19.82
CA SER A 89 33.30 12.20 -20.02
C SER A 89 32.90 11.52 -18.70
N PHE A 90 33.30 12.08 -17.56
CA PHE A 90 33.14 11.46 -16.26
C PHE A 90 31.69 11.38 -15.78
N GLU A 91 30.87 12.41 -16.04
CA GLU A 91 29.46 12.42 -15.59
C GLU A 91 28.64 11.28 -16.22
N ASN A 92 28.82 11.00 -17.52
CA ASN A 92 28.08 9.94 -18.22
C ASN A 92 28.56 8.53 -17.85
N ILE A 93 29.86 8.36 -17.56
CA ILE A 93 30.44 7.04 -17.23
C ILE A 93 30.22 6.70 -15.75
N ALA A 94 30.17 7.70 -14.86
CA ALA A 94 29.83 7.49 -13.45
C ALA A 94 28.40 6.93 -13.25
N GLU A 95 27.48 7.13 -14.20
CA GLU A 95 26.13 6.55 -14.17
C GLU A 95 26.09 5.05 -14.52
N ASP A 96 27.08 4.55 -15.29
CA ASP A 96 27.10 3.19 -15.85
C ASP A 96 28.13 2.23 -15.19
N VAL A 97 29.08 2.75 -14.41
CA VAL A 97 30.16 1.95 -13.81
C VAL A 97 29.75 1.33 -12.47
N ALA A 98 29.85 0.01 -12.41
CA ALA A 98 29.64 -0.77 -11.19
C ALA A 98 30.77 -0.53 -10.16
N PRO A 99 30.53 -0.71 -8.86
CA PRO A 99 31.60 -0.71 -7.89
C PRO A 99 32.54 -1.86 -8.23
N PHE A 100 33.81 -1.53 -8.18
CA PHE A 100 34.91 -2.49 -8.24
C PHE A 100 35.18 -3.12 -6.87
N THR A 101 34.41 -2.73 -5.83
CA THR A 101 34.60 -3.18 -4.44
C THR A 101 33.29 -3.60 -3.77
N ILE A 102 33.32 -4.71 -3.03
CA ILE A 102 32.30 -5.14 -2.07
C ILE A 102 32.98 -5.46 -0.73
N GLY A 103 32.34 -5.19 0.40
CA GLY A 103 33.00 -5.44 1.69
C GLY A 103 32.06 -5.53 2.89
N LEU A 104 32.65 -5.87 4.03
CA LEU A 104 32.01 -5.98 5.34
C LEU A 104 32.81 -5.22 6.39
N GLN A 105 32.07 -4.56 7.27
CA GLN A 105 32.58 -3.96 8.49
C GLN A 105 31.88 -4.60 9.70
N PHE A 106 32.63 -5.13 10.66
CA PHE A 106 32.11 -5.74 11.89
C PHE A 106 33.08 -5.57 13.06
N ARG A 107 32.65 -5.94 14.28
CA ARG A 107 33.42 -5.69 15.51
C ARG A 107 33.66 -6.96 16.31
N VAL A 108 34.80 -7.03 16.98
CA VAL A 108 35.17 -8.08 17.96
C VAL A 108 35.80 -7.46 19.22
N PRO A 109 35.84 -8.17 20.37
CA PRO A 109 36.47 -7.65 21.59
C PRO A 109 37.96 -7.35 21.40
N ALA A 110 38.45 -6.22 21.97
CA ALA A 110 39.87 -5.88 21.91
C ALA A 110 40.77 -6.79 22.76
N ASP A 111 40.20 -7.48 23.75
CA ASP A 111 40.87 -8.46 24.60
C ASP A 111 40.78 -9.90 24.05
N ILE A 112 40.43 -10.06 22.77
CA ILE A 112 40.37 -11.34 22.05
C ILE A 112 41.60 -12.22 22.35
N ALA A 113 41.38 -13.49 22.72
CA ALA A 113 42.49 -14.39 23.06
C ALA A 113 43.41 -14.65 21.85
N ASP A 114 44.71 -14.84 22.08
CA ASP A 114 45.69 -15.08 21.01
C ASP A 114 45.32 -16.25 20.09
N GLY A 115 44.65 -17.27 20.65
CA GLY A 115 44.20 -18.47 19.93
C GLY A 115 42.81 -18.36 19.31
N ALA A 116 42.03 -17.31 19.61
CA ALA A 116 40.77 -17.05 18.93
C ALA A 116 41.05 -16.50 17.52
N ALA A 117 40.13 -16.72 16.59
CA ALA A 117 40.36 -16.38 15.20
C ALA A 117 39.11 -15.82 14.50
N VAL A 118 39.35 -14.97 13.51
CA VAL A 118 38.38 -14.51 12.52
C VAL A 118 38.78 -15.12 11.18
N ARG A 119 37.89 -15.88 10.57
CA ARG A 119 38.08 -16.51 9.26
C ARG A 119 37.30 -15.74 8.21
N LEU A 120 38.00 -15.17 7.23
CA LEU A 120 37.43 -14.50 6.07
C LEU A 120 37.46 -15.45 4.86
N THR A 121 36.31 -15.63 4.22
CA THR A 121 36.10 -16.53 3.08
C THR A 121 35.56 -15.71 1.90
N PRO A 122 36.41 -15.19 1.00
CA PRO A 122 35.95 -14.53 -0.21
C PRO A 122 35.38 -15.56 -1.20
N SER A 123 34.44 -15.12 -2.01
CA SER A 123 33.79 -15.94 -3.05
C SER A 123 33.53 -15.11 -4.30
N ALA A 124 33.68 -15.74 -5.46
CA ALA A 124 33.33 -15.18 -6.75
C ALA A 124 33.07 -16.29 -7.77
N SER A 125 32.44 -15.92 -8.87
CA SER A 125 32.31 -16.69 -10.09
C SER A 125 32.81 -15.88 -11.28
N VAL A 126 33.36 -16.57 -12.26
CA VAL A 126 33.83 -15.97 -13.51
C VAL A 126 33.17 -16.64 -14.70
N TYR A 127 33.04 -15.91 -15.80
CA TYR A 127 32.51 -16.43 -17.06
C TYR A 127 33.56 -16.32 -18.15
N TYR A 128 33.76 -17.41 -18.88
CA TYR A 128 34.54 -17.42 -20.12
C TYR A 128 33.64 -17.79 -21.30
N ARG A 129 34.07 -17.38 -22.50
CA ARG A 129 33.36 -17.71 -23.73
C ARG A 129 33.87 -19.06 -24.23
N ARG A 130 32.95 -19.93 -24.63
CA ARG A 130 33.25 -21.18 -25.34
C ARG A 130 32.50 -21.24 -26.65
N PHE A 131 32.93 -22.11 -27.55
CA PHE A 131 32.18 -22.43 -28.75
C PHE A 131 30.95 -23.27 -28.38
N PRO A 132 29.75 -22.93 -28.91
CA PRO A 132 28.54 -23.74 -28.70
C PRO A 132 28.71 -25.11 -29.36
N THR A 133 27.99 -26.13 -28.90
CA THR A 133 27.86 -27.41 -29.61
C THR A 133 26.99 -27.26 -30.86
N ALA A 134 27.05 -28.22 -31.79
CA ALA A 134 26.19 -28.21 -32.97
C ALA A 134 24.70 -28.22 -32.61
N ASP A 135 24.33 -28.92 -31.54
CA ASP A 135 22.94 -28.96 -31.06
C ASP A 135 22.54 -27.63 -30.40
N GLU A 136 23.40 -27.04 -29.56
CA GLU A 136 23.16 -25.71 -28.97
C GLU A 136 23.01 -24.63 -30.06
N GLN A 137 23.88 -24.64 -31.07
CA GLN A 137 23.82 -23.72 -32.21
C GLN A 137 22.54 -23.94 -33.02
N ARG A 138 22.13 -25.18 -33.26
CA ARG A 138 20.90 -25.48 -34.01
C ARG A 138 19.64 -25.05 -33.26
N GLU A 139 19.61 -25.24 -31.95
CA GLU A 139 18.46 -24.90 -31.11
C GLU A 139 18.33 -23.41 -30.82
N ARG A 140 19.45 -22.67 -30.79
CA ARG A 140 19.49 -21.28 -30.27
C ARG A 140 20.15 -20.26 -31.20
N GLY A 141 20.69 -20.67 -32.35
CA GLY A 141 21.47 -19.81 -33.26
C GLY A 141 20.68 -18.66 -33.89
N GLU A 142 19.45 -18.92 -34.35
CA GLU A 142 18.58 -17.88 -34.93
C GLU A 142 18.17 -16.82 -33.89
N GLN A 143 18.15 -17.17 -32.60
CA GLN A 143 17.75 -16.29 -31.49
C GLN A 143 18.85 -15.28 -31.12
N ALA A 144 20.12 -15.66 -31.32
CA ALA A 144 21.27 -14.78 -31.08
C ALA A 144 21.26 -13.56 -32.02
N ALA A 145 20.80 -13.74 -33.27
CA ALA A 145 20.70 -12.67 -34.28
C ALA A 145 19.80 -11.52 -33.82
N THR A 146 18.60 -11.84 -33.35
CA THR A 146 17.60 -10.88 -32.84
C THR A 146 18.05 -10.16 -31.57
N SER A 147 18.81 -10.82 -30.69
CA SER A 147 19.38 -10.19 -29.50
C SER A 147 20.52 -9.20 -29.83
N THR A 148 21.24 -9.44 -30.93
CA THR A 148 22.40 -8.66 -31.36
C THR A 148 21.98 -7.42 -32.18
N ASP A 149 20.96 -7.55 -33.05
CA ASP A 149 20.39 -6.42 -33.82
C ASP A 149 19.66 -5.41 -32.94
N ALA A 150 18.98 -5.88 -31.88
CA ALA A 150 18.41 -5.00 -30.87
C ALA A 150 19.49 -4.19 -30.11
N ASP A 151 20.70 -4.73 -29.95
CA ASP A 151 21.82 -4.05 -29.30
C ASP A 151 22.54 -3.04 -30.23
N GLN A 152 22.54 -3.24 -31.56
CA GLN A 152 23.10 -2.27 -32.53
C GLN A 152 22.22 -1.03 -32.70
N LEU A 153 20.90 -1.19 -32.66
CA LEU A 153 19.95 -0.06 -32.63
C LEU A 153 20.05 0.78 -31.34
N ARG A 154 20.67 0.25 -30.28
CA ARG A 154 20.76 0.88 -28.94
C ARG A 154 22.05 1.67 -28.70
N SER A 155 23.12 1.51 -29.49
CA SER A 155 24.43 2.11 -29.20
C SER A 155 24.64 3.55 -29.69
N GLY A 156 23.67 4.21 -30.32
CA GLY A 156 23.76 5.64 -30.71
C GLY A 156 24.87 6.00 -31.72
N ILE A 157 25.72 5.06 -32.12
CA ILE A 157 26.70 5.22 -33.20
C ILE A 157 25.96 5.01 -34.52
N GLY A 158 25.26 6.06 -34.96
CA GLY A 158 24.72 6.12 -36.31
C GLY A 158 25.84 6.36 -37.30
N GLU A 159 26.15 5.37 -38.15
CA GLU A 159 26.29 5.71 -39.56
C GLU A 159 24.88 5.70 -40.15
N GLU A 160 24.47 6.85 -40.67
CA GLU A 160 23.19 7.08 -41.34
C GLU A 160 22.92 5.96 -42.36
N SER A 161 21.90 5.16 -42.09
CA SER A 161 21.14 4.52 -43.16
C SER A 161 19.73 5.13 -43.14
N GLU A 162 19.49 5.98 -44.14
CA GLU A 162 18.19 6.52 -44.47
C GLU A 162 17.19 5.36 -44.65
N VAL A 163 16.18 5.28 -43.79
CA VAL A 163 15.00 4.47 -44.05
C VAL A 163 14.01 5.36 -44.81
N GLU A 164 14.13 5.38 -46.14
CA GLU A 164 13.02 5.76 -47.01
C GLU A 164 11.99 4.62 -47.00
N THR A 165 10.78 4.92 -46.55
CA THR A 165 9.60 4.08 -46.76
C THR A 165 9.13 4.23 -48.22
N ASP A 166 9.42 3.26 -49.09
CA ASP A 166 8.51 2.93 -50.20
C ASP A 166 8.77 1.54 -50.81
N GLY A 167 7.79 0.63 -50.66
CA GLY A 167 7.35 -0.33 -51.69
C GLY A 167 8.34 -1.19 -52.49
N GLY A 168 9.55 -1.52 -52.02
CA GLY A 168 10.52 -2.30 -52.78
C GLY A 168 10.70 -3.74 -52.30
N ILE A 169 10.11 -4.73 -53.01
CA ILE A 169 10.50 -6.14 -52.88
C ILE A 169 11.97 -6.28 -53.32
N ILE A 170 12.88 -6.48 -52.38
CA ILE A 170 14.22 -6.98 -52.69
C ILE A 170 14.07 -8.44 -53.12
N LYS A 171 14.31 -8.69 -54.41
CA LYS A 171 14.41 -10.04 -54.95
C LYS A 171 15.61 -10.74 -54.33
N ALA A 172 15.37 -11.84 -53.63
CA ALA A 172 16.38 -12.83 -53.30
C ALA A 172 17.18 -13.21 -54.55
N SER A 173 18.50 -13.12 -54.47
CA SER A 173 19.40 -13.78 -55.41
C SER A 173 19.24 -15.29 -55.27
N GLU A 174 18.87 -15.97 -56.35
CA GLU A 174 18.92 -17.44 -56.45
C GLU A 174 20.36 -17.90 -56.17
N GLY A 175 20.61 -18.43 -54.97
CA GLY A 175 21.90 -18.99 -54.57
C GLY A 175 22.39 -18.67 -53.15
N ALA A 176 21.68 -17.86 -52.37
CA ALA A 176 22.04 -17.65 -50.95
C ALA A 176 21.77 -18.94 -50.15
N ARG A 177 22.81 -19.48 -49.49
CA ARG A 177 22.64 -20.54 -48.49
C ARG A 177 21.90 -19.95 -47.29
N GLU A 178 20.93 -20.67 -46.72
CA GLU A 178 20.34 -20.29 -45.44
C GLU A 178 21.44 -20.33 -44.36
N THR A 179 21.58 -19.25 -43.59
CA THR A 179 22.57 -19.10 -42.51
C THR A 179 21.85 -18.73 -41.20
N GLN A 180 22.45 -19.08 -40.07
CA GLN A 180 22.05 -18.66 -38.72
C GLN A 180 23.17 -17.85 -38.08
N SER A 181 22.83 -16.91 -37.20
CA SER A 181 23.88 -16.17 -36.46
C SER A 181 24.63 -17.09 -35.49
N PHE A 182 25.94 -16.92 -35.39
CA PHE A 182 26.80 -17.68 -34.51
C PHE A 182 26.45 -17.40 -33.04
N LEU A 183 26.02 -18.44 -32.32
CA LEU A 183 25.54 -18.36 -30.94
C LEU A 183 26.70 -18.05 -29.98
N PRO A 184 26.67 -16.91 -29.26
CA PRO A 184 27.58 -16.71 -28.14
C PRO A 184 27.18 -17.66 -27.00
N ALA A 185 28.12 -18.51 -26.56
CA ALA A 185 27.96 -19.39 -25.41
C ALA A 185 29.01 -19.05 -24.35
N TYR A 186 28.59 -19.05 -23.09
CA TYR A 186 29.39 -18.70 -21.94
C TYR A 186 29.25 -19.78 -20.87
N GLU A 187 30.35 -20.10 -20.20
CA GLU A 187 30.37 -21.08 -19.11
C GLU A 187 30.87 -20.43 -17.83
N ARG A 188 30.16 -20.68 -16.72
CA ARG A 188 30.51 -20.21 -15.39
C ARG A 188 31.50 -21.15 -14.73
N LEU A 189 32.55 -20.60 -14.16
CA LEU A 189 33.46 -21.28 -13.24
C LEU A 189 33.36 -20.64 -11.85
N PRO A 190 33.10 -21.41 -10.78
CA PRO A 190 33.25 -20.92 -9.43
C PRO A 190 34.74 -20.72 -9.12
N VAL A 191 35.05 -19.71 -8.31
CA VAL A 191 36.40 -19.46 -7.80
C VAL A 191 36.43 -19.83 -6.32
N GLU A 192 37.22 -20.85 -5.97
CA GLU A 192 37.42 -21.29 -4.59
C GLU A 192 38.69 -20.63 -4.04
N PHE A 193 38.54 -19.51 -3.34
CA PHE A 193 39.65 -18.83 -2.68
C PHE A 193 39.99 -19.51 -1.35
N ASP A 194 41.25 -19.42 -0.93
CA ASP A 194 41.70 -19.91 0.37
C ASP A 194 41.12 -19.07 1.53
N ASP A 195 40.76 -19.73 2.63
CA ASP A 195 40.34 -19.08 3.86
C ASP A 195 41.48 -18.25 4.47
N LEU A 196 41.20 -16.99 4.79
CA LEU A 196 42.14 -16.11 5.49
C LEU A 196 41.84 -16.11 6.99
N ILE A 197 42.77 -16.69 7.77
CA ILE A 197 42.63 -16.83 9.22
C ILE A 197 43.42 -15.74 9.94
N LEU A 198 42.73 -14.80 10.57
CA LEU A 198 43.29 -13.73 11.38
C LEU A 198 43.19 -14.11 12.86
N THR A 199 44.31 -14.44 13.50
CA THR A 199 44.33 -14.74 14.95
C THR A 199 44.16 -13.46 15.78
N GLY A 200 43.76 -13.61 17.06
CA GLY A 200 43.67 -12.48 17.99
C GLY A 200 44.97 -11.68 18.12
N GLU A 201 46.14 -12.34 18.04
CA GLU A 201 47.45 -11.69 17.97
C GLU A 201 47.58 -10.82 16.72
N ARG A 202 47.27 -11.38 15.54
CA ARG A 202 47.38 -10.68 14.25
C ARG A 202 46.44 -9.48 14.16
N LEU A 203 45.20 -9.62 14.64
CA LEU A 203 44.22 -8.53 14.63
C LEU A 203 44.70 -7.32 15.45
N ARG A 204 45.34 -7.56 16.61
CA ARG A 204 45.90 -6.47 17.41
C ARG A 204 47.12 -5.82 16.75
N GLU A 205 47.98 -6.61 16.11
CA GLU A 205 49.11 -6.06 15.34
C GLU A 205 48.65 -5.13 14.22
N LEU A 206 47.62 -5.54 13.46
CA LEU A 206 47.03 -4.73 12.40
C LEU A 206 46.42 -3.44 12.95
N ALA A 207 45.71 -3.53 14.07
CA ALA A 207 45.13 -2.37 14.75
C ALA A 207 46.17 -1.34 15.20
N GLU A 208 47.37 -1.78 15.61
CA GLU A 208 48.47 -0.88 15.99
C GLU A 208 49.18 -0.22 14.80
N GLN A 209 49.19 -0.89 13.64
CA GLN A 209 49.81 -0.38 12.42
C GLN A 209 48.94 0.68 11.74
N SER A 210 47.60 0.53 11.81
CA SER A 210 46.63 1.41 11.15
C SER A 210 46.84 1.54 9.63
N ASP A 211 47.48 0.56 9.01
CA ASP A 211 47.70 0.46 7.56
C ASP A 211 46.77 -0.64 6.99
N GLU A 212 46.35 -0.46 5.73
CA GLU A 212 45.58 -1.46 4.99
C GLU A 212 46.50 -2.62 4.56
N GLU A 213 46.13 -3.85 4.90
CA GLU A 213 46.79 -5.07 4.41
C GLU A 213 46.10 -5.54 3.12
N ASN A 214 46.86 -5.61 2.03
CA ASN A 214 46.39 -6.04 0.72
C ASN A 214 46.92 -7.44 0.41
N ILE A 215 46.00 -8.39 0.25
CA ILE A 215 46.29 -9.79 -0.08
C ILE A 215 45.85 -10.03 -1.54
N ASP A 216 46.83 -10.35 -2.37
CA ASP A 216 46.66 -10.68 -3.79
C ASP A 216 45.99 -12.05 -3.94
N LEU A 217 44.92 -12.14 -4.76
CA LEU A 217 44.18 -13.37 -5.05
C LEU A 217 44.43 -13.89 -6.48
N ASN A 218 45.33 -13.26 -7.24
CA ASN A 218 45.56 -13.55 -8.65
C ASN A 218 46.07 -14.98 -8.89
N ASP A 219 46.89 -15.55 -7.99
CA ASP A 219 47.37 -16.94 -8.13
C ASP A 219 46.19 -17.94 -8.29
N THR A 220 45.10 -17.75 -7.53
CA THR A 220 43.90 -18.59 -7.62
C THR A 220 43.13 -18.33 -8.91
N LEU A 221 43.02 -17.07 -9.32
CA LEU A 221 42.36 -16.68 -10.56
C LEU A 221 43.11 -17.20 -11.80
N ASP A 222 44.44 -17.23 -11.76
CA ASP A 222 45.31 -17.79 -12.79
C ASP A 222 45.13 -19.31 -12.94
N ASP A 223 44.97 -20.04 -11.84
CA ASP A 223 44.65 -21.47 -11.85
C ASP A 223 43.26 -21.75 -12.46
N VAL A 224 42.27 -20.91 -12.16
CA VAL A 224 40.94 -20.98 -12.78
C VAL A 224 41.00 -20.60 -14.27
N ALA A 225 41.79 -19.59 -14.64
CA ALA A 225 42.03 -19.21 -16.03
C ALA A 225 42.70 -20.33 -16.82
N ALA A 226 43.69 -21.02 -16.24
CA ALA A 226 44.31 -22.20 -16.83
C ALA A 226 43.29 -23.34 -17.01
N THR A 227 42.37 -23.51 -16.06
CA THR A 227 41.27 -24.49 -16.18
C THR A 227 40.34 -24.14 -17.34
N ALA A 228 39.97 -22.87 -17.50
CA ALA A 228 39.16 -22.40 -18.62
C ALA A 228 39.87 -22.63 -19.96
N LEU A 229 41.15 -22.25 -20.07
CA LEU A 229 41.96 -22.41 -21.28
C LEU A 229 42.19 -23.88 -21.69
N ASN A 230 42.00 -24.83 -20.77
CA ASN A 230 42.08 -26.27 -21.05
C ASN A 230 40.73 -26.86 -21.52
N ASP A 231 39.66 -26.07 -21.65
CA ASP A 231 38.42 -26.51 -22.30
C ASP A 231 38.68 -26.73 -23.80
N ASP A 232 38.39 -27.94 -24.27
CA ASP A 232 38.50 -28.32 -25.69
C ASP A 232 37.65 -27.43 -26.62
N ARG A 233 36.63 -26.73 -26.09
CA ARG A 233 35.79 -25.77 -26.83
C ARG A 233 36.06 -24.31 -26.45
N TYR A 234 37.18 -23.97 -25.81
CA TYR A 234 37.49 -22.59 -25.44
C TYR A 234 37.45 -21.66 -26.67
N PHE A 235 36.90 -20.45 -26.50
CA PHE A 235 36.74 -19.53 -27.62
C PHE A 235 38.07 -18.90 -28.05
N CYS A 236 38.34 -18.95 -29.36
CA CYS A 236 39.49 -18.31 -30.00
C CYS A 236 39.06 -17.14 -30.90
N ASP A 237 39.98 -16.21 -31.17
CA ASP A 237 39.73 -15.12 -32.12
C ASP A 237 39.62 -15.63 -33.57
N VAL A 238 39.00 -14.81 -34.42
CA VAL A 238 38.80 -15.11 -35.85
C VAL A 238 40.15 -15.36 -36.52
N ALA A 239 40.23 -16.40 -37.34
CA ALA A 239 41.47 -16.81 -38.00
C ALA A 239 42.02 -15.71 -38.94
N ASP A 240 43.35 -15.63 -39.05
CA ASP A 240 44.03 -14.65 -39.90
C ASP A 240 43.53 -14.73 -41.36
N GLY A 241 42.91 -13.64 -41.84
CA GLY A 241 42.40 -13.53 -43.21
C GLY A 241 40.92 -13.91 -43.40
N VAL A 242 40.24 -14.39 -42.35
CA VAL A 242 38.77 -14.56 -42.32
C VAL A 242 38.13 -13.22 -41.93
N LYS A 243 37.05 -12.82 -42.61
CA LYS A 243 36.30 -11.62 -42.23
C LYS A 243 35.37 -11.95 -41.06
N GLU A 244 35.28 -11.05 -40.09
CA GLU A 244 34.44 -11.24 -38.90
C GLU A 244 32.95 -11.49 -39.23
N TYR A 245 32.45 -10.89 -40.32
CA TYR A 245 31.10 -11.15 -40.83
C TYR A 245 30.90 -12.62 -41.24
N ASP A 246 31.87 -13.20 -41.96
CA ASP A 246 31.80 -14.59 -42.44
C ASP A 246 31.85 -15.59 -41.26
N ALA A 247 32.53 -15.22 -40.17
CA ALA A 247 32.59 -16.02 -38.94
C ALA A 247 31.35 -15.86 -38.03
N ARG A 248 30.44 -14.92 -38.32
CA ARG A 248 29.21 -14.69 -37.55
C ARG A 248 27.97 -15.34 -38.17
N GLU A 249 28.08 -15.88 -39.37
CA GLU A 249 26.97 -16.49 -40.13
C GLU A 249 27.26 -17.97 -40.39
N VAL A 250 26.62 -18.86 -39.64
CA VAL A 250 26.75 -20.31 -39.74
C VAL A 250 25.79 -20.84 -40.82
N PRO A 251 26.28 -21.48 -41.90
CA PRO A 251 25.39 -22.10 -42.88
C PRO A 251 24.56 -23.25 -42.27
N VAL A 252 23.25 -23.29 -42.54
CA VAL A 252 22.33 -24.32 -42.00
C VAL A 252 22.76 -25.73 -42.46
N ASP A 253 23.28 -25.86 -43.67
CA ASP A 253 23.76 -27.14 -44.22
C ASP A 253 24.97 -27.71 -43.44
N VAL A 254 25.75 -26.86 -42.76
CA VAL A 254 26.84 -27.29 -41.87
C VAL A 254 26.29 -27.92 -40.58
N LEU A 255 25.18 -27.39 -40.05
CA LEU A 255 24.52 -27.90 -38.85
C LEU A 255 23.77 -29.22 -39.10
N GLU A 256 23.25 -29.42 -40.31
CA GLU A 256 22.52 -30.64 -40.71
C GLU A 256 23.46 -31.79 -41.08
N ASN A 257 24.59 -31.50 -41.73
CA ASN A 257 25.55 -32.53 -42.18
C ASN A 257 26.60 -32.90 -41.13
N GLY A 258 26.54 -32.28 -39.94
CA GLY A 258 27.43 -32.59 -38.81
C GLY A 258 28.86 -32.09 -38.96
N SER A 259 29.13 -31.14 -39.86
CA SER A 259 30.47 -30.58 -40.13
C SER A 259 30.72 -29.27 -39.38
N PHE A 260 30.03 -29.04 -38.25
CA PHE A 260 30.06 -27.77 -37.53
C PHE A 260 31.41 -27.50 -36.86
N ASP A 261 32.03 -28.50 -36.24
CA ASP A 261 33.35 -28.31 -35.63
C ASP A 261 34.43 -28.03 -36.71
N GLU A 262 34.34 -28.69 -37.88
CA GLU A 262 35.22 -28.36 -39.03
C GLU A 262 35.02 -26.93 -39.54
N TRP A 263 33.79 -26.38 -39.42
CA TRP A 263 33.50 -24.99 -39.76
C TRP A 263 34.10 -24.03 -38.73
N ILE A 264 34.05 -24.36 -37.44
CA ILE A 264 34.70 -23.58 -36.38
C ILE A 264 36.21 -23.53 -36.62
N ASP A 265 36.86 -24.67 -36.84
CA ASP A 265 38.31 -24.78 -37.07
C ASP A 265 38.79 -23.98 -38.29
N TYR A 266 37.91 -23.73 -39.27
CA TYR A 266 38.23 -22.92 -40.44
C TYR A 266 38.09 -21.42 -40.17
N HIS A 267 37.07 -21.00 -39.41
CA HIS A 267 36.74 -19.57 -39.20
C HIS A 267 37.44 -18.96 -37.98
N TYR A 268 37.77 -19.78 -36.99
CA TYR A 268 38.44 -19.38 -35.76
C TYR A 268 39.83 -20.03 -35.69
N GLY A 269 40.84 -19.24 -35.30
CA GLY A 269 42.23 -19.70 -35.25
C GLY A 269 42.60 -20.33 -33.91
N ASP A 270 43.90 -20.51 -33.67
CA ASP A 270 44.43 -21.04 -32.40
C ASP A 270 44.70 -19.95 -31.35
N ASN A 271 44.36 -18.69 -31.64
CA ASN A 271 44.61 -17.56 -30.74
C ASN A 271 43.54 -17.51 -29.64
N SER A 272 43.80 -18.17 -28.51
CA SER A 272 42.93 -18.16 -27.34
C SER A 272 42.77 -16.74 -26.77
N VAL A 273 41.54 -16.40 -26.40
CA VAL A 273 41.17 -15.09 -25.87
C VAL A 273 41.30 -15.12 -24.34
N GLU A 274 42.43 -14.66 -23.78
CA GLU A 274 42.77 -14.81 -22.35
C GLU A 274 41.77 -14.15 -21.36
N PRO A 275 41.49 -14.71 -20.19
CA PRO A 275 40.76 -14.00 -19.14
C PRO A 275 41.49 -12.74 -18.64
N LEU A 276 40.77 -11.80 -18.03
CA LEU A 276 41.33 -10.56 -17.45
C LEU A 276 40.92 -10.42 -15.98
N TRP A 277 40.87 -11.54 -15.26
CA TRP A 277 40.40 -11.58 -13.88
C TRP A 277 41.55 -11.22 -12.93
N GLU A 278 41.41 -10.11 -12.23
CA GLU A 278 42.37 -9.67 -11.22
C GLU A 278 41.61 -9.23 -9.96
N ALA A 279 42.03 -9.68 -8.78
CA ALA A 279 41.38 -9.34 -7.53
C ALA A 279 42.31 -9.35 -6.32
N ASP A 280 42.03 -8.46 -5.37
CA ASP A 280 42.65 -8.42 -4.06
C ASP A 280 41.58 -8.46 -2.97
N ILE A 281 41.94 -8.93 -1.78
CA ILE A 281 41.20 -8.66 -0.55
C ILE A 281 41.98 -7.71 0.34
N ARG A 282 41.32 -6.63 0.73
CA ARG A 282 41.86 -5.55 1.55
C ARG A 282 41.31 -5.66 2.96
N ILE A 283 42.20 -5.68 3.94
CA ILE A 283 41.84 -5.84 5.35
C ILE A 283 42.40 -4.65 6.12
N GLN A 284 41.51 -3.92 6.79
CA GLN A 284 41.87 -2.86 7.71
C GLN A 284 41.27 -3.17 9.08
N VAL A 285 42.09 -3.05 10.13
CA VAL A 285 41.65 -3.19 11.50
C VAL A 285 41.92 -1.90 12.24
N ASP A 286 40.89 -1.32 12.84
CA ASP A 286 40.98 -0.11 13.66
C ASP A 286 40.62 -0.46 15.11
N ARG A 287 41.24 0.22 16.08
CA ARG A 287 40.89 0.08 17.49
C ARG A 287 39.97 1.21 17.94
N ASP A 288 38.80 0.87 18.46
CA ASP A 288 37.84 1.81 19.06
C ASP A 288 37.57 1.38 20.51
N ASN A 289 38.17 2.09 21.47
CA ASN A 289 38.09 1.77 22.91
C ASN A 289 38.45 0.29 23.23
N ASP A 290 37.45 -0.48 23.66
CA ASP A 290 37.55 -1.90 24.04
C ASP A 290 37.15 -2.85 22.89
N GLU A 291 37.07 -2.34 21.65
CA GLU A 291 36.64 -3.07 20.46
C GLU A 291 37.67 -2.96 19.32
N LEU A 292 37.73 -3.98 18.46
CA LEU A 292 38.43 -3.94 17.18
C LEU A 292 37.39 -3.93 16.06
N VAL A 293 37.47 -2.92 15.20
CA VAL A 293 36.63 -2.77 14.00
C VAL A 293 37.39 -3.34 12.82
N ILE A 294 36.84 -4.36 12.18
CA ILE A 294 37.46 -5.06 11.05
C ILE A 294 36.69 -4.69 9.79
N ASN A 295 37.39 -4.12 8.81
CA ASN A 295 36.91 -3.88 7.45
C ASN A 295 37.59 -4.88 6.51
N ALA A 296 36.80 -5.66 5.79
CA ALA A 296 37.29 -6.60 4.78
C ALA A 296 36.58 -6.34 3.45
N SER A 297 37.33 -6.03 2.39
CA SER A 297 36.78 -5.66 1.09
C SER A 297 37.44 -6.43 -0.04
N LEU A 298 36.63 -7.07 -0.89
CA LEU A 298 37.03 -7.74 -2.11
C LEU A 298 36.98 -6.73 -3.25
N VAL A 299 38.11 -6.56 -3.93
CA VAL A 299 38.31 -5.53 -4.94
C VAL A 299 38.72 -6.18 -6.26
N ASN A 300 38.01 -5.88 -7.34
CA ASN A 300 38.46 -6.15 -8.70
C ASN A 300 39.55 -5.14 -9.08
N THR A 301 40.79 -5.60 -9.23
CA THR A 301 41.96 -4.74 -9.44
C THR A 301 42.28 -4.50 -10.91
N HIS A 302 41.58 -5.17 -11.83
CA HIS A 302 41.80 -4.97 -13.26
C HIS A 302 41.57 -3.52 -13.67
N GLY A 303 42.59 -2.93 -14.30
CA GLY A 303 42.56 -1.55 -14.79
C GLY A 303 42.98 -0.49 -13.76
N THR A 304 43.42 -0.87 -12.55
CA THR A 304 43.95 0.07 -11.54
C THR A 304 45.12 0.90 -12.11
N ASP A 305 45.94 0.31 -12.97
CA ASP A 305 46.97 1.00 -13.76
C ASP A 305 46.52 1.17 -15.21
N TYR A 306 45.41 1.91 -15.42
CA TYR A 306 44.77 2.02 -16.74
C TYR A 306 45.70 2.42 -17.91
N PRO A 307 46.80 3.19 -17.75
CA PRO A 307 47.70 3.48 -18.87
C PRO A 307 48.45 2.24 -19.39
N ASP A 308 48.72 1.27 -18.52
CA ASP A 308 49.50 0.06 -18.81
C ASP A 308 48.62 -1.22 -18.82
N ALA A 309 47.37 -1.13 -18.38
CA ALA A 309 46.40 -2.22 -18.41
C ALA A 309 45.93 -2.56 -19.84
N THR A 310 45.62 -3.83 -20.08
CA THR A 310 45.21 -4.31 -21.39
C THR A 310 43.75 -3.94 -21.69
N ASP A 311 43.52 -2.96 -22.57
CA ASP A 311 42.19 -2.66 -23.10
C ASP A 311 41.91 -3.47 -24.37
N TYR A 312 41.04 -4.45 -24.22
CA TYR A 312 40.55 -5.20 -25.34
C TYR A 312 39.28 -4.52 -25.90
N GLN A 313 39.47 -3.60 -26.86
CA GLN A 313 38.45 -2.91 -27.67
C GLN A 313 37.05 -3.59 -27.62
N TYR A 314 36.19 -3.18 -26.68
CA TYR A 314 34.80 -3.63 -26.49
C TYR A 314 34.53 -5.04 -25.90
N LYS A 315 35.55 -5.70 -25.32
CA LYS A 315 35.44 -7.02 -24.63
C LYS A 315 35.73 -6.96 -23.11
N MET A 316 35.57 -5.79 -22.46
CA MET A 316 35.86 -5.59 -21.04
C MET A 316 35.04 -6.45 -20.05
N TRP A 317 33.91 -7.02 -20.47
CA TRP A 317 33.14 -7.97 -19.65
C TRP A 317 33.98 -9.18 -19.18
N ARG A 318 35.09 -9.49 -19.86
CA ARG A 318 36.06 -10.54 -19.49
C ARG A 318 36.81 -10.27 -18.19
N ALA A 319 36.79 -9.03 -17.71
CA ALA A 319 37.40 -8.64 -16.44
C ALA A 319 36.38 -8.63 -15.28
N PHE A 320 35.12 -9.01 -15.51
CA PHE A 320 34.08 -8.93 -14.48
C PHE A 320 34.11 -10.16 -13.57
N LEU A 321 33.92 -9.92 -12.28
CA LEU A 321 33.63 -10.95 -11.29
C LEU A 321 32.13 -10.94 -11.00
N PHE A 322 31.51 -12.11 -10.90
CA PHE A 322 30.08 -12.33 -10.70
C PHE A 322 29.84 -13.11 -9.42
N ASP A 323 28.61 -13.07 -8.89
CA ASP A 323 28.23 -13.78 -7.64
C ASP A 323 29.28 -13.57 -6.52
N VAL A 324 29.71 -12.33 -6.34
CA VAL A 324 30.78 -11.99 -5.39
C VAL A 324 30.26 -11.88 -3.96
N GLY A 325 31.10 -12.25 -2.98
CA GLY A 325 30.80 -12.06 -1.57
C GLY A 325 31.95 -12.38 -0.64
N ILE A 326 31.78 -12.01 0.63
CA ILE A 326 32.72 -12.31 1.73
C ILE A 326 31.90 -12.88 2.90
N GLU A 327 32.35 -13.98 3.48
CA GLU A 327 31.84 -14.51 4.74
C GLU A 327 32.94 -14.40 5.82
N ALA A 328 32.61 -13.80 6.96
CA ALA A 328 33.48 -13.69 8.11
C ALA A 328 32.91 -14.53 9.26
N THR A 329 33.60 -15.59 9.69
CA THR A 329 33.21 -16.43 10.83
C THR A 329 34.16 -16.25 12.01
N VAL A 330 33.65 -16.37 13.23
CA VAL A 330 34.40 -16.20 14.47
C VAL A 330 34.55 -17.53 15.24
N ASP A 331 35.77 -17.82 15.68
CA ASP A 331 36.12 -19.00 16.48
C ASP A 331 36.66 -18.55 17.86
N ASP A 332 36.10 -19.09 18.95
CA ASP A 332 36.46 -18.76 20.35
C ASP A 332 36.39 -17.24 20.70
N THR A 333 35.51 -16.50 20.01
CA THR A 333 35.20 -15.07 20.26
C THR A 333 33.75 -14.77 19.85
N SER A 334 33.28 -13.53 19.98
CA SER A 334 31.92 -13.09 19.63
C SER A 334 31.95 -11.84 18.75
N VAL A 335 30.99 -11.73 17.82
CA VAL A 335 30.75 -10.49 17.08
C VAL A 335 30.03 -9.49 18.00
N ILE A 336 30.58 -8.29 18.14
CA ILE A 336 29.95 -7.21 18.91
C ILE A 336 29.02 -6.41 17.99
N PRO A 337 27.73 -6.23 18.36
CA PRO A 337 26.81 -5.44 17.55
C PRO A 337 27.08 -3.94 17.69
N PHE A 338 27.00 -3.21 16.57
CA PHE A 338 26.73 -1.79 16.55
C PHE A 338 25.38 -1.53 17.24
N ARG A 339 25.35 -0.59 18.18
CA ARG A 339 24.12 -0.15 18.86
C ARG A 339 23.74 1.23 18.37
N LEU A 340 22.49 1.38 17.96
CA LEU A 340 21.92 2.67 17.58
C LEU A 340 21.27 3.31 18.82
N ASP A 341 21.82 4.43 19.28
CA ASP A 341 21.32 5.10 20.49
C ASP A 341 19.86 5.53 20.32
N GLU A 342 19.45 5.97 19.13
CA GLU A 342 18.08 6.38 18.83
C GLU A 342 17.06 5.22 18.94
N ILE A 343 17.51 3.96 18.82
CA ILE A 343 16.64 2.77 18.97
C ILE A 343 16.55 2.35 20.44
N ARG A 344 17.51 2.74 21.29
CA ARG A 344 17.46 2.42 22.72
C ARG A 344 16.27 3.08 23.42
N ASP A 345 15.78 4.19 22.87
CA ASP A 345 14.55 4.88 23.29
C ASP A 345 13.26 4.17 22.88
N LYS A 346 13.35 3.05 22.15
CA LYS A 346 12.21 2.26 21.69
C LYS A 346 12.23 0.88 22.37
N TYR A 347 11.33 0.67 23.33
CA TYR A 347 11.33 -0.53 24.18
C TYR A 347 11.13 -1.83 23.38
N GLN A 348 10.30 -1.81 22.33
CA GLN A 348 9.97 -3.00 21.53
C GLN A 348 11.10 -3.47 20.60
N TYR A 349 12.12 -2.64 20.35
CA TYR A 349 13.07 -2.82 19.24
C TYR A 349 14.47 -3.15 19.73
N ASP A 350 15.12 -4.18 19.22
CA ASP A 350 16.43 -4.61 19.73
C ASP A 350 17.55 -3.58 19.51
N GLY A 351 17.64 -3.02 18.30
CA GLY A 351 18.63 -1.98 17.95
C GLY A 351 20.06 -2.51 17.72
N ARG A 352 20.26 -3.84 17.72
CA ARG A 352 21.54 -4.50 17.42
C ARG A 352 21.74 -4.68 15.92
N MET A 353 22.90 -4.26 15.41
CA MET A 353 23.35 -4.49 14.03
C MET A 353 24.73 -5.13 14.08
N TYR A 354 24.93 -6.30 13.49
CA TYR A 354 26.19 -7.05 13.65
C TYR A 354 27.25 -6.74 12.58
N ALA A 355 26.84 -6.22 11.43
CA ALA A 355 27.75 -5.78 10.38
C ALA A 355 27.15 -4.64 9.55
N ILE A 356 28.04 -3.89 8.88
CA ILE A 356 27.71 -2.87 7.90
C ILE A 356 28.32 -3.31 6.56
N GLY A 357 27.51 -3.35 5.50
CA GLY A 357 27.98 -3.70 4.16
C GLY A 357 28.55 -2.50 3.41
N GLU A 358 29.66 -2.72 2.69
CA GLU A 358 30.20 -1.79 1.70
C GLU A 358 29.72 -2.21 0.31
N ASN A 359 28.94 -1.35 -0.35
CA ASN A 359 28.30 -1.61 -1.66
C ASN A 359 27.40 -2.87 -1.70
N CYS A 360 27.04 -3.41 -0.54
CA CYS A 360 26.12 -4.54 -0.36
C CYS A 360 25.34 -4.34 0.95
N ALA A 361 24.34 -5.18 1.18
CA ALA A 361 23.83 -5.37 2.54
C ALA A 361 24.73 -6.35 3.30
N ALA A 362 24.63 -6.36 4.63
CA ALA A 362 25.31 -7.34 5.47
C ALA A 362 24.30 -8.12 6.30
N GLU A 363 24.55 -9.42 6.47
CA GLU A 363 23.68 -10.34 7.21
C GLU A 363 24.48 -11.11 8.26
N PRO A 364 23.98 -11.25 9.49
CA PRO A 364 24.58 -12.15 10.47
C PRO A 364 24.42 -13.62 10.05
N THR A 365 25.43 -14.45 10.36
CA THR A 365 25.38 -15.90 10.19
C THR A 365 25.25 -16.57 11.56
N TYR A 366 24.38 -17.57 11.64
CA TYR A 366 24.01 -18.21 12.90
C TYR A 366 24.32 -19.71 12.90
N PRO A 367 24.52 -20.35 14.08
CA PRO A 367 24.77 -21.78 14.17
C PRO A 367 23.61 -22.61 13.61
N LYS A 368 23.94 -23.67 12.86
CA LYS A 368 22.98 -24.59 12.22
C LYS A 368 21.94 -25.22 13.17
N GLU A 369 22.23 -25.27 14.46
CA GLU A 369 21.43 -25.95 15.49
C GLU A 369 20.61 -24.99 16.38
N ALA A 370 20.65 -23.67 16.14
CA ALA A 370 20.25 -22.70 17.16
C ALA A 370 19.39 -21.50 16.68
N HIS A 371 18.63 -21.60 15.60
CA HIS A 371 17.67 -20.52 15.30
C HIS A 371 16.46 -20.57 16.25
N SER A 372 16.43 -19.62 17.18
CA SER A 372 15.31 -19.40 18.09
C SER A 372 14.55 -18.16 17.57
N PRO A 373 13.23 -18.21 17.31
CA PRO A 373 12.47 -17.05 16.82
C PRO A 373 12.28 -15.91 17.83
N ILE A 374 13.09 -15.92 18.88
CA ILE A 374 12.81 -15.36 20.19
C ILE A 374 13.96 -14.45 20.65
N ALA A 375 15.16 -14.77 20.21
CA ALA A 375 16.34 -13.94 20.10
C ALA A 375 17.27 -14.79 19.25
N ASP A 376 17.78 -14.25 18.14
CA ASP A 376 18.79 -15.00 17.44
C ASP A 376 19.96 -15.26 18.42
N PRO A 377 20.54 -16.48 18.42
CA PRO A 377 21.74 -16.74 19.19
C PRO A 377 22.81 -15.73 18.77
N ASP A 378 23.80 -15.47 19.63
CA ASP A 378 24.91 -14.63 19.21
C ASP A 378 25.48 -15.16 17.88
N PRO A 379 25.61 -14.31 16.85
CA PRO A 379 25.98 -14.76 15.54
C PRO A 379 27.39 -15.34 15.54
N THR A 380 27.55 -16.43 14.81
CA THR A 380 28.84 -17.09 14.56
C THR A 380 29.65 -16.38 13.49
N GLY A 381 29.11 -15.35 12.87
CA GLY A 381 29.76 -14.59 11.82
C GLY A 381 28.84 -13.59 11.14
N VAL A 382 29.32 -13.00 10.05
CA VAL A 382 28.62 -12.04 9.20
C VAL A 382 28.99 -12.28 7.74
N GLN A 383 28.08 -12.01 6.80
CA GLN A 383 28.29 -12.22 5.37
C GLN A 383 27.72 -11.08 4.53
N THR A 384 28.25 -10.89 3.34
CA THR A 384 27.71 -9.94 2.35
C THR A 384 26.43 -10.49 1.70
N ALA A 385 25.45 -9.64 1.48
CA ALA A 385 24.24 -9.94 0.72
C ALA A 385 24.06 -8.93 -0.43
N THR A 386 24.16 -9.41 -1.67
CA THR A 386 24.06 -8.58 -2.88
C THR A 386 22.62 -8.38 -3.35
N LEU A 387 21.77 -9.39 -3.14
CA LEU A 387 20.31 -9.30 -3.16
C LEU A 387 19.77 -9.75 -1.81
N PRO A 388 19.83 -8.92 -0.75
CA PRO A 388 19.29 -9.26 0.56
C PRO A 388 17.80 -9.60 0.47
N VAL A 389 17.39 -10.62 1.24
CA VAL A 389 15.99 -11.07 1.31
C VAL A 389 15.47 -10.95 2.73
N TYR A 390 14.53 -10.03 2.97
CA TYR A 390 13.82 -9.91 4.24
C TYR A 390 12.50 -10.69 4.18
N LYS A 391 12.39 -11.73 5.02
CA LYS A 391 11.17 -12.54 5.16
C LYS A 391 10.20 -11.88 6.13
N GLN A 392 9.24 -11.11 5.62
CA GLN A 392 8.20 -10.48 6.44
C GLN A 392 7.21 -11.54 6.91
N ALA A 393 7.15 -11.76 8.23
CA ALA A 393 6.19 -12.66 8.86
C ALA A 393 4.75 -12.20 8.62
N LYS A 394 3.81 -13.15 8.48
CA LYS A 394 2.39 -12.84 8.38
C LYS A 394 1.87 -12.42 9.76
N TYR A 395 1.33 -11.21 9.85
CA TYR A 395 0.68 -10.71 11.07
C TYR A 395 -0.76 -11.25 11.14
N LEU A 396 -1.10 -11.96 12.21
CA LEU A 396 -2.38 -12.63 12.38
C LEU A 396 -3.10 -12.16 13.65
N PRO A 397 -4.44 -12.06 13.64
CA PRO A 397 -5.21 -11.83 14.85
C PRO A 397 -5.10 -13.02 15.81
N ARG A 398 -5.20 -12.75 17.11
CA ARG A 398 -5.37 -13.76 18.15
C ARG A 398 -6.87 -14.02 18.33
N GLU A 399 -7.27 -15.28 18.18
CA GLU A 399 -8.67 -15.70 18.31
C GLU A 399 -8.82 -16.89 19.27
N PRO A 400 -8.35 -16.78 20.54
CA PRO A 400 -8.49 -17.86 21.51
C PRO A 400 -9.94 -18.05 21.98
N ILE A 401 -10.73 -16.97 21.98
CA ILE A 401 -12.14 -16.97 22.36
C ILE A 401 -12.98 -16.80 21.10
N PRO A 402 -13.84 -17.77 20.75
CA PRO A 402 -14.72 -17.64 19.59
C PRO A 402 -15.85 -16.66 19.91
N ALA A 403 -15.69 -15.39 19.54
CA ALA A 403 -16.71 -14.34 19.65
C ALA A 403 -17.79 -14.48 18.57
N ARG A 404 -18.47 -15.63 18.55
CA ARG A 404 -19.46 -16.01 17.53
C ARG A 404 -20.70 -15.12 17.52
N PHE A 405 -21.14 -14.76 16.32
CA PHE A 405 -22.28 -13.86 16.11
C PHE A 405 -23.58 -14.41 16.71
N ASP A 406 -23.87 -15.69 16.51
CA ASP A 406 -25.08 -16.34 17.03
C ASP A 406 -25.12 -16.42 18.57
N VAL A 407 -23.97 -16.62 19.21
CA VAL A 407 -23.82 -16.60 20.67
C VAL A 407 -24.00 -15.19 21.23
N LEU A 408 -23.41 -14.19 20.57
CA LEU A 408 -23.51 -12.78 20.98
C LEU A 408 -24.91 -12.19 20.71
N ALA A 409 -25.62 -12.67 19.68
CA ALA A 409 -27.04 -12.42 19.45
C ALA A 409 -27.93 -13.08 20.52
N GLY A 410 -27.40 -14.05 21.26
CA GLY A 410 -28.11 -14.82 22.28
C GLY A 410 -29.02 -15.90 21.71
N GLN A 411 -28.73 -16.37 20.50
CA GLN A 411 -29.42 -17.44 19.79
C GLN A 411 -28.76 -18.82 20.04
N ALA A 412 -27.48 -18.82 20.37
CA ALA A 412 -26.70 -20.01 20.71
C ALA A 412 -25.91 -19.85 22.02
N GLN A 413 -25.22 -20.91 22.43
CA GLN A 413 -24.24 -20.89 23.51
C GLN A 413 -23.02 -21.72 23.09
N LEU A 414 -21.82 -21.31 23.53
CA LEU A 414 -20.59 -22.06 23.32
C LEU A 414 -20.51 -23.24 24.29
N GLN A 415 -20.23 -24.42 23.75
CA GLN A 415 -19.88 -25.59 24.53
C GLN A 415 -18.43 -25.50 25.04
N PRO A 416 -18.11 -26.16 26.17
CA PRO A 416 -16.75 -26.25 26.69
C PRO A 416 -15.69 -26.69 25.67
N ASP A 417 -16.03 -27.59 24.75
CA ASP A 417 -15.12 -28.12 23.72
C ASP A 417 -14.93 -27.18 22.52
N GLU A 418 -15.77 -26.16 22.39
CA GLU A 418 -15.62 -25.09 21.39
C GLU A 418 -14.70 -23.96 21.88
N ILE A 419 -14.43 -23.92 23.18
CA ILE A 419 -13.54 -22.97 23.83
C ILE A 419 -12.18 -23.63 23.97
N ASP A 420 -11.10 -22.86 23.86
CA ASP A 420 -9.78 -23.43 24.07
C ASP A 420 -9.71 -24.11 25.45
N SER A 421 -9.20 -25.34 25.47
CA SER A 421 -9.19 -26.22 26.65
C SER A 421 -8.42 -25.65 27.83
N GLU A 422 -7.65 -24.61 27.59
CA GLU A 422 -6.79 -23.92 28.55
C GLU A 422 -7.53 -22.94 29.46
N PHE A 423 -8.73 -22.50 29.08
CA PHE A 423 -9.50 -21.54 29.87
C PHE A 423 -10.28 -22.17 31.04
N ASP A 424 -10.11 -23.49 31.30
CA ASP A 424 -10.77 -24.27 32.37
C ASP A 424 -12.30 -23.99 32.44
N VAL A 425 -12.93 -23.86 31.28
CA VAL A 425 -14.36 -23.56 31.16
C VAL A 425 -15.15 -24.87 31.13
N ASP A 426 -15.60 -25.33 32.30
CA ASP A 426 -16.38 -26.57 32.45
C ASP A 426 -17.88 -26.44 32.12
N VAL A 427 -18.35 -25.25 31.77
CA VAL A 427 -19.78 -24.94 31.58
C VAL A 427 -20.04 -24.23 30.26
N THR A 428 -21.20 -24.50 29.68
CA THR A 428 -21.66 -23.78 28.49
C THR A 428 -21.86 -22.28 28.80
N ILE A 429 -21.33 -21.39 27.95
CA ILE A 429 -21.42 -19.94 28.12
C ILE A 429 -22.17 -19.26 26.97
N GLY A 430 -23.00 -18.27 27.29
CA GLY A 430 -23.65 -17.39 26.30
C GLY A 430 -22.95 -16.01 26.24
N LEU A 431 -23.62 -15.03 25.63
CA LEU A 431 -23.18 -13.62 25.53
C LEU A 431 -22.39 -13.10 26.74
N ASP A 432 -22.99 -13.11 27.94
CA ASP A 432 -22.35 -12.53 29.13
C ASP A 432 -21.09 -13.29 29.57
N GLY A 433 -21.05 -14.60 29.31
CA GLY A 433 -19.88 -15.42 29.60
C GLY A 433 -18.75 -15.20 28.60
N VAL A 434 -19.06 -15.03 27.31
CA VAL A 434 -18.05 -14.68 26.29
C VAL A 434 -17.40 -13.33 26.62
N LEU A 435 -18.19 -12.29 26.87
CA LEU A 435 -17.63 -10.97 27.21
C LEU A 435 -16.86 -10.96 28.53
N ARG A 436 -17.30 -11.76 29.52
CA ARG A 436 -16.55 -11.91 30.78
C ARG A 436 -15.23 -12.63 30.57
N LEU A 437 -15.21 -13.69 29.74
CA LEU A 437 -13.99 -14.40 29.42
C LEU A 437 -12.98 -13.48 28.73
N ILE A 438 -13.42 -12.65 27.78
CA ILE A 438 -12.56 -11.63 27.15
C ILE A 438 -11.98 -10.68 28.22
N GLU A 439 -12.81 -10.16 29.14
CA GLU A 439 -12.35 -9.29 30.23
C GLU A 439 -11.30 -9.98 31.13
N GLU A 440 -11.52 -11.25 31.49
CA GLU A 440 -10.59 -12.05 32.30
C GLU A 440 -9.27 -12.28 31.56
N GLN A 441 -9.31 -12.52 30.24
CA GLN A 441 -8.13 -12.68 29.40
C GLN A 441 -7.35 -11.38 29.21
N MET A 442 -8.02 -10.23 29.10
CA MET A 442 -7.35 -8.92 29.11
C MET A 442 -6.63 -8.68 30.44
N ALA A 443 -7.23 -9.07 31.57
CA ALA A 443 -6.58 -8.95 32.88
C ALA A 443 -5.35 -9.86 33.00
N ALA A 444 -5.41 -11.09 32.50
CA ALA A 444 -4.25 -11.99 32.48
C ALA A 444 -3.11 -11.44 31.59
N ALA A 445 -3.44 -10.89 30.43
CA ALA A 445 -2.44 -10.26 29.56
C ALA A 445 -1.76 -9.05 30.22
N GLU A 446 -2.49 -8.25 31.01
CA GLU A 446 -1.90 -7.16 31.80
C GLU A 446 -0.86 -7.69 32.80
N GLU A 447 -1.17 -8.77 33.52
CA GLU A 447 -0.23 -9.43 34.44
C GLU A 447 1.02 -9.97 33.70
N ASP A 448 0.83 -10.56 32.52
CA ASP A 448 1.93 -11.06 31.69
C ASP A 448 2.82 -9.92 31.18
N TYR A 449 2.24 -8.78 30.79
CA TYR A 449 2.99 -7.60 30.37
C TYR A 449 3.86 -7.08 31.51
N GLU A 450 3.32 -6.99 32.72
CA GLU A 450 4.07 -6.59 33.92
C GLU A 450 5.19 -7.59 34.26
N ALA A 451 4.96 -8.89 34.10
CA ALA A 451 5.93 -9.93 34.43
C ALA A 451 7.20 -9.88 33.58
N ILE A 452 7.10 -9.44 32.32
CA ILE A 452 8.24 -9.36 31.38
C ILE A 452 8.87 -7.96 31.30
N ARG A 453 8.40 -7.00 32.09
CA ARG A 453 8.88 -5.60 32.10
C ARG A 453 10.39 -5.51 32.22
N ASP A 454 10.97 -6.13 33.25
CA ASP A 454 12.41 -6.04 33.53
C ASP A 454 13.24 -6.69 32.42
N GLU A 455 12.68 -7.66 31.70
CA GLU A 455 13.34 -8.33 30.58
C GLU A 455 13.33 -7.46 29.32
N VAL A 456 12.19 -6.84 29.00
CA VAL A 456 12.01 -5.96 27.83
C VAL A 456 12.83 -4.68 27.98
N LEU A 457 12.91 -4.15 29.19
CA LEU A 457 13.63 -2.92 29.50
C LEU A 457 15.14 -3.12 29.75
N ASP A 458 15.65 -4.35 29.62
CA ASP A 458 17.08 -4.59 29.78
C ASP A 458 17.90 -3.78 28.77
N HIS A 459 18.91 -3.06 29.27
CA HIS A 459 19.76 -2.14 28.50
C HIS A 459 19.06 -0.97 27.75
N LYS A 460 17.79 -0.70 28.06
CA LYS A 460 17.00 0.43 27.52
C LYS A 460 17.28 1.76 28.23
N SER A 461 16.81 2.86 27.65
CA SER A 461 16.86 4.19 28.26
C SER A 461 15.64 4.45 29.16
N ASP A 462 15.70 5.51 29.97
CA ASP A 462 14.60 5.95 30.82
C ASP A 462 13.37 6.37 29.96
N GLU A 463 13.61 6.89 28.75
CA GLU A 463 12.58 7.21 27.77
C GLU A 463 11.83 5.96 27.28
N ALA A 464 12.53 4.85 27.08
CA ALA A 464 11.91 3.57 26.70
C ALA A 464 11.09 2.97 27.86
N GLU A 465 11.56 3.13 29.11
CA GLU A 465 10.79 2.76 30.31
C GLU A 465 9.48 3.55 30.38
N THR A 466 9.53 4.86 30.12
CA THR A 466 8.32 5.71 30.06
C THR A 466 7.36 5.24 28.95
N GLN A 467 7.86 4.99 27.73
CA GLN A 467 7.02 4.50 26.63
C GLN A 467 6.36 3.14 26.93
N PHE A 468 7.04 2.26 27.67
CA PHE A 468 6.47 0.98 28.10
C PHE A 468 5.34 1.20 29.13
N GLU A 469 5.55 2.10 30.07
CA GLU A 469 4.55 2.45 31.09
C GLU A 469 3.30 3.10 30.47
N ASP A 470 3.50 4.01 29.51
CA ASP A 470 2.40 4.63 28.76
C ASP A 470 1.59 3.57 27.99
N ALA A 471 2.27 2.65 27.28
CA ALA A 471 1.59 1.57 26.54
C ALA A 471 0.81 0.61 27.45
N LEU A 472 1.31 0.35 28.67
CA LEU A 472 0.60 -0.47 29.66
C LEU A 472 -0.62 0.27 30.23
N GLU A 473 -0.52 1.58 30.45
CA GLU A 473 -1.64 2.41 30.93
C GLU A 473 -2.72 2.57 29.85
N ASP A 474 -2.34 2.69 28.58
CA ASP A 474 -3.27 2.64 27.45
C ASP A 474 -4.06 1.31 27.44
N PHE A 475 -3.38 0.18 27.63
CA PHE A 475 -4.03 -1.13 27.70
C PHE A 475 -4.97 -1.27 28.92
N ARG A 476 -4.59 -0.70 30.08
CA ARG A 476 -5.49 -0.62 31.25
C ARG A 476 -6.74 0.20 30.97
N THR A 477 -6.57 1.32 30.28
CA THR A 477 -7.68 2.19 29.85
C THR A 477 -8.62 1.45 28.91
N GLU A 478 -8.10 0.70 27.93
CA GLU A 478 -8.91 -0.17 27.06
C GLU A 478 -9.72 -1.18 27.86
N ARG A 479 -9.08 -1.86 28.82
CA ARG A 479 -9.73 -2.84 29.70
C ARG A 479 -10.84 -2.21 30.55
N GLN A 480 -10.62 -1.01 31.09
CA GLN A 480 -11.61 -0.28 31.87
C GLN A 480 -12.84 0.10 31.01
N ARG A 481 -12.61 0.65 29.81
CA ARG A 481 -13.69 0.99 28.87
C ARG A 481 -14.46 -0.26 28.43
N PHE A 482 -13.76 -1.36 28.14
CA PHE A 482 -14.39 -2.64 27.82
C PHE A 482 -15.24 -3.18 28.99
N HIS A 483 -14.73 -3.12 30.22
CA HIS A 483 -15.48 -3.49 31.42
C HIS A 483 -16.79 -2.71 31.53
N GLN A 484 -16.74 -1.40 31.34
CA GLN A 484 -17.90 -0.53 31.42
C GLN A 484 -18.92 -0.82 30.30
N GLY A 485 -18.45 -0.99 29.07
CA GLY A 485 -19.28 -1.41 27.94
C GLY A 485 -19.98 -2.75 28.18
N ARG A 486 -19.25 -3.75 28.69
CA ARG A 486 -19.83 -5.03 29.12
C ARG A 486 -20.89 -4.84 30.20
N LYS A 487 -20.63 -3.99 31.20
CA LYS A 487 -21.61 -3.69 32.26
C LYS A 487 -22.87 -3.00 31.72
N LEU A 488 -22.76 -2.17 30.69
CA LEU A 488 -23.93 -1.59 30.03
C LEU A 488 -24.73 -2.66 29.26
N ILE A 489 -24.06 -3.56 28.53
CA ILE A 489 -24.73 -4.70 27.85
C ILE A 489 -25.40 -5.65 28.87
N GLU A 490 -24.82 -5.81 30.06
CA GLU A 490 -25.36 -6.64 31.13
C GLU A 490 -26.61 -6.03 31.77
N ASN A 491 -26.60 -4.71 32.03
CA ASN A 491 -27.57 -4.06 32.91
C ASN A 491 -28.61 -3.16 32.21
N ASP A 492 -28.34 -2.67 31.01
CA ASP A 492 -29.26 -1.82 30.25
C ASP A 492 -29.97 -2.63 29.14
N GLU A 493 -31.29 -2.77 29.26
CA GLU A 493 -32.11 -3.57 28.35
C GLU A 493 -32.05 -3.05 26.90
N ARG A 494 -31.99 -1.72 26.70
CA ARG A 494 -31.91 -1.12 25.37
C ARG A 494 -30.55 -1.39 24.74
N VAL A 495 -29.47 -1.17 25.48
CA VAL A 495 -28.09 -1.42 25.03
C VAL A 495 -27.92 -2.91 24.70
N ARG A 496 -28.38 -3.79 25.60
CA ARG A 496 -28.36 -5.25 25.39
C ARG A 496 -29.12 -5.65 24.13
N ARG A 497 -30.28 -5.05 23.89
CA ARG A 497 -31.10 -5.34 22.70
C ARG A 497 -30.40 -4.86 21.43
N ALA A 498 -29.88 -3.63 21.40
CA ALA A 498 -29.13 -3.10 20.26
C ALA A 498 -27.89 -3.96 19.94
N PHE A 499 -27.15 -4.37 20.97
CA PHE A 499 -25.98 -5.23 20.82
C PHE A 499 -26.33 -6.62 20.26
N LYS A 500 -27.45 -7.22 20.70
CA LYS A 500 -27.91 -8.50 20.14
C LYS A 500 -28.34 -8.38 18.68
N LEU A 501 -29.05 -7.31 18.33
CA LEU A 501 -29.49 -7.06 16.96
C LEU A 501 -28.31 -6.81 16.02
N LEU A 502 -27.29 -6.07 16.48
CA LEU A 502 -26.00 -5.98 15.79
C LEU A 502 -25.47 -7.37 15.45
N ASN A 503 -25.35 -8.25 16.44
CA ASN A 503 -24.74 -9.55 16.21
C ASN A 503 -25.63 -10.46 15.34
N GLU A 504 -26.96 -10.34 15.44
CA GLU A 504 -27.90 -11.04 14.57
C GLU A 504 -27.72 -10.63 13.10
N THR A 505 -27.49 -9.34 12.82
CA THR A 505 -27.15 -8.87 11.46
C THR A 505 -25.99 -9.64 10.86
N PHE A 506 -24.93 -9.87 11.63
CA PHE A 506 -23.71 -10.53 11.18
C PHE A 506 -23.81 -12.06 11.12
N THR A 507 -24.95 -12.67 11.50
CA THR A 507 -25.14 -14.13 11.33
C THR A 507 -25.46 -14.54 9.89
N ASP A 508 -25.81 -13.59 9.02
CA ASP A 508 -26.15 -13.89 7.63
C ASP A 508 -24.90 -14.21 6.80
N GLU A 509 -24.97 -15.30 6.04
CA GLU A 509 -23.87 -15.79 5.18
C GLU A 509 -23.51 -14.78 4.07
N LEU A 510 -24.40 -13.84 3.72
CA LEU A 510 -24.12 -12.78 2.75
C LEU A 510 -23.02 -11.81 3.20
N LEU A 511 -22.75 -11.68 4.50
CA LEU A 511 -21.70 -10.80 5.03
C LEU A 511 -20.31 -11.47 5.07
N GLY A 512 -20.19 -12.66 4.46
CA GLY A 512 -18.95 -13.39 4.26
C GLY A 512 -18.86 -14.69 5.07
N ASP A 513 -17.79 -15.45 4.83
CA ASP A 513 -17.56 -16.78 5.43
C ASP A 513 -17.17 -16.75 6.93
N PHE A 514 -17.24 -15.59 7.57
CA PHE A 514 -16.86 -15.44 8.99
C PHE A 514 -18.08 -15.65 9.88
N SER A 515 -17.93 -16.45 10.94
CA SER A 515 -19.01 -16.71 11.93
C SER A 515 -18.80 -15.99 13.27
N SER A 516 -17.73 -15.21 13.41
CA SER A 516 -17.32 -14.57 14.66
C SER A 516 -16.53 -13.29 14.43
N TRP A 517 -16.60 -12.36 15.39
CA TRP A 517 -15.72 -11.22 15.45
C TRP A 517 -14.28 -11.64 15.75
N ARG A 518 -13.31 -10.96 15.13
CA ARG A 518 -11.92 -10.98 15.62
C ARG A 518 -11.85 -10.26 16.96
N LEU A 519 -10.91 -10.67 17.81
CA LEU A 519 -10.82 -10.19 19.19
C LEU A 519 -10.74 -8.65 19.30
N PHE A 520 -9.91 -8.00 18.47
CA PHE A 520 -9.81 -6.54 18.48
C PHE A 520 -11.12 -5.85 18.03
N GLN A 521 -11.87 -6.44 17.11
CA GLN A 521 -13.12 -5.86 16.59
C GLN A 521 -14.19 -5.82 17.69
N ILE A 522 -14.38 -6.95 18.38
CA ILE A 522 -15.36 -7.04 19.47
C ILE A 522 -14.96 -6.18 20.66
N VAL A 523 -13.66 -6.13 21.00
CA VAL A 523 -13.18 -5.26 22.08
C VAL A 523 -13.42 -3.79 21.73
N PHE A 524 -13.07 -3.37 20.50
CA PHE A 524 -13.33 -2.02 20.00
C PHE A 524 -14.82 -1.64 20.09
N ILE A 525 -15.71 -2.47 19.55
CA ILE A 525 -17.16 -2.20 19.58
C ILE A 525 -17.64 -2.03 21.02
N VAL A 526 -17.28 -2.96 21.92
CA VAL A 526 -17.76 -2.93 23.30
C VAL A 526 -17.18 -1.76 24.09
N MET A 527 -15.90 -1.40 23.91
CA MET A 527 -15.28 -0.29 24.64
C MET A 527 -15.77 1.10 24.19
N THR A 528 -16.36 1.23 22.99
CA THR A 528 -16.94 2.49 22.49
C THR A 528 -18.42 2.66 22.85
N ILE A 529 -19.13 1.59 23.26
CA ILE A 529 -20.55 1.68 23.68
C ILE A 529 -20.80 2.73 24.77
N PRO A 530 -19.96 2.87 25.83
CA PRO A 530 -20.13 3.91 26.83
C PRO A 530 -20.29 5.31 26.24
N ASP A 531 -19.46 5.67 25.26
CA ASP A 531 -19.46 6.97 24.59
C ASP A 531 -20.79 7.22 23.86
N ILE A 532 -21.26 6.22 23.08
CA ILE A 532 -22.52 6.32 22.33
C ILE A 532 -23.74 6.42 23.26
N VAL A 533 -23.72 5.70 24.38
CA VAL A 533 -24.81 5.73 25.36
C VAL A 533 -24.84 7.05 26.13
N GLN A 534 -23.66 7.58 26.49
CA GLN A 534 -23.53 8.85 27.20
C GLN A 534 -23.92 10.04 26.31
N GLN A 535 -23.48 10.06 25.04
CA GLN A 535 -23.87 11.06 24.05
C GLN A 535 -25.40 11.18 23.92
N ALA A 536 -26.09 10.04 23.83
CA ALA A 536 -27.55 10.01 23.71
C ALA A 536 -28.30 10.30 25.01
N ASN A 537 -27.61 10.29 26.17
CA ASN A 537 -28.20 10.57 27.47
C ASN A 537 -27.16 11.14 28.46
N PRO A 538 -26.87 12.45 28.39
CA PRO A 538 -25.82 13.10 29.18
C PRO A 538 -26.05 13.06 30.71
N GLU A 539 -27.25 12.75 31.18
CA GLU A 539 -27.56 12.67 32.61
C GLU A 539 -27.04 11.38 33.28
N ARG A 540 -26.51 10.43 32.49
CA ARG A 540 -25.95 9.18 33.04
C ARG A 540 -24.58 9.41 33.66
N ASP A 541 -24.31 8.63 34.71
CA ASP A 541 -23.02 8.57 35.40
C ASP A 541 -22.15 7.49 34.74
N ILE A 542 -21.67 7.80 33.54
CA ILE A 542 -20.80 6.94 32.72
C ILE A 542 -19.55 7.76 32.42
N GLU A 543 -18.39 7.28 32.83
CA GLU A 543 -17.11 7.78 32.35
C GLU A 543 -17.04 7.57 30.83
N GLU A 544 -16.86 8.66 30.08
CA GLU A 544 -16.95 8.72 28.62
C GLU A 544 -15.66 9.32 28.05
N ARG A 545 -15.43 9.11 26.74
CA ARG A 545 -14.30 9.66 25.99
C ARG A 545 -14.74 10.24 24.64
N LEU A 546 -15.80 11.05 24.61
CA LEU A 546 -16.26 11.79 23.44
C LEU A 546 -15.25 12.87 23.02
N ASP A 547 -14.50 13.42 23.98
CA ASP A 547 -13.37 14.33 23.70
C ASP A 547 -12.09 13.60 23.22
N THR A 548 -12.20 12.32 22.89
CA THR A 548 -11.11 11.52 22.33
C THR A 548 -11.51 10.94 20.97
N ALA A 549 -10.64 11.10 19.98
CA ALA A 549 -10.74 10.38 18.71
C ALA A 549 -10.10 9.00 18.83
N ASP A 550 -10.89 7.95 18.61
CA ASP A 550 -10.38 6.57 18.63
C ASP A 550 -9.82 6.20 17.25
N VAL A 551 -8.51 5.94 17.18
CA VAL A 551 -7.78 5.64 15.94
C VAL A 551 -7.50 4.14 15.86
N ILE A 552 -8.21 3.43 14.98
CA ILE A 552 -8.00 2.01 14.69
C ILE A 552 -6.73 1.84 13.85
N TYR A 553 -5.64 1.47 14.51
CA TYR A 553 -4.35 1.16 13.92
C TYR A 553 -4.12 -0.35 13.84
N TYR A 554 -4.41 -0.92 12.67
CA TYR A 554 -4.21 -2.35 12.42
C TYR A 554 -3.81 -2.58 10.95
N PRO A 555 -2.97 -3.59 10.63
CA PRO A 555 -2.52 -3.81 9.26
C PRO A 555 -3.65 -3.96 8.22
N THR A 556 -3.35 -3.66 6.95
CA THR A 556 -4.31 -3.75 5.85
C THR A 556 -4.85 -5.19 5.68
N GLY A 557 -6.15 -5.33 5.38
CA GLY A 557 -6.85 -6.63 5.38
C GLY A 557 -7.17 -7.19 6.77
N GLY A 558 -6.85 -6.43 7.82
CA GLY A 558 -6.98 -6.86 9.21
C GLY A 558 -8.39 -6.79 9.81
N GLY A 559 -9.39 -6.24 9.11
CA GLY A 559 -10.78 -6.21 9.58
C GLY A 559 -11.23 -4.87 10.19
N LYS A 560 -10.58 -3.75 9.82
CA LYS A 560 -10.86 -2.42 10.38
C LYS A 560 -12.26 -1.91 9.99
N THR A 561 -12.64 -2.14 8.74
CA THR A 561 -13.95 -1.76 8.20
C THR A 561 -15.08 -2.39 8.99
N GLU A 562 -14.99 -3.69 9.26
CA GLU A 562 -16.00 -4.46 9.99
C GLU A 562 -16.14 -3.96 11.43
N SER A 563 -15.05 -3.45 12.04
CA SER A 563 -15.08 -2.87 13.39
C SER A 563 -15.97 -1.63 13.46
N TYR A 564 -15.77 -0.67 12.56
CA TYR A 564 -16.58 0.55 12.57
C TYR A 564 -17.98 0.32 11.98
N LEU A 565 -18.16 -0.58 11.01
CA LEU A 565 -19.50 -0.94 10.50
C LEU A 565 -20.33 -1.65 11.58
N GLY A 566 -19.70 -2.48 12.42
CA GLY A 566 -20.32 -3.03 13.61
C GLY A 566 -20.77 -1.93 14.59
N LEU A 567 -19.92 -0.94 14.84
CA LEU A 567 -20.28 0.22 15.68
C LEU A 567 -21.42 1.07 15.09
N VAL A 568 -21.41 1.32 13.77
CA VAL A 568 -22.49 2.02 13.06
C VAL A 568 -23.80 1.24 13.18
N THR A 569 -23.76 -0.08 13.00
CA THR A 569 -24.94 -0.95 13.09
C THR A 569 -25.50 -0.97 14.51
N PHE A 570 -24.66 -1.09 15.54
CA PHE A 570 -25.09 -0.94 16.94
C PHE A 570 -25.78 0.41 17.17
N THR A 571 -25.15 1.50 16.72
CA THR A 571 -25.66 2.86 16.90
C THR A 571 -26.99 3.06 16.16
N ALA A 572 -27.16 2.50 14.96
CA ALA A 572 -28.39 2.59 14.18
C ALA A 572 -29.56 1.86 14.88
N PHE A 573 -29.33 0.67 15.43
CA PHE A 573 -30.34 0.00 16.26
C PHE A 573 -30.62 0.77 17.55
N HIS A 574 -29.59 1.28 18.21
CA HIS A 574 -29.74 2.08 19.43
C HIS A 574 -30.59 3.34 19.17
N ASP A 575 -30.36 4.02 18.04
CA ASP A 575 -31.14 5.17 17.56
C ASP A 575 -32.62 4.82 17.38
N ARG A 576 -32.93 3.74 16.65
CA ARG A 576 -34.34 3.32 16.47
C ARG A 576 -34.99 2.93 17.81
N LEU A 577 -34.27 2.21 18.67
CA LEU A 577 -34.78 1.77 19.97
C LEU A 577 -34.95 2.89 21.00
N ARG A 578 -34.27 4.03 20.84
CA ARG A 578 -34.44 5.20 21.70
C ARG A 578 -35.43 6.24 21.16
N GLY A 579 -35.94 6.04 19.93
CA GLY A 579 -36.98 6.88 19.31
C GLY A 579 -36.49 7.80 18.18
N LYS A 580 -35.22 7.71 17.77
CA LYS A 580 -34.73 8.37 16.56
C LYS A 580 -35.13 7.52 15.34
N HIS A 581 -36.35 7.75 14.86
CA HIS A 581 -36.97 6.98 13.78
C HIS A 581 -36.42 7.29 12.37
N TYR A 582 -35.71 8.39 12.18
CA TYR A 582 -35.12 8.81 10.91
C TYR A 582 -33.90 9.71 11.13
N GLY A 583 -33.21 10.05 10.04
CA GLY A 583 -32.02 10.90 10.03
C GLY A 583 -30.71 10.12 10.05
N THR A 584 -29.63 10.87 9.86
CA THR A 584 -28.28 10.32 9.77
C THR A 584 -27.78 9.84 11.13
N THR A 585 -27.28 8.61 11.18
CA THR A 585 -26.59 8.04 12.36
C THR A 585 -25.08 8.26 12.27
N ALA A 586 -24.50 8.06 11.09
CA ALA A 586 -23.05 8.15 10.90
C ALA A 586 -22.68 8.76 9.54
N LEU A 587 -21.56 9.48 9.51
CA LEU A 587 -20.91 10.01 8.30
C LEU A 587 -19.52 9.38 8.19
N THR A 588 -19.19 8.76 7.06
CA THR A 588 -17.80 8.36 6.77
C THR A 588 -17.20 9.23 5.67
N LYS A 589 -15.91 9.52 5.79
CA LYS A 589 -15.18 10.39 4.86
C LYS A 589 -13.97 9.67 4.32
N PHE A 590 -13.86 9.68 2.99
CA PHE A 590 -12.74 9.12 2.25
C PHE A 590 -11.96 10.22 1.53
N PRO A 591 -10.62 10.21 1.63
CA PRO A 591 -9.78 11.12 0.85
C PRO A 591 -9.85 10.85 -0.66
N LEU A 592 -10.13 9.60 -1.07
CA LEU A 592 -10.06 9.14 -2.47
C LEU A 592 -11.36 8.50 -2.95
N ARG A 593 -11.67 8.73 -4.23
CA ARG A 593 -12.97 8.44 -4.87
C ARG A 593 -13.23 6.96 -5.20
N PHE A 594 -12.19 6.16 -5.41
CA PHE A 594 -12.37 4.72 -5.74
C PHE A 594 -12.65 3.90 -4.48
N LEU A 595 -11.92 4.18 -3.40
CA LEU A 595 -12.12 3.50 -2.11
C LEU A 595 -13.55 3.68 -1.59
N SER A 596 -14.15 4.86 -1.77
CA SER A 596 -15.52 5.11 -1.30
C SER A 596 -16.57 4.19 -1.94
N LEU A 597 -16.29 3.58 -3.09
CA LEU A 597 -17.22 2.72 -3.80
C LEU A 597 -17.27 1.31 -3.22
N ASP A 598 -16.12 0.66 -3.05
CA ASP A 598 -16.03 -0.65 -2.38
C ASP A 598 -16.61 -0.57 -0.95
N GLN A 599 -16.42 0.58 -0.28
CA GLN A 599 -16.99 0.83 1.04
C GLN A 599 -18.50 1.10 1.01
N LEU A 600 -19.03 1.63 -0.08
CA LEU A 600 -20.47 1.76 -0.30
C LEU A 600 -21.12 0.37 -0.42
N GLU A 601 -20.54 -0.52 -1.22
CA GLU A 601 -21.01 -1.90 -1.41
C GLU A 601 -21.10 -2.63 -0.05
N ARG A 602 -20.00 -2.66 0.70
CA ARG A 602 -19.96 -3.26 2.05
C ARG A 602 -20.97 -2.65 3.02
N ALA A 603 -21.10 -1.33 3.01
CA ALA A 603 -22.04 -0.64 3.89
C ALA A 603 -23.51 -0.92 3.52
N ALA A 604 -23.80 -1.00 2.21
CA ALA A 604 -25.14 -1.33 1.71
C ALA A 604 -25.51 -2.76 2.11
N GLU A 605 -24.59 -3.72 2.01
CA GLU A 605 -24.79 -5.10 2.46
C GLU A 605 -25.10 -5.18 3.95
N VAL A 606 -24.24 -4.61 4.81
CA VAL A 606 -24.44 -4.64 6.28
C VAL A 606 -25.75 -3.98 6.68
N LEU A 607 -26.07 -2.80 6.14
CA LEU A 607 -27.34 -2.13 6.47
C LEU A 607 -28.56 -2.81 5.83
N GLY A 608 -28.41 -3.46 4.68
CA GLY A 608 -29.45 -4.28 4.07
C GLY A 608 -29.84 -5.45 4.98
N GLN A 609 -28.85 -6.17 5.51
CA GLN A 609 -29.09 -7.24 6.49
C GLN A 609 -29.66 -6.69 7.80
N ALA A 610 -29.13 -5.56 8.29
CA ALA A 610 -29.65 -4.94 9.50
C ALA A 610 -31.11 -4.48 9.35
N GLU A 611 -31.53 -4.06 8.15
CA GLU A 611 -32.91 -3.71 7.85
C GLU A 611 -33.84 -4.93 7.89
N LEU A 612 -33.40 -6.08 7.37
CA LEU A 612 -34.17 -7.32 7.50
C LEU A 612 -34.34 -7.71 8.97
N VAL A 613 -33.27 -7.63 9.76
CA VAL A 613 -33.32 -7.86 11.21
C VAL A 613 -34.26 -6.87 11.89
N ARG A 614 -34.18 -5.57 11.57
CA ARG A 614 -35.06 -4.54 12.14
C ARG A 614 -36.53 -4.84 11.90
N ARG A 615 -36.88 -5.25 10.66
CA ARG A 615 -38.24 -5.62 10.27
C ARG A 615 -38.72 -6.89 10.97
N ASN A 616 -37.88 -7.91 11.04
CA ASN A 616 -38.19 -9.18 11.73
C ASN A 616 -38.48 -8.99 13.23
N HIS A 617 -37.93 -7.93 13.83
CA HIS A 617 -38.14 -7.57 15.24
C HIS A 617 -39.18 -6.45 15.45
N ASP A 618 -39.93 -6.08 14.41
CA ASP A 618 -41.00 -5.05 14.44
C ASP A 618 -40.52 -3.71 15.07
N ILE A 619 -39.31 -3.26 14.74
CA ILE A 619 -38.75 -2.01 15.28
C ILE A 619 -39.16 -0.85 14.37
N ASP A 620 -39.89 0.14 14.90
CA ASP A 620 -40.39 1.30 14.14
C ASP A 620 -39.29 2.24 13.61
N GLY A 621 -39.56 2.86 12.46
CA GLY A 621 -38.72 3.88 11.83
C GLY A 621 -38.53 3.70 10.33
N GLU A 622 -37.87 4.66 9.69
CA GLU A 622 -37.44 4.59 8.29
C GLU A 622 -36.41 3.47 8.08
N PRO A 623 -36.38 2.85 6.88
CA PRO A 623 -35.42 1.82 6.54
C PRO A 623 -33.98 2.26 6.79
N PHE A 624 -33.14 1.33 7.25
CA PHE A 624 -31.70 1.55 7.20
C PHE A 624 -31.26 1.70 5.74
N SER A 625 -30.52 2.76 5.47
CA SER A 625 -30.24 3.24 4.12
C SER A 625 -28.85 3.85 4.02
N VAL A 626 -28.28 3.82 2.81
CA VAL A 626 -26.93 4.33 2.52
C VAL A 626 -26.98 5.43 1.47
N GLY A 627 -26.26 6.52 1.70
CA GLY A 627 -26.04 7.59 0.73
C GLY A 627 -24.62 7.59 0.17
N TYR A 628 -24.48 7.71 -1.15
CA TYR A 628 -23.18 7.86 -1.83
C TYR A 628 -22.95 9.32 -2.22
N PHE A 629 -21.98 9.98 -1.58
CA PHE A 629 -21.80 11.43 -1.62
C PHE A 629 -20.37 11.81 -2.04
N VAL A 630 -20.05 11.69 -3.34
CA VAL A 630 -18.64 11.62 -3.80
C VAL A 630 -18.25 12.56 -4.96
N GLY A 631 -19.16 13.44 -5.40
CA GLY A 631 -18.87 14.50 -6.37
C GLY A 631 -19.34 14.19 -7.80
N SER A 632 -19.46 15.26 -8.60
CA SER A 632 -20.09 15.23 -9.94
C SER A 632 -19.38 14.36 -10.99
N ASN A 633 -18.10 14.03 -10.77
CA ASN A 633 -17.36 13.16 -11.68
C ASN A 633 -17.73 11.69 -11.52
N ASN A 634 -18.36 11.32 -10.40
CA ASN A 634 -18.75 9.95 -10.08
C ASN A 634 -20.27 9.79 -10.12
N THR A 635 -21.01 10.68 -9.44
CA THR A 635 -22.47 10.66 -9.41
C THR A 635 -23.07 12.04 -9.66
N PRO A 636 -24.27 12.13 -10.26
CA PRO A 636 -24.88 13.41 -10.55
C PRO A 636 -25.23 14.20 -9.28
N ASN A 637 -24.83 15.48 -9.18
CA ASN A 637 -25.27 16.35 -8.08
C ASN A 637 -26.78 16.69 -8.14
N LYS A 638 -27.34 16.79 -9.36
CA LYS A 638 -28.76 17.08 -9.64
C LYS A 638 -29.27 16.08 -10.68
N LEU A 639 -30.56 15.73 -10.62
CA LEU A 639 -31.16 14.81 -11.58
C LEU A 639 -31.84 15.52 -12.77
N MET A 640 -32.15 16.81 -12.65
CA MET A 640 -32.73 17.63 -13.72
C MET A 640 -32.11 19.04 -13.76
N ASN A 641 -32.02 19.60 -14.96
CA ASN A 641 -31.65 21.01 -15.20
C ASN A 641 -32.51 21.61 -16.32
N GLN A 642 -33.14 22.77 -16.08
CA GLN A 642 -33.99 23.48 -17.04
C GLN A 642 -33.42 24.78 -17.59
N GLN A 643 -32.20 25.17 -17.20
CA GLN A 643 -31.60 26.42 -17.70
C GLN A 643 -31.33 26.38 -19.22
N GLN A 644 -31.45 27.54 -19.85
CA GLN A 644 -32.00 27.73 -21.21
C GLN A 644 -31.17 27.27 -22.43
N TYR A 645 -30.16 26.40 -22.27
CA TYR A 645 -29.37 25.84 -23.40
C TYR A 645 -29.04 24.34 -23.30
N ASP A 646 -29.12 23.71 -22.11
CA ASP A 646 -28.84 22.28 -21.90
C ASP A 646 -29.89 21.66 -20.97
N ARG A 647 -30.94 21.09 -21.56
CA ARG A 647 -31.97 20.37 -20.80
C ARG A 647 -31.48 18.95 -20.55
N GLU A 648 -31.05 18.68 -19.32
CA GLU A 648 -30.71 17.33 -18.86
C GLU A 648 -31.85 16.77 -18.00
N ASP A 649 -32.32 15.57 -18.34
CA ASP A 649 -33.31 14.80 -17.59
C ASP A 649 -32.73 13.42 -17.32
N ARG A 650 -31.88 13.33 -16.29
CA ARG A 650 -31.14 12.11 -15.95
C ARG A 650 -32.06 11.00 -15.46
N ILE A 651 -33.25 11.36 -14.96
CA ILE A 651 -34.30 10.41 -14.60
C ILE A 651 -34.89 9.75 -15.86
N ALA A 652 -35.10 10.51 -16.94
CA ALA A 652 -35.49 9.94 -18.21
C ALA A 652 -34.36 9.15 -18.88
N ASP A 653 -33.10 9.55 -18.68
CA ASP A 653 -31.94 8.82 -19.17
C ASP A 653 -31.78 7.47 -18.46
N ALA A 654 -32.02 7.40 -17.15
CA ALA A 654 -32.04 6.17 -16.36
C ALA A 654 -33.06 5.11 -16.85
N LYS A 655 -34.09 5.52 -17.61
CA LYS A 655 -35.05 4.59 -18.24
C LYS A 655 -34.59 4.01 -19.57
N LYS A 656 -33.51 4.55 -20.15
CA LYS A 656 -33.00 4.09 -21.44
C LYS A 656 -32.08 2.91 -21.19
N SER A 657 -32.18 1.89 -22.05
CA SER A 657 -31.19 0.81 -22.05
C SER A 657 -29.80 1.36 -22.41
N PRO A 658 -28.72 0.73 -21.91
CA PRO A 658 -27.34 1.08 -22.27
C PRO A 658 -27.13 1.08 -23.79
N ALA A 659 -26.12 1.82 -24.26
CA ALA A 659 -25.86 1.97 -25.70
C ALA A 659 -25.49 0.63 -26.38
N ASN A 660 -24.91 -0.29 -25.62
CA ASN A 660 -24.54 -1.65 -26.03
C ASN A 660 -25.13 -2.68 -25.04
N GLU A 661 -25.59 -3.85 -25.54
CA GLU A 661 -26.17 -4.92 -24.69
C GLU A 661 -25.18 -5.50 -23.66
N ASN A 662 -23.87 -5.27 -23.83
CA ASN A 662 -22.81 -5.75 -22.95
C ASN A 662 -22.24 -4.64 -22.02
N GLU A 663 -22.82 -3.44 -22.01
CA GLU A 663 -22.38 -2.35 -21.14
C GLU A 663 -23.38 -2.13 -20.01
N GLU A 664 -22.86 -1.94 -18.79
CA GLU A 664 -23.67 -1.54 -17.64
C GLU A 664 -24.18 -0.10 -17.79
N HIS A 665 -25.30 0.20 -17.11
CA HIS A 665 -25.83 1.56 -17.07
C HIS A 665 -24.87 2.50 -16.32
N GLU A 666 -24.68 3.74 -16.79
CA GLU A 666 -23.75 4.71 -16.16
C GLU A 666 -24.07 5.06 -14.69
N TYR A 667 -25.33 4.83 -14.27
CA TYR A 667 -25.82 5.04 -12.91
C TYR A 667 -25.83 3.74 -12.07
N LEU A 668 -25.41 2.62 -12.63
CA LEU A 668 -25.30 1.34 -11.90
C LEU A 668 -24.07 1.36 -10.99
N ILE A 669 -24.27 1.88 -9.79
CA ILE A 669 -23.26 1.92 -8.74
C ILE A 669 -23.13 0.57 -8.02
N LEU A 670 -24.27 -0.09 -7.73
CA LEU A 670 -24.36 -1.41 -7.10
C LEU A 670 -24.92 -2.42 -8.11
N SER A 671 -24.12 -3.41 -8.51
CA SER A 671 -24.53 -4.52 -9.38
C SER A 671 -25.17 -5.66 -8.59
N GLU A 672 -24.68 -5.91 -7.38
CA GLU A 672 -25.20 -6.93 -6.47
C GLU A 672 -26.24 -6.36 -5.49
N CYS A 673 -27.28 -7.15 -5.23
CA CYS A 673 -28.34 -6.75 -4.31
C CYS A 673 -27.93 -6.99 -2.85
N PRO A 674 -27.94 -5.96 -1.97
CA PRO A 674 -27.50 -6.09 -0.57
C PRO A 674 -28.39 -6.99 0.30
N PHE A 675 -29.57 -7.39 -0.20
CA PHE A 675 -30.52 -8.25 0.51
C PHE A 675 -30.48 -9.70 0.06
N CYS A 676 -29.99 -10.01 -1.14
CA CYS A 676 -29.96 -11.38 -1.64
C CYS A 676 -28.61 -11.83 -2.23
N GLY A 677 -27.61 -10.94 -2.32
CA GLY A 677 -26.26 -11.23 -2.82
C GLY A 677 -26.20 -11.71 -4.25
N LYS A 678 -27.13 -11.28 -5.12
CA LYS A 678 -27.14 -11.66 -6.53
C LYS A 678 -26.96 -10.43 -7.40
N GLU A 679 -26.20 -10.58 -8.48
CA GLU A 679 -26.19 -9.69 -9.65
C GLU A 679 -27.60 -9.63 -10.27
N SER A 680 -28.43 -8.75 -9.73
CA SER A 680 -29.87 -8.68 -10.04
C SER A 680 -30.41 -7.25 -9.94
N VAL A 681 -29.49 -6.29 -9.84
CA VAL A 681 -29.81 -4.87 -9.69
C VAL A 681 -29.78 -4.22 -11.07
N ASP A 682 -30.90 -3.61 -11.41
CA ASP A 682 -31.05 -2.76 -12.60
C ASP A 682 -31.30 -1.31 -12.17
N ILE A 683 -31.23 -0.40 -13.14
CA ILE A 683 -31.55 1.01 -12.95
C ILE A 683 -32.93 1.34 -13.51
N ASP A 684 -33.70 2.12 -12.76
CA ASP A 684 -34.91 2.79 -13.24
C ASP A 684 -34.95 4.25 -12.77
N GLY A 685 -35.77 5.06 -13.44
CA GLY A 685 -35.99 6.46 -13.07
C GLY A 685 -37.40 6.70 -12.51
N ASP A 686 -37.51 7.34 -11.36
CA ASP A 686 -38.80 7.73 -10.79
C ASP A 686 -38.95 9.26 -10.84
N HIS A 687 -39.77 9.76 -11.78
CA HIS A 687 -40.07 11.19 -11.90
C HIS A 687 -41.01 11.70 -10.80
N GLU A 688 -41.81 10.83 -10.18
CA GLU A 688 -42.74 11.20 -9.09
C GLU A 688 -41.99 11.39 -7.77
N ARG A 689 -41.02 10.51 -7.46
CA ARG A 689 -40.16 10.64 -6.28
C ARG A 689 -38.91 11.51 -6.53
N ALA A 690 -38.67 11.85 -7.80
CA ALA A 690 -37.47 12.51 -8.28
C ALA A 690 -36.20 11.73 -7.90
N ARG A 691 -36.11 10.46 -8.32
CA ARG A 691 -35.04 9.52 -7.97
C ARG A 691 -34.49 8.75 -9.17
N ILE A 692 -33.27 8.27 -9.02
CA ILE A 692 -32.73 7.17 -9.81
C ILE A 692 -32.66 5.98 -8.87
N ASP A 693 -33.47 4.96 -9.13
CA ASP A 693 -33.62 3.81 -8.26
C ASP A 693 -32.74 2.65 -8.74
N HIS A 694 -31.94 2.12 -7.83
CA HIS A 694 -31.39 0.77 -7.95
C HIS A 694 -32.50 -0.21 -7.60
N ILE A 695 -32.89 -1.08 -8.51
CA ILE A 695 -34.03 -1.99 -8.35
C ILE A 695 -33.54 -3.43 -8.41
N CYS A 696 -33.86 -4.22 -7.40
CA CYS A 696 -33.66 -5.67 -7.46
C CYS A 696 -34.84 -6.32 -8.19
N ASN A 697 -34.54 -7.09 -9.24
CA ASN A 697 -35.52 -7.83 -10.04
C ASN A 697 -35.61 -9.33 -9.67
N ASN A 698 -34.87 -9.76 -8.65
CA ASN A 698 -34.93 -11.14 -8.17
C ASN A 698 -36.17 -11.35 -7.28
N THR A 699 -37.21 -11.99 -7.83
CA THR A 699 -38.44 -12.35 -7.08
C THR A 699 -38.21 -13.27 -5.87
N ALA A 700 -37.07 -13.95 -5.77
CA ALA A 700 -36.70 -14.72 -4.57
C ALA A 700 -36.00 -13.87 -3.49
N CYS A 701 -35.75 -12.58 -3.74
CA CYS A 701 -35.12 -11.67 -2.78
C CYS A 701 -36.08 -11.38 -1.61
N PRO A 702 -35.62 -11.47 -0.34
CA PRO A 702 -36.44 -11.13 0.82
C PRO A 702 -37.01 -9.71 0.76
N TRP A 703 -36.19 -8.74 0.35
CA TRP A 703 -36.61 -7.34 0.19
C TRP A 703 -37.71 -7.16 -0.85
N VAL A 704 -37.61 -7.84 -2.00
CA VAL A 704 -38.64 -7.78 -3.05
C VAL A 704 -39.96 -8.40 -2.57
N ASN A 705 -39.87 -9.54 -1.89
CA ASN A 705 -41.04 -10.23 -1.34
C ASN A 705 -41.78 -9.38 -0.32
N ASP A 706 -41.05 -8.70 0.57
CA ASP A 706 -41.67 -7.83 1.58
C ASP A 706 -42.29 -6.54 0.99
N HIS A 707 -41.99 -6.21 -0.27
CA HIS A 707 -42.57 -5.08 -0.98
C HIS A 707 -43.63 -5.50 -2.01
N ASP A 708 -44.12 -6.75 -1.93
CA ASP A 708 -45.25 -7.30 -2.70
C ASP A 708 -45.13 -7.07 -4.23
N GLY A 709 -43.90 -7.14 -4.77
CA GLY A 709 -43.60 -6.79 -6.16
C GLY A 709 -42.89 -7.88 -6.98
N GLU A 710 -42.81 -7.68 -8.30
CA GLU A 710 -41.88 -8.41 -9.17
C GLU A 710 -40.45 -7.83 -9.07
N SER A 711 -40.34 -6.62 -8.52
CA SER A 711 -39.10 -5.89 -8.28
C SER A 711 -39.27 -4.88 -7.14
N ALA A 712 -38.18 -4.42 -6.52
CA ALA A 712 -38.22 -3.40 -5.47
C ALA A 712 -37.01 -2.48 -5.49
N ALA A 713 -37.25 -1.18 -5.28
CA ALA A 713 -36.21 -0.17 -5.14
C ALA A 713 -35.42 -0.38 -3.84
N LEU A 714 -34.10 -0.33 -3.94
CA LEU A 714 -33.16 -0.47 -2.83
C LEU A 714 -33.05 0.86 -2.07
N PRO A 715 -32.81 0.82 -0.74
CA PRO A 715 -32.66 2.02 0.10
C PRO A 715 -31.26 2.65 -0.06
N VAL A 716 -30.88 2.95 -1.31
CA VAL A 716 -29.59 3.51 -1.70
C VAL A 716 -29.80 4.81 -2.46
N TYR A 717 -29.05 5.85 -2.11
CA TYR A 717 -29.20 7.19 -2.68
C TYR A 717 -27.88 7.64 -3.32
N ILE A 718 -27.87 7.86 -4.64
CA ILE A 718 -26.63 8.11 -5.39
C ILE A 718 -26.38 9.59 -5.73
N SER A 719 -27.40 10.44 -5.75
CA SER A 719 -27.23 11.88 -6.00
C SER A 719 -27.22 12.70 -4.72
N ASP A 720 -26.46 13.80 -4.71
CA ASP A 720 -26.44 14.77 -3.61
C ASP A 720 -27.85 15.16 -3.16
N ARG A 721 -28.74 15.47 -4.12
CA ARG A 721 -30.13 15.89 -3.82
C ARG A 721 -30.96 14.80 -3.19
N GLU A 722 -30.70 13.54 -3.50
CA GLU A 722 -31.36 12.42 -2.81
C GLU A 722 -30.78 12.26 -1.41
N VAL A 723 -29.45 12.29 -1.25
CA VAL A 723 -28.78 12.16 0.05
C VAL A 723 -29.30 13.21 1.04
N TYR A 724 -29.39 14.49 0.65
CA TYR A 724 -29.96 15.52 1.52
C TYR A 724 -31.43 15.29 1.86
N ARG A 725 -32.25 14.90 0.87
CA ARG A 725 -33.70 14.75 1.08
C ARG A 725 -34.04 13.51 1.90
N HIS A 726 -33.28 12.43 1.78
CA HIS A 726 -33.60 11.20 2.47
C HIS A 726 -32.83 11.02 3.78
N ALA A 727 -31.81 11.85 4.05
CA ALA A 727 -31.01 11.83 5.27
C ALA A 727 -30.66 10.38 5.70
N PRO A 728 -29.94 9.64 4.84
CA PRO A 728 -29.75 8.21 5.00
C PRO A 728 -29.06 7.88 6.32
N THR A 729 -29.29 6.67 6.80
CA THR A 729 -28.76 6.22 8.10
C THR A 729 -27.23 6.30 8.12
N PHE A 730 -26.57 5.97 7.01
CA PHE A 730 -25.13 6.08 6.84
C PHE A 730 -24.80 6.79 5.53
N VAL A 731 -23.92 7.80 5.56
CA VAL A 731 -23.43 8.50 4.37
C VAL A 731 -21.98 8.12 4.11
N VAL A 732 -21.72 7.57 2.94
CA VAL A 732 -20.38 7.36 2.39
C VAL A 732 -19.97 8.58 1.58
N SER A 733 -19.11 9.42 2.14
CA SER A 733 -18.72 10.72 1.57
C SER A 733 -17.27 10.72 1.11
N THR A 734 -16.95 11.47 0.05
CA THR A 734 -15.59 12.00 -0.10
C THR A 734 -15.40 13.18 0.83
N ILE A 735 -14.19 13.40 1.30
CA ILE A 735 -13.89 14.50 2.22
C ILE A 735 -14.12 15.88 1.58
N ASP A 736 -13.90 16.02 0.26
CA ASP A 736 -14.16 17.27 -0.46
C ASP A 736 -15.59 17.79 -0.29
N LYS A 737 -16.56 16.89 -0.04
CA LYS A 737 -17.96 17.27 0.08
C LYS A 737 -18.28 18.01 1.37
N ILE A 738 -17.45 17.93 2.41
CA ILE A 738 -17.73 18.68 3.64
C ILE A 738 -17.57 20.18 3.42
N SER A 739 -16.68 20.62 2.51
CA SER A 739 -16.48 22.06 2.25
C SER A 739 -17.71 22.70 1.61
N ILE A 740 -18.56 21.90 0.94
CA ILE A 740 -19.77 22.38 0.26
C ILE A 740 -20.85 22.88 1.24
N MET A 741 -20.69 22.66 2.55
CA MET A 741 -21.58 23.19 3.59
C MET A 741 -21.69 24.72 3.53
N GLY A 742 -20.64 25.42 3.09
CA GLY A 742 -20.67 26.87 2.84
C GLY A 742 -21.44 27.30 1.59
N MET A 743 -21.87 26.35 0.76
CA MET A 743 -22.52 26.60 -0.53
C MET A 743 -23.90 25.94 -0.65
N GLN A 744 -24.21 24.97 0.20
CA GLN A 744 -25.42 24.14 0.07
C GLN A 744 -26.26 24.14 1.35
N ARG A 745 -27.33 24.94 1.35
CA ARG A 745 -28.31 25.03 2.46
C ARG A 745 -29.01 23.72 2.82
N ARG A 746 -28.96 22.71 1.94
CA ARG A 746 -29.62 21.42 2.15
C ARG A 746 -28.84 20.52 3.11
N PHE A 747 -27.55 20.79 3.32
CA PHE A 747 -26.67 19.96 4.13
C PHE A 747 -27.16 19.78 5.57
N ARG A 748 -27.79 20.81 6.17
CA ARG A 748 -28.34 20.77 7.55
C ARG A 748 -29.26 19.57 7.85
N THR A 749 -29.92 19.01 6.83
CA THR A 749 -30.74 17.79 6.98
C THR A 749 -29.91 16.58 7.42
N LEU A 750 -28.65 16.49 6.98
CA LEU A 750 -27.71 15.45 7.41
C LEU A 750 -27.26 15.64 8.86
N LEU A 751 -27.37 16.86 9.39
CA LEU A 751 -27.07 17.22 10.78
C LEU A 751 -28.32 17.16 11.68
N GLY A 752 -29.41 16.57 11.20
CA GLY A 752 -30.65 16.39 11.96
C GLY A 752 -31.58 17.62 11.99
N ALA A 753 -31.15 18.75 11.41
CA ALA A 753 -31.94 20.00 11.34
C ALA A 753 -33.04 19.92 10.29
N ILE A 754 -34.16 19.30 10.68
CA ILE A 754 -35.34 19.00 9.86
C ILE A 754 -36.54 19.79 10.38
N LYS A 755 -37.39 20.31 9.48
CA LYS A 755 -38.67 20.97 9.82
C LYS A 755 -39.88 20.26 9.25
N THR A 756 -39.77 19.78 8.02
CA THR A 756 -40.89 19.16 7.30
C THR A 756 -40.46 17.92 6.53
N ARG A 757 -41.43 17.09 6.19
CA ARG A 757 -41.30 15.93 5.34
C ARG A 757 -42.34 16.01 4.22
N CYS A 758 -41.88 15.87 2.99
CA CYS A 758 -42.73 15.59 1.84
C CYS A 758 -42.90 14.06 1.73
N PRO A 759 -44.13 13.54 1.66
CA PRO A 759 -44.37 12.10 1.49
C PRO A 759 -43.68 11.51 0.26
N ASP A 760 -43.61 12.27 -0.84
CA ASP A 760 -43.03 11.81 -2.10
C ASP A 760 -41.52 12.08 -2.21
N HIS A 761 -41.07 13.21 -1.64
CA HIS A 761 -39.74 13.75 -1.93
C HIS A 761 -38.76 13.73 -0.75
N GLY A 762 -39.18 13.37 0.46
CA GLY A 762 -38.33 13.28 1.65
C GLY A 762 -38.31 14.53 2.54
N PHE A 763 -37.32 14.62 3.41
CA PHE A 763 -37.12 15.65 4.42
C PHE A 763 -36.64 17.00 3.86
N SER A 764 -36.98 18.06 4.59
CA SER A 764 -36.56 19.43 4.33
C SER A 764 -36.26 20.15 5.64
N GLY A 765 -35.15 20.89 5.65
CA GLY A 765 -34.85 21.89 6.68
C GLY A 765 -35.66 23.19 6.54
N GLU A 766 -36.56 23.25 5.56
CA GLU A 766 -37.40 24.40 5.24
C GLU A 766 -38.89 24.03 5.38
N LYS A 767 -39.78 25.03 5.38
CA LYS A 767 -41.24 24.82 5.33
C LYS A 767 -41.78 24.63 3.91
N ARG A 768 -40.92 24.12 3.02
CA ARG A 768 -41.23 23.83 1.62
C ARG A 768 -40.49 22.59 1.16
N CYS A 769 -40.99 21.94 0.11
CA CYS A 769 -40.29 20.84 -0.52
C CYS A 769 -39.02 21.31 -1.22
N LEU A 770 -37.95 20.50 -1.14
CA LEU A 770 -36.66 20.79 -1.78
C LEU A 770 -36.65 20.53 -3.30
N VAL A 771 -37.66 19.84 -3.83
CA VAL A 771 -37.88 19.56 -5.26
C VAL A 771 -38.64 20.69 -5.95
N ASP A 772 -39.46 21.45 -5.22
CA ASP A 772 -40.16 22.67 -5.67
C ASP A 772 -39.19 23.87 -5.88
N ASP A 773 -37.94 23.58 -6.23
CA ASP A 773 -36.93 24.55 -6.65
C ASP A 773 -36.95 24.64 -8.19
N TYR A 774 -36.47 25.75 -8.77
CA TYR A 774 -36.60 26.13 -10.19
C TYR A 774 -36.15 25.10 -11.26
N ASP A 775 -35.58 23.97 -10.86
CA ASP A 775 -34.95 22.98 -11.73
C ASP A 775 -35.89 21.83 -12.15
N TYR A 776 -37.01 21.59 -11.45
CA TYR A 776 -37.96 20.51 -11.76
C TYR A 776 -39.20 21.01 -12.51
N PRO A 777 -39.78 20.24 -13.44
CA PRO A 777 -40.99 20.66 -14.15
C PRO A 777 -42.19 20.80 -13.21
N ASP A 778 -43.01 21.85 -13.36
CA ASP A 778 -44.25 22.10 -12.60
C ASP A 778 -45.23 20.90 -12.55
N LYS A 779 -45.10 19.93 -13.48
CA LYS A 779 -45.90 18.70 -13.50
C LYS A 779 -45.44 17.63 -12.49
N HIS A 780 -44.28 17.81 -11.88
CA HIS A 780 -43.65 16.93 -10.89
C HIS A 780 -43.31 17.68 -9.58
N SER A 781 -43.72 18.95 -9.43
CA SER A 781 -43.65 19.64 -8.14
C SER A 781 -44.79 19.17 -7.24
N CYS A 782 -44.54 19.11 -5.93
CA CYS A 782 -45.57 18.77 -4.94
C CYS A 782 -46.30 20.03 -4.48
N ASP A 783 -47.57 19.87 -4.07
CA ASP A 783 -48.27 20.93 -3.37
C ASP A 783 -47.67 21.07 -1.96
N ASN A 784 -47.20 22.28 -1.60
CA ASN A 784 -46.62 22.50 -0.27
C ASN A 784 -47.68 22.38 0.86
N ASP A 785 -48.96 22.29 0.51
CA ASP A 785 -50.06 21.98 1.45
C ASP A 785 -50.02 20.52 1.97
N ASP A 786 -49.32 19.61 1.29
CA ASP A 786 -49.20 18.19 1.67
C ASP A 786 -47.95 17.88 2.52
N LEU A 787 -47.21 18.91 2.96
CA LEU A 787 -46.04 18.74 3.81
C LEU A 787 -46.41 18.37 5.25
N GLU A 788 -45.81 17.30 5.74
CA GLU A 788 -45.93 16.86 7.13
C GLU A 788 -44.89 17.59 7.99
N SER A 789 -45.27 17.97 9.22
CA SER A 789 -44.31 18.48 10.20
C SER A 789 -43.41 17.33 10.64
N ALA A 790 -42.10 17.54 10.64
CA ALA A 790 -41.13 16.57 11.12
C ALA A 790 -40.35 17.17 12.30
N GLU A 791 -40.10 16.37 13.32
CA GLU A 791 -39.30 16.78 14.47
C GLU A 791 -37.82 16.80 14.10
N GLN A 792 -37.10 17.76 14.67
CA GLN A 792 -35.65 17.77 14.64
C GLN A 792 -35.13 16.54 15.37
N VAL A 793 -34.09 15.90 14.82
CA VAL A 793 -33.43 14.74 15.42
C VAL A 793 -32.00 15.07 15.76
N ASP A 794 -31.38 14.24 16.60
CA ASP A 794 -29.98 14.43 16.94
C ASP A 794 -29.09 14.40 15.70
N PRO A 795 -28.00 15.18 15.67
CA PRO A 795 -26.96 15.07 14.66
C PRO A 795 -26.39 13.64 14.55
N PRO A 796 -25.54 13.37 13.55
CA PRO A 796 -24.80 12.11 13.49
C PRO A 796 -24.06 11.85 14.81
N SER A 797 -24.19 10.62 15.31
CA SER A 797 -23.47 10.17 16.51
C SER A 797 -22.00 9.93 16.21
N LEU A 798 -21.68 9.53 14.97
CA LEU A 798 -20.36 9.10 14.54
C LEU A 798 -19.88 9.88 13.32
N ILE A 799 -18.63 10.32 13.37
CA ILE A 799 -17.84 10.71 12.20
C ILE A 799 -16.70 9.72 12.07
N ILE A 800 -16.62 9.07 10.91
CA ILE A 800 -15.60 8.08 10.58
C ILE A 800 -14.64 8.68 9.56
N GLN A 801 -13.34 8.67 9.86
CA GLN A 801 -12.29 9.03 8.92
C GLN A 801 -11.49 7.79 8.55
N ASP A 802 -11.66 7.29 7.33
CA ASP A 802 -10.80 6.21 6.83
C ASP A 802 -9.56 6.78 6.13
N GLU A 803 -8.47 6.01 6.14
CA GLU A 803 -7.16 6.42 5.64
C GLU A 803 -6.67 7.76 6.23
N LEU A 804 -6.72 7.92 7.56
CA LEU A 804 -6.35 9.16 8.27
C LEU A 804 -5.00 9.75 7.83
N HIS A 805 -4.01 8.91 7.53
CA HIS A 805 -2.67 9.33 7.12
C HIS A 805 -2.63 10.14 5.79
N LEU A 806 -3.72 10.13 5.01
CA LEU A 806 -3.83 10.92 3.78
C LEU A 806 -4.19 12.39 4.04
N LEU A 807 -4.64 12.73 5.25
CA LEU A 807 -4.95 14.10 5.64
C LEU A 807 -3.67 14.81 6.06
N ARG A 808 -3.03 15.45 5.08
CA ARG A 808 -1.73 16.11 5.22
C ARG A 808 -1.69 17.45 4.48
N GLU A 809 -0.68 18.24 4.80
CA GLU A 809 -0.34 19.52 4.17
C GLU A 809 -1.58 20.44 4.09
N GLU A 810 -1.76 21.16 2.98
CA GLU A 810 -2.86 22.12 2.84
C GLU A 810 -4.24 21.43 2.93
N PHE A 811 -4.34 20.21 2.39
CA PHE A 811 -5.57 19.44 2.37
C PHE A 811 -6.07 19.12 3.78
N GLY A 812 -5.17 18.65 4.66
CA GLY A 812 -5.49 18.38 6.06
C GLY A 812 -5.73 19.66 6.88
N SER A 813 -4.97 20.73 6.60
CA SER A 813 -5.21 22.03 7.25
C SER A 813 -6.60 22.59 6.96
N PHE A 814 -7.08 22.54 5.71
CA PHE A 814 -8.42 23.03 5.38
C PHE A 814 -9.50 22.15 5.98
N ASP A 815 -9.34 20.83 5.91
CA ASP A 815 -10.25 19.85 6.50
C ASP A 815 -10.48 20.11 7.98
N SER A 816 -9.41 20.36 8.74
CA SER A 816 -9.48 20.63 10.18
C SER A 816 -10.46 21.74 10.57
N HIS A 817 -10.66 22.75 9.72
CA HIS A 817 -11.58 23.86 10.00
C HIS A 817 -13.03 23.46 9.78
N TYR A 818 -13.29 22.55 8.83
CA TYR A 818 -14.61 22.00 8.59
C TYR A 818 -14.98 20.93 9.62
N GLU A 819 -14.00 20.20 10.17
CA GLU A 819 -14.22 19.25 11.26
C GLU A 819 -14.73 19.93 12.53
N THR A 820 -14.03 20.97 12.99
CA THR A 820 -14.47 21.75 14.16
C THR A 820 -15.75 22.52 13.90
N LEU A 821 -16.02 22.92 12.64
CA LEU A 821 -17.32 23.47 12.23
C LEU A 821 -18.46 22.43 12.34
N ILE A 822 -18.26 21.18 11.92
CA ILE A 822 -19.28 20.13 12.06
C ILE A 822 -19.57 19.87 13.54
N GLN A 823 -18.53 19.77 14.37
CA GLN A 823 -18.68 19.63 15.83
C GLN A 823 -19.47 20.80 16.43
N THR A 824 -19.12 22.04 16.05
CA THR A 824 -19.83 23.24 16.49
C THR A 824 -21.29 23.24 16.04
N LEU A 825 -21.57 22.86 14.79
CA LEU A 825 -22.96 22.76 14.31
C LEU A 825 -23.75 21.67 15.04
N ALA A 826 -23.12 20.54 15.36
CA ALA A 826 -23.77 19.46 16.09
C ALA A 826 -24.19 19.91 17.50
N ASP A 827 -23.27 20.52 18.25
CA ASP A 827 -23.55 21.14 19.56
C ASP A 827 -24.65 22.22 19.46
N ARG A 828 -24.63 23.05 18.42
CA ARG A 828 -25.62 24.11 18.23
C ARG A 828 -27.02 23.57 17.90
N PHE A 829 -27.11 22.45 17.18
CA PHE A 829 -28.39 21.82 16.88
C PHE A 829 -28.93 21.02 18.06
N ASN A 830 -28.06 20.43 18.88
CA ASN A 830 -28.45 19.77 20.12
C ASN A 830 -27.42 20.09 21.22
N ASP A 831 -27.83 20.93 22.18
CA ASP A 831 -26.97 21.49 23.23
C ASP A 831 -26.19 20.41 23.98
N GLY A 832 -24.85 20.49 23.94
CA GLY A 832 -23.95 19.51 24.54
C GLY A 832 -23.74 18.23 23.73
N TRP A 833 -24.19 18.17 22.47
CA TRP A 833 -23.96 17.03 21.59
C TRP A 833 -22.53 17.04 21.04
N ASP A 834 -21.68 16.18 21.59
CA ASP A 834 -20.32 15.96 21.11
C ASP A 834 -20.27 14.73 20.20
N VAL A 835 -19.74 14.88 18.98
CA VAL A 835 -19.71 13.82 17.97
C VAL A 835 -18.52 12.90 18.22
N LYS A 836 -18.78 11.59 18.29
CA LYS A 836 -17.70 10.61 18.46
C LYS A 836 -16.93 10.45 17.15
N VAL A 837 -15.63 10.74 17.19
CA VAL A 837 -14.71 10.57 16.06
C VAL A 837 -14.04 9.21 16.13
N VAL A 838 -14.15 8.45 15.05
CA VAL A 838 -13.42 7.19 14.85
C VAL A 838 -12.57 7.34 13.59
N ALA A 839 -11.26 7.13 13.71
CA ALA A 839 -10.38 7.13 12.55
C ALA A 839 -9.82 5.73 12.29
N ALA A 840 -9.51 5.41 11.05
CA ALA A 840 -8.85 4.17 10.68
C ALA A 840 -7.63 4.48 9.81
N THR A 841 -6.53 3.77 10.07
CA THR A 841 -5.32 3.90 9.25
C THR A 841 -4.46 2.63 9.29
N ALA A 842 -3.67 2.41 8.25
CA ALA A 842 -2.70 1.31 8.18
C ALA A 842 -1.30 1.70 8.64
N THR A 843 -0.99 2.99 8.65
CA THR A 843 0.32 3.55 8.99
C THR A 843 0.07 4.81 9.80
N ILE A 844 0.71 4.97 10.95
CA ILE A 844 0.54 6.16 11.76
C ILE A 844 1.82 6.52 12.50
N GLN A 845 2.25 7.77 12.35
CA GLN A 845 3.30 8.38 13.16
C GLN A 845 2.89 9.82 13.47
N GLY A 846 3.08 10.25 14.73
CA GLY A 846 2.61 11.55 15.17
C GLY A 846 1.08 11.68 15.24
N ALA A 847 0.39 10.57 15.55
CA ALA A 847 -1.08 10.50 15.65
C ALA A 847 -1.67 11.61 16.53
N GLU A 848 -1.07 11.82 17.71
CA GLU A 848 -1.46 12.84 18.69
C GLU A 848 -1.59 14.21 18.03
N ARG A 849 -0.51 14.71 17.42
CA ARG A 849 -0.51 16.01 16.74
C ARG A 849 -1.49 16.05 15.58
N GLN A 850 -1.60 14.98 14.81
CA GLN A 850 -2.49 14.94 13.65
C GLN A 850 -3.98 15.00 14.09
N VAL A 851 -4.36 14.21 15.09
CA VAL A 851 -5.72 14.17 15.66
C VAL A 851 -6.05 15.48 16.35
N GLU A 852 -5.15 16.00 17.18
CA GLU A 852 -5.33 17.30 17.85
C GLU A 852 -5.53 18.40 16.81
N ALA A 853 -4.70 18.42 15.76
CA ALA A 853 -4.79 19.47 14.77
C ALA A 853 -6.02 19.36 13.85
N LEU A 854 -6.50 18.15 13.56
CA LEU A 854 -7.72 17.92 12.77
C LEU A 854 -9.01 18.13 13.56
N TYR A 855 -9.13 17.48 14.71
CA TYR A 855 -10.39 17.34 15.43
C TYR A 855 -10.45 18.14 16.73
N ARG A 856 -9.31 18.61 17.24
CA ARG A 856 -9.20 19.26 18.55
C ARG A 856 -9.69 18.39 19.71
N LYS A 857 -9.37 17.11 19.58
CA LYS A 857 -9.64 16.05 20.56
C LYS A 857 -8.34 15.36 20.97
N GLU A 858 -8.36 14.69 22.12
CA GLU A 858 -7.29 13.77 22.50
C GLU A 858 -7.22 12.59 21.52
N ASN A 859 -6.05 11.94 21.41
CA ASN A 859 -5.90 10.72 20.61
C ASN A 859 -5.93 9.46 21.47
N ASN A 860 -6.56 8.41 20.96
CA ASN A 860 -6.40 7.05 21.47
C ASN A 860 -6.03 6.13 20.31
N ILE A 861 -4.84 5.53 20.32
CA ILE A 861 -4.44 4.55 19.29
C ILE A 861 -4.86 3.17 19.76
N PHE A 862 -5.84 2.58 19.09
CA PHE A 862 -6.35 1.25 19.38
C PHE A 862 -5.92 0.24 18.29
N PRO A 863 -5.46 -0.97 18.65
CA PRO A 863 -5.17 -1.43 20.01
C PRO A 863 -3.85 -0.86 20.56
N ALA A 864 -3.75 -0.83 21.90
CA ALA A 864 -2.56 -0.51 22.65
C ALA A 864 -1.40 -1.43 22.25
N GLN A 865 -0.21 -0.85 22.24
CA GLN A 865 1.01 -1.57 21.85
C GLN A 865 1.33 -2.63 22.91
N GLY A 866 1.65 -3.84 22.45
CA GLY A 866 2.10 -4.91 23.34
C GLY A 866 3.58 -4.71 23.73
N PRO A 867 4.06 -5.44 24.75
CA PRO A 867 5.40 -5.26 25.29
C PRO A 867 6.53 -5.68 24.34
N ARG A 868 6.23 -6.33 23.20
CA ARG A 868 7.23 -6.74 22.18
C ARG A 868 6.76 -6.40 20.78
N LEU A 869 7.73 -6.16 19.89
CA LEU A 869 7.45 -5.81 18.49
C LEU A 869 6.58 -6.86 17.81
N LYS A 870 5.50 -6.41 17.16
CA LYS A 870 4.55 -7.25 16.41
C LYS A 870 3.97 -8.39 17.28
N GLN A 871 3.81 -8.17 18.59
CA GLN A 871 3.11 -9.07 19.51
C GLN A 871 2.29 -8.27 20.52
N SER A 872 0.99 -8.55 20.58
CA SER A 872 0.08 -8.00 21.59
C SER A 872 -1.00 -9.02 21.96
N PHE A 873 -1.87 -8.65 22.90
CA PHE A 873 -3.10 -9.38 23.25
C PHE A 873 -4.00 -9.64 22.02
N TYR A 874 -3.96 -8.76 21.02
CA TYR A 874 -4.86 -8.81 19.88
C TYR A 874 -4.29 -9.54 18.68
N ALA A 875 -2.96 -9.58 18.52
CA ALA A 875 -2.32 -10.01 17.28
C ALA A 875 -0.87 -10.43 17.47
N TYR A 876 -0.33 -11.18 16.51
CA TYR A 876 1.06 -11.62 16.53
C TYR A 876 1.64 -11.84 15.13
N ALA A 877 2.95 -11.62 14.98
CA ALA A 877 3.71 -12.11 13.82
C ALA A 877 3.88 -13.63 13.90
N HIS A 878 3.31 -14.36 12.94
CA HIS A 878 3.39 -15.81 12.92
C HIS A 878 4.84 -16.28 12.68
N PRO A 879 5.36 -17.26 13.44
CA PRO A 879 6.77 -17.67 13.35
C PRO A 879 7.15 -18.21 11.97
N ARG A 880 6.37 -19.13 11.40
CA ARG A 880 6.68 -19.82 10.12
C ARG A 880 5.96 -19.30 8.86
N ARG A 881 4.76 -18.71 8.97
CA ARG A 881 4.02 -18.12 7.83
C ARG A 881 4.69 -16.83 7.38
N VAL A 882 5.22 -16.85 6.17
CA VAL A 882 5.81 -15.68 5.51
C VAL A 882 4.71 -15.01 4.67
N GLY A 883 4.44 -13.74 4.96
CA GLY A 883 3.53 -12.95 4.14
C GLY A 883 4.20 -12.48 2.85
N ARG A 884 5.44 -11.98 2.95
CA ARG A 884 6.17 -11.41 1.81
C ARG A 884 7.66 -11.71 1.86
N ASN A 885 8.22 -12.06 0.71
CA ASN A 885 9.66 -12.07 0.48
C ASN A 885 10.07 -10.72 -0.14
N MET A 886 10.73 -9.86 0.65
CA MET A 886 11.24 -8.57 0.19
C MET A 886 12.66 -8.73 -0.33
N ILE A 887 12.93 -8.35 -1.58
CA ILE A 887 14.25 -8.42 -2.22
C ILE A 887 14.76 -7.00 -2.49
N GLY A 888 15.98 -6.70 -2.06
CA GLY A 888 16.65 -5.43 -2.37
C GLY A 888 17.69 -5.59 -3.47
N GLY A 889 17.63 -4.80 -4.54
CA GLY A 889 18.64 -4.83 -5.59
C GLY A 889 19.04 -3.45 -6.07
N ILE A 890 20.34 -3.22 -6.24
CA ILE A 890 20.88 -2.05 -6.93
C ILE A 890 21.45 -2.53 -8.28
N PRO A 891 21.00 -2.00 -9.43
CA PRO A 891 21.65 -2.23 -10.71
C PRO A 891 22.92 -1.38 -10.78
N ARG A 892 24.07 -2.01 -11.06
CA ARG A 892 25.38 -1.35 -10.95
C ARG A 892 26.15 -1.28 -12.26
N ASN A 893 26.01 -2.26 -13.13
CA ASN A 893 26.65 -2.38 -14.45
C ASN A 893 25.66 -2.23 -15.63
N VAL A 894 24.40 -1.91 -15.34
CA VAL A 894 23.34 -1.70 -16.33
C VAL A 894 22.48 -0.52 -15.92
N THR A 895 21.88 0.15 -16.90
CA THR A 895 20.93 1.23 -16.63
C THR A 895 19.71 0.72 -15.83
N ARG A 896 19.12 1.60 -15.02
CA ARG A 896 17.90 1.30 -14.23
C ARG A 896 16.75 0.77 -15.09
N SER A 897 16.54 1.38 -16.26
CA SER A 897 15.51 0.96 -17.22
C SER A 897 15.76 -0.46 -17.76
N ARG A 898 17.03 -0.85 -17.93
CA ARG A 898 17.38 -2.21 -18.35
C ARG A 898 17.12 -3.21 -17.22
N ALA A 899 17.49 -2.87 -15.99
CA ALA A 899 17.27 -3.72 -14.82
C ALA A 899 15.78 -4.00 -14.58
N ILE A 900 14.93 -2.96 -14.57
CA ILE A 900 13.47 -3.13 -14.36
C ILE A 900 12.82 -3.96 -15.46
N ASN A 901 13.20 -3.76 -16.73
CA ASN A 901 12.74 -4.59 -17.83
C ASN A 901 13.15 -6.05 -17.63
N ARG A 902 14.40 -6.29 -17.18
CA ARG A 902 14.90 -7.64 -16.98
C ARG A 902 14.21 -8.35 -15.82
N ILE A 903 13.93 -7.66 -14.72
CA ILE A 903 13.21 -8.21 -13.56
C ILE A 903 11.84 -8.74 -14.00
N HIS A 904 11.06 -7.93 -14.73
CA HIS A 904 9.74 -8.34 -15.20
C HIS A 904 9.77 -9.41 -16.28
N GLU A 905 10.76 -9.35 -17.18
CA GLU A 905 10.98 -10.38 -18.18
C GLU A 905 11.29 -11.73 -17.53
N GLU A 906 12.20 -11.77 -16.56
CA GLU A 906 12.58 -13.01 -15.88
C GLU A 906 11.47 -13.56 -15.00
N GLN A 907 10.74 -12.69 -14.30
CA GLN A 907 9.56 -13.10 -13.55
C GLN A 907 8.52 -13.78 -14.46
N ALA A 908 8.25 -13.20 -15.64
CA ALA A 908 7.35 -13.80 -16.63
C ALA A 908 7.87 -15.16 -17.11
N ARG A 909 9.16 -15.23 -17.50
CA ARG A 909 9.78 -16.47 -17.98
C ARG A 909 9.75 -17.58 -16.91
N ILE A 910 10.01 -17.25 -15.65
CA ILE A 910 9.99 -18.22 -14.54
C ILE A 910 8.59 -18.79 -14.39
N VAL A 911 7.59 -17.94 -14.20
CA VAL A 911 6.20 -18.37 -13.94
C VAL A 911 5.66 -19.16 -15.13
N GLN A 912 5.82 -18.65 -16.36
CA GLN A 912 5.36 -19.35 -17.56
C GLN A 912 6.11 -20.69 -17.78
N THR A 913 7.41 -20.78 -17.47
CA THR A 913 8.14 -22.05 -17.54
C THR A 913 7.58 -23.06 -16.55
N LEU A 914 7.30 -22.67 -15.31
CA LEU A 914 6.75 -23.57 -14.29
C LEU A 914 5.31 -24.01 -14.63
N ILE A 915 4.53 -23.15 -15.28
CA ILE A 915 3.20 -23.47 -15.81
C ILE A 915 3.31 -24.53 -16.92
N GLN A 916 4.26 -24.36 -17.86
CA GLN A 916 4.47 -25.27 -18.98
C GLN A 916 5.11 -26.60 -18.55
N GLU A 917 5.93 -26.59 -17.49
CA GLU A 917 6.64 -27.76 -16.94
C GLU A 917 6.40 -27.96 -15.44
N PRO A 918 5.19 -28.38 -15.01
CA PRO A 918 4.88 -28.58 -13.58
C PRO A 918 5.78 -29.60 -12.88
N GLU A 919 6.36 -30.56 -13.61
CA GLU A 919 7.31 -31.53 -13.05
C GLU A 919 8.60 -30.87 -12.55
N ARG A 920 9.05 -29.80 -13.21
CA ARG A 920 10.23 -29.05 -12.77
C ARG A 920 9.97 -28.40 -11.41
N LEU A 921 8.76 -27.89 -11.20
CA LEU A 921 8.33 -27.35 -9.91
C LEU A 921 8.22 -28.47 -8.86
N ALA A 922 7.65 -29.62 -9.22
CA ALA A 922 7.53 -30.78 -8.33
C ALA A 922 8.90 -31.31 -7.87
N GLU A 923 9.90 -31.32 -8.75
CA GLU A 923 11.28 -31.67 -8.41
C GLU A 923 11.92 -30.65 -7.48
N ALA A 924 11.79 -29.36 -7.79
CA ALA A 924 12.30 -28.27 -6.95
C ALA A 924 11.71 -28.31 -5.53
N LEU A 925 10.41 -28.58 -5.37
CA LEU A 925 9.74 -28.73 -4.08
C LEU A 925 10.28 -29.90 -3.24
N ARG A 926 10.83 -30.94 -3.87
CA ARG A 926 11.43 -32.09 -3.20
C ARG A 926 12.90 -31.84 -2.84
N SER A 927 13.60 -30.99 -3.59
CA SER A 927 15.02 -30.69 -3.38
C SER A 927 15.29 -29.96 -2.06
N PRO A 928 16.29 -30.36 -1.27
CA PRO A 928 16.69 -29.66 -0.04
C PRO A 928 17.52 -28.39 -0.28
N GLU A 929 17.81 -28.04 -1.54
CA GLU A 929 18.77 -26.97 -1.88
C GLU A 929 18.21 -25.54 -1.83
N ASP A 930 16.90 -25.36 -1.65
CA ASP A 930 16.27 -24.04 -1.60
C ASP A 930 16.61 -23.28 -0.29
N ARG A 931 17.29 -22.14 -0.43
CA ARG A 931 17.71 -21.27 0.69
C ARG A 931 16.53 -20.63 1.41
N LEU A 932 15.39 -20.48 0.75
CA LEU A 932 14.19 -19.89 1.34
C LEU A 932 13.24 -20.92 1.96
N ARG A 933 13.53 -22.22 1.81
CA ARG A 933 12.68 -23.33 2.27
C ARG A 933 12.33 -23.25 3.76
N GLU A 934 11.04 -23.34 4.06
CA GLU A 934 10.51 -23.30 5.43
C GLU A 934 9.88 -24.63 5.88
N PHE A 935 9.33 -25.39 4.93
CA PHE A 935 8.56 -26.62 5.18
C PHE A 935 9.20 -27.83 4.48
N GLY A 936 9.19 -28.98 5.14
CA GLY A 936 9.47 -30.28 4.53
C GLY A 936 8.42 -30.64 3.48
N TYR A 937 8.76 -31.47 2.48
CA TYR A 937 7.83 -31.83 1.40
C TYR A 937 6.58 -32.55 1.93
N GLU A 938 6.75 -33.38 2.95
CA GLU A 938 5.64 -34.09 3.61
C GLU A 938 4.68 -33.12 4.34
N GLU A 939 5.21 -32.03 4.92
CA GLU A 939 4.39 -30.99 5.57
C GLU A 939 3.51 -30.23 4.58
N LEU A 940 3.86 -30.19 3.29
CA LEU A 940 3.10 -29.48 2.26
C LEU A 940 1.79 -30.20 1.90
N ASN A 941 1.66 -31.49 2.24
CA ASN A 941 0.45 -32.30 2.02
C ASN A 941 -0.11 -32.18 0.58
N PHE A 942 0.78 -32.26 -0.41
CA PHE A 942 0.38 -32.32 -1.81
C PHE A 942 -0.20 -33.70 -2.18
N PRO A 943 -1.08 -33.80 -3.18
CA PRO A 943 -1.57 -35.09 -3.67
C PRO A 943 -0.42 -35.99 -4.18
N ASP A 944 -0.49 -37.29 -3.85
CA ASP A 944 0.46 -38.29 -4.35
C ASP A 944 0.29 -38.59 -5.85
N ASP A 945 -0.93 -38.41 -6.37
CA ASP A 945 -1.23 -38.62 -7.78
C ASP A 945 -0.63 -37.50 -8.64
N ARG A 946 0.18 -37.88 -9.63
CA ARG A 946 0.90 -36.93 -10.51
C ARG A 946 -0.05 -35.96 -11.22
N LYS A 947 -1.21 -36.44 -11.68
CA LYS A 947 -2.16 -35.59 -12.40
C LYS A 947 -2.80 -34.57 -11.44
N ALA A 948 -3.25 -35.03 -10.27
CA ALA A 948 -3.82 -34.15 -9.24
C ALA A 948 -2.79 -33.14 -8.70
N LEU A 949 -1.52 -33.55 -8.55
CA LEU A 949 -0.41 -32.65 -8.20
C LEU A 949 -0.27 -31.55 -9.26
N HIS A 950 -0.24 -31.90 -10.54
CA HIS A 950 -0.09 -30.91 -11.61
C HIS A 950 -1.26 -29.92 -11.66
N GLU A 951 -2.49 -30.41 -11.55
CA GLU A 951 -3.69 -29.55 -11.49
C GLU A 951 -3.61 -28.59 -10.29
N ARG A 952 -3.18 -29.09 -9.12
CA ARG A 952 -2.98 -28.25 -7.93
C ARG A 952 -1.88 -27.20 -8.11
N LEU A 953 -0.74 -27.56 -8.71
CA LEU A 953 0.35 -26.62 -8.97
C LEU A 953 -0.05 -25.54 -9.98
N GLN A 954 -0.87 -25.87 -10.98
CA GLN A 954 -1.38 -24.89 -11.93
C GLN A 954 -2.29 -23.85 -11.26
N VAL A 955 -3.19 -24.28 -10.37
CA VAL A 955 -4.03 -23.37 -9.57
C VAL A 955 -3.18 -22.44 -8.70
N ILE A 956 -2.11 -22.96 -8.09
CA ILE A 956 -1.20 -22.14 -7.28
C ILE A 956 -0.44 -21.13 -8.16
N LEU A 957 0.08 -21.55 -9.33
CA LEU A 957 0.85 -20.70 -10.22
C LEU A 957 0.02 -19.59 -10.86
N ASP A 958 -1.28 -19.80 -11.07
CA ASP A 958 -2.21 -18.78 -11.56
C ASP A 958 -2.28 -17.54 -10.63
N ASN A 959 -1.98 -17.69 -9.34
CA ASN A 959 -1.87 -16.57 -8.41
C ASN A 959 -0.62 -15.70 -8.61
N TYR A 960 0.38 -16.16 -9.37
CA TYR A 960 1.68 -15.49 -9.56
C TYR A 960 1.91 -14.96 -10.99
N GLU A 961 0.92 -15.08 -11.87
CA GLU A 961 1.01 -14.67 -13.28
C GLU A 961 0.99 -13.15 -13.46
N VAL A 962 0.17 -12.45 -12.66
CA VAL A 962 0.00 -10.99 -12.75
C VAL A 962 1.13 -10.26 -12.00
N GLN A 963 1.77 -9.32 -12.67
CA GLN A 963 2.88 -8.54 -12.13
C GLN A 963 2.52 -7.06 -11.96
N ILE A 964 2.99 -6.43 -10.89
CA ILE A 964 2.90 -4.98 -10.72
C ILE A 964 4.26 -4.32 -10.97
N SER A 965 4.29 -3.30 -11.82
CA SER A 965 5.42 -2.39 -11.98
C SER A 965 5.08 -1.04 -11.36
N TYR A 966 5.65 -0.72 -10.20
CA TYR A 966 5.40 0.52 -9.47
C TYR A 966 6.38 1.62 -9.85
N HIS A 967 5.85 2.80 -10.18
CA HIS A 967 6.63 3.99 -10.47
C HIS A 967 6.11 5.20 -9.69
N TYR A 968 7.01 5.88 -8.96
CA TYR A 968 6.66 7.12 -8.24
C TYR A 968 6.45 8.34 -9.16
N ALA A 969 6.91 8.27 -10.42
CA ALA A 969 6.78 9.35 -11.41
C ALA A 969 5.94 8.90 -12.61
N LYS A 970 4.96 9.73 -13.01
CA LYS A 970 4.02 9.42 -14.09
C LYS A 970 4.72 9.17 -15.43
N ASP A 971 5.74 9.96 -15.79
CA ASP A 971 6.46 9.82 -17.06
C ASP A 971 7.08 8.42 -17.24
N ASN A 972 7.51 7.81 -16.14
CA ASN A 972 8.08 6.46 -16.15
C ASN A 972 7.05 5.39 -16.49
N THR A 973 5.76 5.61 -16.19
CA THR A 973 4.70 4.60 -16.47
C THR A 973 4.46 4.45 -17.98
N GLN A 974 4.50 5.56 -18.73
CA GLN A 974 4.36 5.52 -20.19
C GLN A 974 5.58 4.90 -20.86
N LEU A 975 6.79 5.18 -20.34
CA LEU A 975 8.02 4.54 -20.80
C LEU A 975 8.00 3.02 -20.53
N MET A 976 7.53 2.61 -19.36
CA MET A 976 7.38 1.18 -19.04
C MET A 976 6.37 0.51 -19.97
N LYS A 977 5.21 1.12 -20.22
CA LYS A 977 4.21 0.58 -21.14
C LYS A 977 4.76 0.37 -22.56
N ARG A 978 5.57 1.31 -23.05
CA ARG A 978 6.27 1.17 -24.33
C ARG A 978 7.31 0.05 -24.27
N SER A 979 8.09 -0.02 -23.18
CA SER A 979 9.13 -1.03 -22.97
C SER A 979 8.56 -2.45 -22.90
N VAL A 980 7.38 -2.64 -22.29
CA VAL A 980 6.67 -3.93 -22.32
C VAL A 980 6.41 -4.35 -23.76
N ARG A 981 5.84 -3.45 -24.57
CA ARG A 981 5.47 -3.75 -25.95
C ARG A 981 6.70 -4.02 -26.85
N THR A 982 7.78 -3.26 -26.70
CA THR A 982 8.90 -3.29 -27.66
C THR A 982 10.11 -4.08 -27.17
N MET A 983 10.41 -4.08 -25.87
CA MET A 983 11.59 -4.74 -25.31
C MET A 983 11.23 -6.06 -24.65
N ILE A 984 10.30 -6.06 -23.68
CA ILE A 984 9.98 -7.29 -22.92
C ILE A 984 9.31 -8.31 -23.83
N ASN A 985 8.22 -7.95 -24.52
CA ASN A 985 7.53 -8.87 -25.41
C ASN A 985 8.41 -9.29 -26.60
N GLY A 986 9.22 -8.38 -27.14
CA GLY A 986 10.19 -8.73 -28.18
C GLY A 986 11.21 -9.77 -27.71
N ASN A 987 11.69 -9.67 -26.46
CA ASN A 987 12.59 -10.66 -25.89
C ASN A 987 11.91 -12.00 -25.56
N LEU A 988 10.64 -11.96 -25.13
CA LEU A 988 9.83 -13.16 -24.86
C LEU A 988 9.55 -13.93 -26.16
N GLU A 989 9.15 -13.23 -27.22
CA GLU A 989 8.92 -13.79 -28.56
C GLU A 989 10.21 -14.38 -29.17
N ALA A 990 11.36 -13.76 -28.91
CA ALA A 990 12.65 -14.23 -29.39
C ALA A 990 13.24 -15.39 -28.57
N ALA A 991 12.62 -15.79 -27.46
CA ALA A 991 13.15 -16.84 -26.61
C ALA A 991 12.93 -18.25 -27.22
N PRO A 992 13.73 -19.26 -26.85
CA PRO A 992 13.59 -20.63 -27.37
C PRO A 992 12.28 -21.33 -26.98
N ARG A 993 11.55 -20.78 -26.01
CA ARG A 993 10.25 -21.28 -25.56
C ARG A 993 9.17 -20.34 -26.03
N ASP A 994 8.01 -20.91 -26.30
CA ASP A 994 6.80 -20.16 -26.65
C ASP A 994 6.27 -19.47 -25.38
N TYR A 995 6.78 -18.28 -25.10
CA TYR A 995 6.30 -17.43 -24.01
C TYR A 995 5.19 -16.52 -24.49
N GLU A 996 4.13 -16.40 -23.69
CA GLU A 996 3.03 -15.49 -23.99
C GLU A 996 3.44 -14.03 -23.75
N PRO A 997 3.08 -13.11 -24.66
CA PRO A 997 3.38 -11.70 -24.51
C PRO A 997 2.63 -11.09 -23.32
N LEU A 998 3.28 -10.17 -22.61
CA LEU A 998 2.67 -9.47 -21.49
C LEU A 998 1.70 -8.40 -21.98
N ASN A 999 0.46 -8.44 -21.46
CA ASN A 999 -0.56 -7.42 -21.67
C ASN A 999 -0.55 -6.44 -20.49
N ALA A 1000 -0.04 -5.23 -20.72
CA ALA A 1000 0.12 -4.21 -19.69
C ALA A 1000 -1.00 -3.16 -19.69
N LYS A 1001 -1.60 -2.92 -18.53
CA LYS A 1001 -2.58 -1.84 -18.28
C LYS A 1001 -2.02 -0.80 -17.32
N LEU A 1002 -2.47 0.45 -17.48
CA LEU A 1002 -2.12 1.55 -16.58
C LEU A 1002 -3.18 1.68 -15.50
N MET A 1003 -2.74 1.85 -14.25
CA MET A 1003 -3.60 2.08 -13.10
C MET A 1003 -3.02 3.25 -12.28
N THR A 1004 -3.35 4.46 -12.72
CA THR A 1004 -2.91 5.74 -12.14
C THR A 1004 -4.11 6.55 -11.65
N GLY A 1005 -3.89 7.58 -10.83
CA GLY A 1005 -4.99 8.41 -10.28
C GLY A 1005 -5.93 9.10 -11.29
N GLU A 1006 -5.61 9.07 -12.58
CA GLU A 1006 -6.44 9.59 -13.69
C GLU A 1006 -7.26 8.49 -14.39
N THR A 1007 -7.07 7.22 -14.00
CA THR A 1007 -7.77 6.08 -14.60
C THR A 1007 -9.25 6.12 -14.19
N PRO A 1008 -10.19 6.16 -15.14
CA PRO A 1008 -11.62 6.15 -14.83
C PRO A 1008 -12.04 4.93 -13.99
N LEU A 1009 -12.96 5.10 -13.02
CA LEU A 1009 -13.35 4.05 -12.06
C LEU A 1009 -13.91 2.80 -12.77
N ASN A 1010 -14.73 2.99 -13.81
CA ASN A 1010 -15.29 1.89 -14.61
C ASN A 1010 -14.20 1.03 -15.28
N LEU A 1011 -13.10 1.67 -15.69
CA LEU A 1011 -11.98 0.96 -16.29
C LEU A 1011 -11.18 0.18 -15.23
N VAL A 1012 -11.00 0.76 -14.04
CA VAL A 1012 -10.35 0.06 -12.91
C VAL A 1012 -11.17 -1.17 -12.49
N ARG A 1013 -12.51 -1.07 -12.39
CA ARG A 1013 -13.42 -2.20 -12.17
C ARG A 1013 -13.22 -3.29 -13.24
N SER A 1014 -13.28 -2.92 -14.52
CA SER A 1014 -13.09 -3.89 -15.60
C SER A 1014 -11.72 -4.59 -15.56
N TYR A 1015 -10.67 -3.92 -15.06
CA TYR A 1015 -9.36 -4.54 -14.88
C TYR A 1015 -9.35 -5.49 -13.70
N LYS A 1016 -9.98 -5.12 -12.57
CA LYS A 1016 -10.14 -5.98 -11.41
C LYS A 1016 -10.87 -7.27 -11.79
N ASP A 1017 -12.04 -7.15 -12.41
CA ASP A 1017 -12.88 -8.29 -12.78
C ASP A 1017 -12.13 -9.25 -13.73
N GLU A 1018 -11.43 -8.71 -14.73
CA GLU A 1018 -10.65 -9.53 -15.67
C GLU A 1018 -9.44 -10.21 -15.02
N ILE A 1019 -8.80 -9.57 -14.04
CA ILE A 1019 -7.70 -10.17 -13.28
C ILE A 1019 -8.22 -11.30 -12.39
N GLU A 1020 -9.33 -11.09 -11.69
CA GLU A 1020 -9.85 -12.02 -10.68
C GLU A 1020 -10.40 -13.33 -11.29
N LYS A 1021 -10.89 -13.29 -12.55
CA LYS A 1021 -11.36 -14.48 -13.28
C LYS A 1021 -10.35 -15.65 -13.28
N PRO A 1022 -10.84 -16.90 -13.20
CA PRO A 1022 -10.04 -18.09 -13.50
C PRO A 1022 -9.36 -17.97 -14.86
N ARG A 1023 -8.13 -18.49 -14.98
CA ARG A 1023 -7.31 -18.35 -16.19
C ARG A 1023 -8.01 -18.78 -17.48
N ASP A 1024 -8.83 -19.81 -17.44
CA ASP A 1024 -9.57 -20.35 -18.58
C ASP A 1024 -10.79 -19.51 -19.01
N GLU A 1025 -11.22 -18.59 -18.15
CA GLU A 1025 -12.35 -17.66 -18.39
C GLU A 1025 -11.89 -16.25 -18.81
N ARG A 1026 -10.57 -15.99 -18.82
CA ARG A 1026 -10.01 -14.70 -19.24
C ARG A 1026 -10.03 -14.59 -20.76
N GLU A 1027 -10.71 -13.57 -21.27
CA GLU A 1027 -10.76 -13.28 -22.72
C GLU A 1027 -9.56 -12.45 -23.16
N ASN A 1028 -9.11 -11.53 -22.30
CA ASN A 1028 -8.00 -10.62 -22.56
C ASN A 1028 -7.12 -10.51 -21.31
N PRO A 1029 -6.38 -11.58 -20.98
CA PRO A 1029 -5.68 -11.69 -19.70
C PRO A 1029 -4.72 -10.52 -19.51
N ILE A 1030 -4.81 -9.87 -18.35
CA ILE A 1030 -3.93 -8.78 -17.96
C ILE A 1030 -2.74 -9.40 -17.22
N HIS A 1031 -1.57 -9.39 -17.84
CA HIS A 1031 -0.35 -9.96 -17.25
C HIS A 1031 0.44 -8.93 -16.42
N MET A 1032 0.22 -7.63 -16.65
CA MET A 1032 0.95 -6.59 -15.95
C MET A 1032 0.08 -5.35 -15.65
N VAL A 1033 0.19 -4.85 -14.44
CA VAL A 1033 -0.35 -3.55 -14.02
C VAL A 1033 0.80 -2.58 -13.78
N ILE A 1034 0.84 -1.50 -14.54
CA ILE A 1034 1.79 -0.41 -14.36
C ILE A 1034 1.11 0.66 -13.51
N ALA A 1035 1.57 0.83 -12.28
CA ALA A 1035 0.89 1.60 -11.26
C ALA A 1035 1.74 2.74 -10.68
N THR A 1036 1.04 3.72 -10.11
CA THR A 1036 1.59 4.76 -9.22
C THR A 1036 0.94 4.63 -7.84
N SER A 1037 0.99 5.69 -7.01
CA SER A 1037 0.28 5.78 -5.72
C SER A 1037 -1.24 5.54 -5.75
N MET A 1038 -1.85 5.26 -6.92
CA MET A 1038 -3.22 4.75 -6.93
C MET A 1038 -3.30 3.36 -6.30
N ILE A 1039 -2.28 2.51 -6.48
CA ILE A 1039 -2.34 1.15 -5.94
C ILE A 1039 -2.19 1.15 -4.41
N SER A 1040 -1.48 2.10 -3.80
CA SER A 1040 -1.40 2.19 -2.34
C SER A 1040 -2.78 2.42 -1.70
N HIS A 1041 -3.71 3.04 -2.44
CA HIS A 1041 -5.00 3.46 -1.90
C HIS A 1041 -6.17 2.98 -2.78
N GLY A 1042 -6.85 1.92 -2.33
CA GLY A 1042 -8.21 1.61 -2.76
C GLY A 1042 -8.38 0.48 -3.76
N VAL A 1043 -7.33 -0.18 -4.25
CA VAL A 1043 -7.48 -1.39 -5.10
C VAL A 1043 -7.20 -2.63 -4.27
N ASP A 1044 -8.19 -3.53 -4.19
CA ASP A 1044 -8.06 -4.84 -3.55
C ASP A 1044 -8.23 -5.93 -4.62
N ILE A 1045 -7.14 -6.64 -4.93
CA ILE A 1045 -7.09 -7.71 -5.94
C ILE A 1045 -6.24 -8.84 -5.36
N ASP A 1046 -6.87 -9.99 -5.11
CA ASP A 1046 -6.22 -11.14 -4.44
C ASP A 1046 -5.06 -11.75 -5.24
N ARG A 1047 -5.04 -11.55 -6.56
CA ARG A 1047 -4.03 -12.09 -7.47
C ARG A 1047 -2.76 -11.24 -7.58
N PHE A 1048 -2.68 -10.14 -6.84
CA PHE A 1048 -1.45 -9.37 -6.73
C PHE A 1048 -0.46 -10.06 -5.79
N ASN A 1049 0.42 -10.88 -6.34
CA ASN A 1049 1.45 -11.61 -5.57
C ASN A 1049 2.89 -11.33 -6.02
N PHE A 1050 3.10 -10.41 -6.95
CA PHE A 1050 4.41 -9.88 -7.33
C PHE A 1050 4.35 -8.36 -7.60
N ILE A 1051 5.24 -7.59 -6.98
CA ILE A 1051 5.44 -6.16 -7.27
C ILE A 1051 6.94 -5.84 -7.37
N SER A 1052 7.29 -5.02 -8.36
CA SER A 1052 8.62 -4.44 -8.50
C SER A 1052 8.55 -2.92 -8.42
N PHE A 1053 9.37 -2.32 -7.56
CA PHE A 1053 9.48 -0.88 -7.39
C PHE A 1053 10.65 -0.33 -8.19
N HIS A 1054 10.38 0.66 -9.05
CA HIS A 1054 11.40 1.37 -9.79
C HIS A 1054 11.97 2.55 -8.98
N GLY A 1055 12.85 2.22 -8.04
CA GLY A 1055 13.35 3.12 -7.01
C GLY A 1055 12.40 3.21 -5.81
N MET A 1056 12.92 3.70 -4.70
CA MET A 1056 12.10 3.83 -3.49
C MET A 1056 11.01 4.91 -3.65
N PRO A 1057 9.76 4.65 -3.21
CA PRO A 1057 8.71 5.67 -3.09
C PRO A 1057 9.14 6.91 -2.29
N ARG A 1058 8.39 8.00 -2.37
CA ARG A 1058 8.81 9.27 -1.74
C ARG A 1058 8.81 9.22 -0.22
N SER A 1059 7.90 8.45 0.37
CA SER A 1059 7.83 8.22 1.82
C SER A 1059 7.80 6.72 2.14
N THR A 1060 8.17 6.36 3.37
CA THR A 1060 8.05 4.98 3.86
C THR A 1060 6.59 4.55 3.94
N ALA A 1061 5.68 5.47 4.31
CA ALA A 1061 4.24 5.19 4.33
C ALA A 1061 3.71 4.73 2.96
N GLU A 1062 4.06 5.45 1.88
CA GLU A 1062 3.66 5.10 0.51
C GLU A 1062 4.21 3.73 0.10
N TYR A 1063 5.45 3.41 0.51
CA TYR A 1063 6.06 2.10 0.29
C TYR A 1063 5.28 0.98 0.98
N ILE A 1064 5.03 1.12 2.29
CA ILE A 1064 4.27 0.14 3.10
C ILE A 1064 2.89 -0.09 2.49
N GLN A 1065 2.16 0.98 2.19
CA GLN A 1065 0.80 0.87 1.67
C GLN A 1065 0.77 0.20 0.30
N SER A 1066 1.72 0.54 -0.58
CA SER A 1066 1.82 -0.04 -1.92
C SER A 1066 2.14 -1.52 -1.88
N TYR A 1067 3.20 -1.93 -1.17
CA TYR A 1067 3.57 -3.34 -1.09
C TYR A 1067 2.52 -4.15 -0.30
N SER A 1068 1.78 -3.50 0.62
CA SER A 1068 0.76 -4.19 1.42
C SER A 1068 -0.43 -4.70 0.62
N ARG A 1069 -0.59 -4.24 -0.63
CA ARG A 1069 -1.54 -4.77 -1.61
C ARG A 1069 -1.10 -6.10 -2.22
N VAL A 1070 0.16 -6.48 -2.03
CA VAL A 1070 0.71 -7.74 -2.52
C VAL A 1070 0.77 -8.77 -1.41
N GLY A 1071 0.52 -10.04 -1.73
CA GLY A 1071 0.66 -11.14 -0.76
C GLY A 1071 -0.40 -11.12 0.36
N ARG A 1072 -1.64 -10.74 0.03
CA ARG A 1072 -2.76 -10.60 0.98
C ARG A 1072 -3.37 -11.94 1.36
N SER A 1073 -3.87 -12.70 0.38
CA SER A 1073 -4.47 -14.02 0.56
C SER A 1073 -3.40 -15.11 0.67
N VAL A 1074 -2.41 -15.07 -0.22
CA VAL A 1074 -1.28 -16.00 -0.30
C VAL A 1074 0.05 -15.25 -0.18
N PRO A 1075 1.19 -15.92 0.05
CA PRO A 1075 2.50 -15.24 0.11
C PRO A 1075 2.88 -14.59 -1.22
N GLY A 1076 3.50 -13.41 -1.16
CA GLY A 1076 3.93 -12.65 -2.34
C GLY A 1076 5.41 -12.23 -2.32
N THR A 1077 5.88 -11.73 -3.45
CA THR A 1077 7.27 -11.25 -3.63
C THR A 1077 7.28 -9.74 -3.92
N VAL A 1078 8.15 -9.01 -3.24
CA VAL A 1078 8.36 -7.58 -3.42
C VAL A 1078 9.81 -7.36 -3.84
N TYR A 1079 10.04 -6.75 -5.00
CA TYR A 1079 11.38 -6.43 -5.48
C TYR A 1079 11.59 -4.91 -5.44
N LEU A 1080 12.60 -4.43 -4.70
CA LEU A 1080 13.02 -3.04 -4.68
C LEU A 1080 14.25 -2.83 -5.56
N SER A 1081 14.03 -2.23 -6.74
CA SER A 1081 15.13 -1.82 -7.63
C SER A 1081 15.59 -0.41 -7.26
N PHE A 1082 16.48 -0.32 -6.29
CA PHE A 1082 17.05 0.92 -5.77
C PHE A 1082 17.80 1.74 -6.84
N ASN A 1083 17.80 3.06 -6.70
CA ASN A 1083 18.57 3.96 -7.55
C ASN A 1083 20.03 4.08 -7.06
N PRO A 1084 21.05 3.63 -7.83
CA PRO A 1084 22.45 3.69 -7.41
C PRO A 1084 22.96 5.12 -7.16
N MET A 1085 22.37 6.13 -7.82
CA MET A 1085 22.80 7.53 -7.69
C MET A 1085 22.18 8.25 -6.49
N GLN A 1086 21.10 7.71 -5.92
CA GLN A 1086 20.38 8.36 -4.84
C GLN A 1086 20.93 7.89 -3.49
N VAL A 1087 21.48 8.82 -2.71
CA VAL A 1087 22.07 8.54 -1.39
C VAL A 1087 21.06 7.83 -0.46
N ARG A 1088 19.80 8.25 -0.50
CA ARG A 1088 18.71 7.64 0.27
C ARG A 1088 18.53 6.15 -0.09
N ASP A 1089 18.37 5.84 -1.37
CA ASP A 1089 18.20 4.45 -1.84
C ASP A 1089 19.41 3.57 -1.49
N ARG A 1090 20.63 4.09 -1.59
CA ARG A 1090 21.84 3.38 -1.15
C ARG A 1090 21.83 3.08 0.34
N SER A 1091 21.41 4.05 1.16
CA SER A 1091 21.30 3.87 2.61
C SER A 1091 20.32 2.75 2.96
N HIS A 1092 19.14 2.75 2.35
CA HIS A 1092 18.14 1.71 2.56
C HIS A 1092 18.58 0.33 2.06
N TYR A 1093 19.32 0.28 0.96
CA TYR A 1093 19.88 -0.97 0.47
C TYR A 1093 20.96 -1.54 1.41
N HIS A 1094 21.90 -0.74 1.92
CA HIS A 1094 22.93 -1.23 2.83
C HIS A 1094 22.33 -1.73 4.16
N GLN A 1095 21.25 -1.10 4.62
CA GLN A 1095 20.52 -1.45 5.84
C GLN A 1095 19.21 -2.20 5.54
N PHE A 1096 19.16 -2.99 4.47
CA PHE A 1096 17.90 -3.53 3.94
C PHE A 1096 17.06 -4.27 4.98
N HIS A 1097 17.67 -5.13 5.79
CA HIS A 1097 16.95 -5.88 6.85
C HIS A 1097 16.40 -4.94 7.92
N HIS A 1098 17.25 -4.10 8.52
CA HIS A 1098 16.85 -3.14 9.55
C HIS A 1098 15.80 -2.14 9.05
N TYR A 1099 15.89 -1.72 7.78
CA TYR A 1099 14.91 -0.84 7.17
C TYR A 1099 13.49 -1.46 7.17
N HIS A 1100 13.37 -2.75 6.86
CA HIS A 1100 12.09 -3.46 6.88
C HIS A 1100 11.66 -3.91 8.29
N GLU A 1101 12.62 -4.23 9.16
CA GLU A 1101 12.34 -4.56 10.55
C GLU A 1101 11.79 -3.35 11.33
N TYR A 1102 12.34 -2.17 11.08
CA TYR A 1102 12.02 -0.91 11.75
C TYR A 1102 11.12 0.01 10.92
N GLU A 1103 10.45 -0.53 9.91
CA GLU A 1103 9.65 0.23 8.95
C GLU A 1103 8.62 1.17 9.61
N ASP A 1104 8.02 0.73 10.72
CA ASP A 1104 7.03 1.50 11.49
C ASP A 1104 7.62 2.76 12.15
N LEU A 1105 8.91 2.75 12.52
CA LEU A 1105 9.61 3.92 13.06
C LEU A 1105 10.06 4.90 11.99
N LEU A 1106 10.17 4.42 10.74
CA LEU A 1106 10.66 5.16 9.59
C LEU A 1106 9.51 5.81 8.80
N VAL A 1107 8.26 5.62 9.24
CA VAL A 1107 7.09 6.33 8.72
C VAL A 1107 7.21 7.80 9.09
N GLU A 1108 7.21 8.69 8.11
CA GLU A 1108 7.26 10.12 8.43
C GLU A 1108 5.96 10.56 9.11
N ALA A 1109 6.07 11.40 10.14
CA ALA A 1109 4.88 12.00 10.75
C ALA A 1109 4.12 12.83 9.70
N THR A 1110 2.81 12.70 9.67
CA THR A 1110 1.98 13.41 8.70
C THR A 1110 2.13 14.92 8.90
N PRO A 1111 2.67 15.67 7.92
CA PRO A 1111 2.86 17.10 8.10
C PRO A 1111 1.48 17.78 8.05
N LEU A 1112 1.02 18.33 9.16
CA LEU A 1112 -0.26 19.03 9.24
C LEU A 1112 -0.14 20.19 10.24
N GLU A 1113 -0.55 21.39 9.80
CA GLU A 1113 -0.54 22.58 10.64
C GLU A 1113 -1.85 23.34 10.45
N ARG A 1114 -2.77 23.22 11.41
CA ARG A 1114 -4.08 23.89 11.34
C ARG A 1114 -3.94 25.40 11.40
N TRP A 1115 -2.93 25.90 12.13
CA TRP A 1115 -2.75 27.34 12.38
C TRP A 1115 -2.07 28.06 11.21
N ALA A 1116 -1.92 27.41 10.06
CA ALA A 1116 -1.36 28.00 8.86
C ALA A 1116 -2.17 29.25 8.45
N LYS A 1117 -1.53 30.43 8.45
CA LYS A 1117 -2.18 31.72 8.19
C LYS A 1117 -3.01 31.75 6.90
N TYR A 1118 -2.51 31.12 5.84
CA TYR A 1118 -3.19 31.08 4.55
C TYR A 1118 -4.42 30.17 4.55
N ALA A 1119 -4.51 29.19 5.47
CA ALA A 1119 -5.67 28.31 5.57
C ALA A 1119 -6.93 29.07 5.97
N ILE A 1120 -6.83 30.05 6.89
CA ILE A 1120 -7.96 30.92 7.27
C ILE A 1120 -8.50 31.68 6.05
N GLU A 1121 -7.60 32.22 5.22
CA GLU A 1121 -7.96 33.01 4.04
C GLU A 1121 -8.77 32.18 3.03
N GLN A 1122 -8.51 30.87 2.97
CA GLN A 1122 -9.24 29.91 2.13
C GLN A 1122 -10.57 29.48 2.76
N THR A 1123 -10.63 29.26 4.07
CA THR A 1123 -11.79 28.62 4.70
C THR A 1123 -12.80 29.59 5.32
N ILE A 1124 -12.42 30.82 5.70
CA ILE A 1124 -13.28 31.73 6.47
C ILE A 1124 -14.61 32.05 5.80
N SER A 1125 -14.61 32.23 4.48
CA SER A 1125 -15.84 32.46 3.72
C SER A 1125 -16.76 31.24 3.72
N GLY A 1126 -16.18 30.03 3.61
CA GLY A 1126 -16.92 28.78 3.71
C GLY A 1126 -17.54 28.58 5.08
N VAL A 1127 -16.77 28.79 6.15
CA VAL A 1127 -17.22 28.67 7.54
C VAL A 1127 -18.31 29.70 7.86
N LEU A 1128 -18.13 30.95 7.46
CA LEU A 1128 -19.13 32.02 7.62
C LEU A 1128 -20.43 31.68 6.89
N CYS A 1129 -20.34 31.31 5.61
CA CYS A 1129 -21.52 30.96 4.85
C CYS A 1129 -22.21 29.72 5.44
N ALA A 1130 -21.47 28.74 5.96
CA ALA A 1130 -22.05 27.58 6.62
C ALA A 1130 -22.80 27.97 7.91
N ALA A 1131 -22.26 28.88 8.72
CA ALA A 1131 -22.96 29.41 9.90
C ALA A 1131 -24.32 30.02 9.51
N LEU A 1132 -24.34 30.83 8.45
CA LEU A 1132 -25.55 31.48 7.94
C LEU A 1132 -26.52 30.47 7.30
N LEU A 1133 -26.04 29.58 6.44
CA LEU A 1133 -26.85 28.63 5.66
C LEU A 1133 -27.44 27.51 6.51
N GLN A 1134 -26.64 26.95 7.42
CA GLN A 1134 -27.00 25.75 8.14
C GLN A 1134 -27.74 26.11 9.44
N TYR A 1135 -27.19 27.00 10.26
CA TYR A 1135 -27.71 27.29 11.60
C TYR A 1135 -28.65 28.50 11.63
N TYR A 1136 -28.15 29.71 11.32
CA TYR A 1136 -28.96 30.92 11.51
C TYR A 1136 -30.17 30.99 10.57
N ASP A 1137 -30.05 30.59 9.30
CA ASP A 1137 -31.19 30.48 8.41
C ASP A 1137 -32.21 29.43 8.89
N PHE A 1138 -31.77 28.37 9.57
CA PHE A 1138 -32.70 27.39 10.12
C PHE A 1138 -33.48 27.96 11.31
N THR A 1139 -32.80 28.64 12.24
CA THR A 1139 -33.39 29.16 13.48
C THR A 1139 -34.25 30.41 13.25
N LEU A 1140 -33.80 31.35 12.42
CA LEU A 1140 -34.45 32.66 12.24
C LEU A 1140 -35.33 32.75 10.99
N ALA A 1141 -35.47 31.68 10.17
CA ALA A 1141 -36.26 31.71 8.94
C ALA A 1141 -37.71 32.20 9.09
N ASP A 1142 -38.30 32.08 10.28
CA ASP A 1142 -39.67 32.50 10.56
C ASP A 1142 -39.78 33.94 11.09
N GLU A 1143 -38.66 34.58 11.37
CA GLU A 1143 -38.58 35.92 11.96
C GLU A 1143 -38.28 37.02 10.93
N ILE A 1144 -37.73 36.65 9.77
CA ILE A 1144 -37.38 37.58 8.68
C ILE A 1144 -38.19 37.33 7.40
N SER A 1145 -38.33 38.36 6.56
CA SER A 1145 -39.07 38.27 5.31
C SER A 1145 -38.32 37.55 4.18
N GLY A 1146 -36.99 37.53 4.25
CA GLY A 1146 -36.10 36.88 3.28
C GLY A 1146 -35.44 35.60 3.81
N ARG A 1147 -34.37 35.16 3.14
CA ARG A 1147 -33.50 34.07 3.60
C ARG A 1147 -32.18 34.65 4.07
N LEU A 1148 -31.63 34.12 5.16
CA LEU A 1148 -30.44 34.69 5.81
C LEU A 1148 -29.16 34.55 4.99
N TYR A 1149 -29.14 33.58 4.08
CA TYR A 1149 -28.06 33.38 3.13
C TYR A 1149 -28.16 34.29 1.89
N ASP A 1150 -29.22 35.09 1.78
CA ASP A 1150 -29.32 36.17 0.80
C ASP A 1150 -28.95 37.49 1.48
N LEU A 1151 -28.25 38.37 0.77
CA LEU A 1151 -27.70 39.62 1.31
C LEU A 1151 -28.77 40.49 2.00
N LYS A 1152 -29.93 40.62 1.36
CA LYS A 1152 -31.06 41.38 1.91
C LYS A 1152 -31.59 40.79 3.23
N GLY A 1153 -31.67 39.45 3.33
CA GLY A 1153 -32.16 38.79 4.54
C GLY A 1153 -31.17 38.94 5.70
N LEU A 1154 -29.87 38.89 5.42
CA LEU A 1154 -28.83 39.20 6.42
C LEU A 1154 -28.91 40.65 6.92
N GLN A 1155 -29.04 41.62 6.00
CA GLN A 1155 -29.18 43.03 6.35
C GLN A 1155 -30.46 43.30 7.16
N GLU A 1156 -31.58 42.64 6.82
CA GLU A 1156 -32.83 42.69 7.57
C GLU A 1156 -32.64 42.17 9.00
N ALA A 1157 -32.08 40.96 9.15
CA ALA A 1157 -31.82 40.36 10.46
C ALA A 1157 -30.92 41.25 11.35
N PHE A 1158 -29.92 41.90 10.74
CA PHE A 1158 -29.05 42.83 11.45
C PHE A 1158 -29.76 44.13 11.83
N HIS A 1159 -30.56 44.72 10.93
CA HIS A 1159 -31.29 45.97 11.19
C HIS A 1159 -32.42 45.80 12.21
N GLU A 1160 -32.99 44.59 12.32
CA GLU A 1160 -34.03 44.25 13.29
C GLU A 1160 -33.47 43.72 14.63
N ASP A 1161 -32.16 43.77 14.84
CA ASP A 1161 -31.47 43.27 16.04
C ASP A 1161 -31.73 41.77 16.33
N LEU A 1162 -32.04 40.98 15.30
CA LEU A 1162 -32.25 39.52 15.39
C LEU A 1162 -30.93 38.74 15.36
N LEU A 1163 -29.92 39.31 14.72
CA LEU A 1163 -28.59 38.73 14.61
C LEU A 1163 -27.53 39.82 14.71
N THR A 1164 -26.65 39.74 15.70
CA THR A 1164 -25.58 40.73 15.89
C THR A 1164 -24.26 40.27 15.29
N LYS A 1165 -23.37 41.24 15.01
CA LYS A 1165 -21.98 40.97 14.63
C LYS A 1165 -21.27 40.08 15.67
N GLN A 1166 -21.58 40.25 16.96
CA GLN A 1166 -20.95 39.47 18.03
C GLN A 1166 -21.41 38.02 18.04
N ASP A 1167 -22.66 37.74 17.68
CA ASP A 1167 -23.19 36.37 17.62
C ASP A 1167 -22.45 35.56 16.56
N ILE A 1168 -22.35 36.09 15.33
CA ILE A 1168 -21.63 35.43 14.24
C ILE A 1168 -20.14 35.34 14.53
N LYS A 1169 -19.53 36.42 15.06
CA LYS A 1169 -18.12 36.38 15.47
C LYS A 1169 -17.88 35.26 16.47
N ARG A 1170 -18.74 35.13 17.49
CA ARG A 1170 -18.61 34.08 18.49
C ARG A 1170 -18.74 32.70 17.84
N PHE A 1171 -19.74 32.51 16.97
CA PHE A 1171 -19.88 31.27 16.21
C PHE A 1171 -18.61 30.93 15.42
N LEU A 1172 -18.00 31.90 14.73
CA LEU A 1172 -16.76 31.67 13.98
C LEU A 1172 -15.61 31.26 14.89
N LEU A 1173 -15.43 31.94 16.03
CA LEU A 1173 -14.37 31.61 16.99
C LEU A 1173 -14.57 30.21 17.60
N ASP A 1174 -15.83 29.83 17.89
CA ASP A 1174 -16.18 28.48 18.32
C ASP A 1174 -15.90 27.46 17.20
N ALA A 1175 -16.30 27.74 15.96
CA ALA A 1175 -16.09 26.87 14.80
C ALA A 1175 -14.61 26.63 14.44
N TYR A 1176 -13.73 27.56 14.79
CA TYR A 1176 -12.28 27.39 14.65
C TYR A 1176 -11.60 26.84 15.93
N ASP A 1177 -12.36 26.68 17.01
CA ASP A 1177 -11.87 26.28 18.33
C ASP A 1177 -10.73 27.18 18.83
N VAL A 1178 -11.01 28.48 18.94
CA VAL A 1178 -10.09 29.52 19.48
C VAL A 1178 -10.70 30.30 20.63
N VAL A 1179 -11.51 29.61 21.41
CA VAL A 1179 -12.27 30.16 22.53
C VAL A 1179 -11.47 29.89 23.81
N ASP A 1180 -11.14 30.92 24.60
CA ASP A 1180 -10.31 30.84 25.82
C ASP A 1180 -8.78 30.85 25.62
N THR A 1181 -8.27 31.50 24.57
CA THR A 1181 -6.83 31.78 24.45
C THR A 1181 -6.41 32.79 25.52
N ASP A 1182 -5.44 32.43 26.38
CA ASP A 1182 -4.83 33.38 27.32
C ASP A 1182 -4.26 34.60 26.56
N ASP A 1183 -4.37 35.81 27.12
CA ASP A 1183 -3.92 37.10 26.54
C ASP A 1183 -2.40 37.17 26.25
N ASP A 1184 -1.66 36.07 26.40
CA ASP A 1184 -0.23 35.99 26.08
C ASP A 1184 -0.02 35.89 24.56
N ALA A 1185 0.54 36.95 23.98
CA ALA A 1185 0.84 37.12 22.55
C ALA A 1185 1.83 36.08 21.93
N THR A 1186 2.18 35.02 22.68
CA THR A 1186 2.97 33.88 22.22
C THR A 1186 2.15 32.63 21.88
N ASP A 1187 0.85 32.61 22.18
CA ASP A 1187 -0.04 31.51 21.79
C ASP A 1187 -0.47 31.62 20.31
N ALA A 1188 -0.29 30.55 19.54
CA ALA A 1188 -0.68 30.47 18.14
C ALA A 1188 -2.19 30.68 17.95
N ALA A 1189 -3.00 30.18 18.89
CA ALA A 1189 -4.46 30.32 18.84
C ALA A 1189 -4.89 31.78 19.00
N ALA A 1190 -4.20 32.59 19.81
CA ALA A 1190 -4.49 34.02 19.95
C ALA A 1190 -4.21 34.80 18.65
N ILE A 1191 -3.07 34.52 17.99
CA ILE A 1191 -2.73 35.10 16.67
C ILE A 1191 -3.79 34.70 15.62
N TYR A 1192 -4.26 33.46 15.69
CA TYR A 1192 -5.26 32.93 14.79
C TYR A 1192 -6.64 33.60 15.01
N ALA A 1193 -7.06 33.77 16.26
CA ALA A 1193 -8.28 34.50 16.64
C ALA A 1193 -8.25 35.95 16.15
N ASP A 1194 -7.14 36.67 16.36
CA ASP A 1194 -6.94 38.03 15.86
C ASP A 1194 -7.07 38.12 14.34
N ARG A 1195 -6.53 37.11 13.63
CA ARG A 1195 -6.60 37.05 12.16
C ARG A 1195 -8.03 36.78 11.68
N ILE A 1196 -8.75 35.86 12.32
CA ILE A 1196 -10.17 35.61 12.04
C ILE A 1196 -10.97 36.88 12.27
N ASP A 1197 -10.74 37.57 13.39
CA ASP A 1197 -11.44 38.82 13.72
C ASP A 1197 -11.22 39.89 12.66
N ALA A 1198 -9.96 40.12 12.25
CA ALA A 1198 -9.64 41.11 11.22
C ALA A 1198 -10.25 40.79 9.85
N LEU A 1199 -10.24 39.52 9.44
CA LEU A 1199 -10.85 39.09 8.17
C LEU A 1199 -12.37 39.17 8.25
N PHE A 1200 -12.98 38.68 9.32
CA PHE A 1200 -14.42 38.77 9.54
C PHE A 1200 -14.90 40.22 9.57
N ASP A 1201 -14.18 41.12 10.22
CA ASP A 1201 -14.50 42.55 10.25
C ASP A 1201 -14.52 43.17 8.86
N THR A 1202 -13.59 42.75 8.00
CA THR A 1202 -13.52 43.19 6.61
C THR A 1202 -14.71 42.66 5.81
N ILE A 1203 -15.00 41.36 5.92
CA ILE A 1203 -16.14 40.70 5.26
C ILE A 1203 -17.46 41.32 5.71
N TRP A 1204 -17.63 41.51 7.02
CA TRP A 1204 -18.85 42.04 7.60
C TRP A 1204 -19.13 43.49 7.16
N GLN A 1205 -18.10 44.34 7.14
CA GLN A 1205 -18.22 45.71 6.63
C GLN A 1205 -18.58 45.72 5.15
N PHE A 1206 -17.98 44.85 4.36
CA PHE A 1206 -18.29 44.71 2.93
C PHE A 1206 -19.74 44.29 2.70
N LEU A 1207 -20.21 43.22 3.34
CA LEU A 1207 -21.60 42.73 3.21
C LEU A 1207 -22.63 43.80 3.64
N LEU A 1208 -22.34 44.63 4.64
CA LEU A 1208 -23.25 45.70 5.07
C LEU A 1208 -23.16 46.97 4.21
N ALA A 1209 -22.05 47.19 3.50
CA ALA A 1209 -21.86 48.36 2.63
C ALA A 1209 -22.36 48.13 1.19
N GLU A 1210 -22.51 46.87 0.77
CA GLU A 1210 -22.93 46.49 -0.58
C GLU A 1210 -24.38 46.95 -0.85
N GLU A 1211 -24.55 47.79 -1.87
CA GLU A 1211 -25.87 48.24 -2.35
C GLU A 1211 -26.50 47.15 -3.23
N ASP A 1212 -27.39 46.33 -2.67
CA ASP A 1212 -28.05 45.27 -3.44
C ASP A 1212 -29.26 45.79 -4.26
N SER A 1213 -29.40 45.23 -5.46
CA SER A 1213 -30.55 45.41 -6.36
C SER A 1213 -31.51 44.22 -6.37
N GLY A 1214 -31.28 43.17 -5.55
CA GLY A 1214 -32.10 41.95 -5.47
C GLY A 1214 -31.88 41.07 -4.22
N ASN A 1215 -32.27 39.79 -4.29
CA ASN A 1215 -31.95 38.74 -3.28
C ASN A 1215 -30.66 38.01 -3.73
N THR A 1216 -29.50 38.66 -3.60
CA THR A 1216 -28.24 38.07 -4.07
C THR A 1216 -27.68 37.07 -3.06
N PHE A 1217 -27.30 35.88 -3.54
CA PHE A 1217 -26.74 34.80 -2.71
C PHE A 1217 -25.36 35.20 -2.16
N ILE A 1218 -25.17 35.14 -0.84
CA ILE A 1218 -23.96 35.68 -0.16
C ILE A 1218 -22.66 35.10 -0.72
N PRO A 1219 -22.52 33.78 -0.96
CA PRO A 1219 -21.31 33.26 -1.60
C PRO A 1219 -20.93 33.95 -2.91
N SER A 1220 -21.89 34.28 -3.76
CA SER A 1220 -21.64 35.02 -5.01
C SER A 1220 -21.28 36.48 -4.77
N VAL A 1221 -21.70 37.07 -3.65
CA VAL A 1221 -21.25 38.41 -3.24
C VAL A 1221 -19.78 38.38 -2.84
N LEU A 1222 -19.35 37.36 -2.09
CA LEU A 1222 -17.95 37.18 -1.70
C LEU A 1222 -17.04 36.86 -2.90
N GLU A 1223 -17.50 36.04 -3.84
CA GLU A 1223 -16.80 35.76 -5.10
C GLU A 1223 -16.54 37.04 -5.90
N ARG A 1224 -17.58 37.87 -6.11
CA ARG A 1224 -17.42 39.18 -6.77
C ARG A 1224 -16.43 40.09 -6.05
N GLY A 1225 -16.48 40.10 -4.71
CA GLY A 1225 -15.57 40.91 -3.90
C GLY A 1225 -14.11 40.45 -3.95
N GLN A 1226 -13.88 39.16 -4.21
CA GLN A 1226 -12.55 38.64 -4.50
C GLN A 1226 -12.10 39.04 -5.92
N GLU A 1227 -12.97 38.91 -6.93
CA GLU A 1227 -12.63 39.21 -8.34
C GLU A 1227 -12.31 40.69 -8.59
N ASP A 1228 -12.92 41.61 -7.84
CA ASP A 1228 -12.72 43.06 -7.98
C ASP A 1228 -11.74 43.66 -6.97
N ASP A 1229 -11.03 42.82 -6.21
CA ASP A 1229 -10.07 43.16 -5.15
C ASP A 1229 -10.66 44.01 -3.99
N SER A 1230 -11.99 44.06 -3.82
CA SER A 1230 -12.62 44.76 -2.69
C SER A 1230 -12.50 44.03 -1.35
N LEU A 1231 -12.24 42.72 -1.37
CA LEU A 1231 -11.98 41.86 -0.20
C LEU A 1231 -10.55 41.27 -0.23
N PRO A 1232 -9.50 42.07 0.02
CA PRO A 1232 -8.12 41.59 -0.06
C PRO A 1232 -7.82 40.52 1.00
N GLY A 1233 -7.36 39.34 0.55
CA GLY A 1233 -7.01 38.21 1.42
C GLY A 1233 -8.21 37.37 1.88
N VAL A 1234 -9.39 37.56 1.30
CA VAL A 1234 -10.56 36.70 1.47
C VAL A 1234 -10.81 35.96 0.16
N ARG A 1235 -10.95 34.63 0.21
CA ARG A 1235 -11.31 33.82 -0.95
C ARG A 1235 -12.80 33.50 -0.95
N GLN A 1236 -13.34 33.16 -2.11
CA GLN A 1236 -14.67 32.59 -2.23
C GLN A 1236 -14.79 31.28 -1.42
N PRO A 1237 -16.00 30.91 -0.95
CA PRO A 1237 -16.22 29.62 -0.28
C PRO A 1237 -15.73 28.45 -1.13
N MET A 1238 -14.96 27.54 -0.52
CA MET A 1238 -14.41 26.37 -1.22
C MET A 1238 -15.53 25.39 -1.64
N THR A 1239 -15.51 24.97 -2.90
CA THR A 1239 -16.44 23.92 -3.40
C THR A 1239 -15.84 22.52 -3.32
N ASN A 1240 -14.52 22.44 -3.25
CA ASN A 1240 -13.70 21.26 -3.06
C ASN A 1240 -12.42 21.68 -2.33
N LEU A 1241 -11.92 20.83 -1.42
CA LEU A 1241 -10.71 21.10 -0.65
C LEU A 1241 -9.44 21.19 -1.52
N ARG A 1242 -9.51 20.77 -2.78
CA ARG A 1242 -8.43 20.83 -3.78
C ARG A 1242 -8.48 22.06 -4.70
N ASP A 1243 -9.41 22.99 -4.48
CA ASP A 1243 -9.60 24.21 -5.29
C ASP A 1243 -8.45 25.26 -5.15
N ILE A 1244 -7.24 24.83 -4.76
CA ILE A 1244 -6.03 25.67 -4.63
C ILE A 1244 -4.97 25.38 -5.70
N ASP A 1245 -5.08 24.25 -6.40
CA ASP A 1245 -4.22 23.89 -7.53
C ASP A 1245 -4.69 24.62 -8.80
N GLU A 1246 -4.58 25.96 -8.84
CA GLU A 1246 -4.77 26.71 -10.09
C GLU A 1246 -3.73 26.21 -11.10
N GLN A 1247 -4.19 25.47 -12.13
CA GLN A 1247 -3.36 25.14 -13.26
C GLN A 1247 -2.91 26.45 -13.90
N ILE A 1248 -1.62 26.76 -13.79
CA ILE A 1248 -1.04 27.88 -14.52
C ILE A 1248 -1.15 27.53 -16.01
N PRO A 1249 -1.92 28.29 -16.81
CA PRO A 1249 -1.95 28.05 -18.24
C PRO A 1249 -0.57 28.37 -18.81
N ILE A 1250 0.20 27.34 -19.11
CA ILE A 1250 1.46 27.48 -19.84
C ILE A 1250 1.07 27.59 -21.32
N GLU A 1251 0.85 28.82 -21.77
CA GLU A 1251 0.74 29.08 -23.19
C GLU A 1251 2.15 29.12 -23.81
N PRO A 1252 2.43 28.36 -24.88
CA PRO A 1252 3.67 28.54 -25.63
C PRO A 1252 3.69 29.96 -26.18
N ASP A 1253 4.78 30.67 -25.93
CA ASP A 1253 4.97 32.01 -26.49
C ASP A 1253 4.73 31.96 -28.02
N THR A 1254 4.08 32.99 -28.54
CA THR A 1254 3.74 33.15 -29.97
C THR A 1254 4.91 32.94 -30.96
N GLU A 1255 6.16 33.08 -30.54
CA GLU A 1255 7.34 32.71 -31.34
C GLU A 1255 7.67 31.21 -31.27
N THR A 1256 7.53 30.59 -30.10
CA THR A 1256 7.66 29.14 -29.90
C THR A 1256 6.54 28.36 -30.63
N ALA A 1257 5.30 28.86 -30.61
CA ALA A 1257 4.17 28.25 -31.32
C ALA A 1257 4.35 28.24 -32.86
N LYS A 1258 4.99 29.27 -33.43
CA LYS A 1258 5.36 29.30 -34.86
C LYS A 1258 6.43 28.28 -35.21
N SER A 1259 7.36 28.03 -34.28
CA SER A 1259 8.43 27.05 -34.46
C SER A 1259 7.87 25.63 -34.43
N VAL A 1260 6.94 25.32 -33.52
CA VAL A 1260 6.26 24.01 -33.48
C VAL A 1260 5.38 23.79 -34.71
N HIS A 1261 4.74 24.84 -35.24
CA HIS A 1261 3.94 24.72 -36.46
C HIS A 1261 4.77 24.48 -37.73
N LEU A 1262 6.06 24.87 -37.72
CA LEU A 1262 7.03 24.61 -38.79
C LEU A 1262 7.53 23.16 -38.82
N PHE A 1263 7.44 22.42 -37.71
CA PHE A 1263 7.85 21.00 -37.65
C PHE A 1263 6.69 20.01 -37.87
N ASN A 1264 5.43 20.48 -37.85
CA ASN A 1264 4.23 19.67 -38.04
C ASN A 1264 3.57 19.84 -39.43
N GLN A 1265 4.29 20.33 -40.44
CA GLN A 1265 3.85 20.36 -41.85
C GLN A 1265 4.67 19.46 -42.75
#